data_AF-A0A0N4UDJ8-F1
#
_entry.id   AF-A0A0N4UDJ8-F1
#
_cell.length_a   1.000
_cell.length_b   1.000
_cell.length_c   1.000
_cell.angle_alpha   90.00
_cell.angle_beta   90.00
_cell.angle_gamma   90.00
#
_symmetry.space_group_name_H-M   'P 1'
#
loop_
_entity.id
_entity.type
_entity.pdbx_description
1 polymer ?
#
loop_
_entity_poly.entity_id
_entity_poly.type
_entity_poly.pdbx_seq_one_letter_code
_entity_poly.pdbx_strand_id
1 'polypeptide(L)'
;MKILLHSKIFLYSLLLFIVIIIINGEINKKTVTTSLHAKWSQTSFLAETSEFIAKDDNSLFWSYIDIINSEINTEQWPSCSYSYICYDLQTLIKCNMTLQLGSQILFFQKVLGSEEEAKNCIAFAVVHDLITCDPQKIEELVRNVSTNSVIPRLYSIDHVFPNSKEKNVVVIVYGELGTKSWQEMHKAAKILARSGQIQYVFRHWSRDVRDDKILLSGYDVELAIKNMEYKAVDDSEVEKATAADDEIEEDIDDYEDINGFNFNILRKLHPNQKEALNQFRLHLLERDELTPLKVWQVQDLSYQASQRIISADLNKTLALMVEISQNFPLLARSISRVSVRPEFRLAVVTNQAMYSSENEIMEGECAMFINGIPVDLEYFDIYNFLDVLKVEEKLADGFFRLGLQVMILILRNYKSFVAEEDKPAYALDFRSASPEYLNNLDTDKHYRQWGNSVKLMLQPYFPGMIRPIARNFFTLIFIIDLSQTQNLHFLNMAYNFYKHEIPIRLGFIFVVNTDKSISGFDDPSVAMLNLYNFIKTDGGILKAITSLIKILTKSEENSEKKNLLTSNDVLSFFQERYPDQDLNDIFGLDTDYDSGRSSGKKFLLDSGLKDVPKVLLNGIVLDDSGIGPLRLEETVTNEIMKETSRIQRAIAKGKLTDDDNVMNWILNQPHIMPRINKRILDAPLHMPRYLTIPDHGPCPSKIISDYHHLPLAKHIKCMMGRIRYLSRSDEDVVHPLTLWIVADLEDTDGRRLVYNAMKHVRSCHVTRIAIFSNPKEIESATHSGSISMLVNAAMRVLPPNQKKLFVTKIVKEEFASKLIDGAMSLEDIAVNQLLSDELVAGAKFVQKVFGLKSGDRGIITNGLLIGPLDDNEDFELNDFDLLEKFIVNRGAQLEKTEFADDKSKLSDTITGIMALTGANSMKKKRQILLNASDSNGVIKFPAQHDTMGILDIVCFIDPLSKAAQRLSSLIFVLQEVVNADLTLILNPKAKLSELPLKRFYRVVLEPTVVFDSSGGISSSAYQARFSSLPNKQLLTLSLIPPDSWIVEVVSAMYDLDNIRMEQVTKHVIAEFELEHILLEGHCFDEISGAAPRGLQFTLGTSSNPTLYDTIVMANLGYFQLKGNPGVWSLRLRAGKSKDIYDIASHYNTESEDENGLNIVIDSFSGRTVRVRVTKKEDKKDENLLMEGKAGDEESEPSIWNTISSSITGGERYDAINIFSLASGHLYERFMRIMILSVMKNTKYPVKFWLLKNYLSPNFKEVLPIMAKIYGFDYELVEYKWPKWLHRQTEKHRIMWGFKILFLDVLFPLDLKKIIFVDADQVVRTDLMDLMEYDLGGAPYGFTPFCDSRTTMDGFRFWKKGYWANHLAGRKYHISALFVIDLIKFRQIAAGDRLRGQYQGLSSDPNSLANLDQDLPNNMIHQVRIKSLPQEWLWCETWCDDASKSKAKTIDLCNNPQTKEPKLDSAMRIIPEWKDYDTEIKNLLLRIKTEDFEPQISDLDTHEEL
;
A
#
# COMPACT_ATOMS: atom_id res chain seq x y z
N MET A 1 13.90 -80.20 37.23
CA MET A 1 14.83 -79.35 36.44
C MET A 1 14.27 -78.93 35.07
N LYS A 2 13.82 -79.86 34.19
CA LYS A 2 13.24 -79.50 32.87
C LYS A 2 12.00 -78.58 32.93
N ILE A 3 11.12 -78.76 33.92
CA ILE A 3 9.91 -77.92 34.10
C ILE A 3 10.27 -76.48 34.54
N LEU A 4 11.30 -76.32 35.38
CA LEU A 4 11.82 -75.00 35.78
C LEU A 4 12.51 -74.27 34.62
N LEU A 5 13.17 -75.00 33.71
CA LEU A 5 13.79 -74.40 32.54
C LEU A 5 12.74 -73.93 31.51
N HIS A 6 11.69 -74.72 31.27
CA HIS A 6 10.60 -74.32 30.37
C HIS A 6 9.79 -73.13 30.90
N SER A 7 9.53 -73.07 32.20
CA SER A 7 8.84 -71.92 32.80
C SER A 7 9.68 -70.63 32.68
N LYS A 8 11.01 -70.71 32.88
CA LYS A 8 11.89 -69.54 32.67
C LYS A 8 11.98 -69.12 31.21
N ILE A 9 12.11 -70.06 30.27
CA ILE A 9 12.16 -69.74 28.82
C ILE A 9 10.84 -69.11 28.36
N PHE A 10 9.69 -69.63 28.82
CA PHE A 10 8.39 -69.05 28.48
C PHE A 10 8.22 -67.66 29.10
N LEU A 11 8.67 -67.44 30.33
CA LEU A 11 8.64 -66.12 30.96
C LEU A 11 9.55 -65.12 30.24
N TYR A 12 10.76 -65.55 29.85
CA TYR A 12 11.68 -64.71 29.06
C TYR A 12 11.14 -64.44 27.65
N SER A 13 10.51 -65.41 26.99
CA SER A 13 9.87 -65.19 25.69
C SER A 13 8.68 -64.25 25.80
N LEU A 14 7.88 -64.35 26.87
CA LEU A 14 6.76 -63.43 27.10
C LEU A 14 7.27 -62.03 27.43
N LEU A 15 8.32 -61.90 28.25
CA LEU A 15 8.97 -60.61 28.53
C LEU A 15 9.60 -60.03 27.27
N LEU A 16 10.24 -60.83 26.41
CA LEU A 16 10.79 -60.37 25.14
C LEU A 16 9.68 -59.95 24.18
N PHE A 17 8.56 -60.67 24.14
CA PHE A 17 7.42 -60.31 23.30
C PHE A 17 6.72 -59.05 23.81
N ILE A 18 6.60 -58.87 25.13
CA ILE A 18 6.09 -57.65 25.75
C ILE A 18 7.07 -56.50 25.51
N VAL A 19 8.37 -56.72 25.63
CA VAL A 19 9.40 -55.70 25.33
C VAL A 19 9.40 -55.35 23.84
N ILE A 20 9.21 -56.30 22.93
CA ILE A 20 9.07 -56.02 21.49
C ILE A 20 7.76 -55.29 21.19
N ILE A 21 6.64 -55.62 21.87
CA ILE A 21 5.39 -54.87 21.72
C ILE A 21 5.49 -53.47 22.34
N ILE A 22 6.22 -53.30 23.44
CA ILE A 22 6.47 -52.00 24.07
C ILE A 22 7.44 -51.17 23.21
N ILE A 23 8.48 -51.79 22.63
CA ILE A 23 9.45 -51.13 21.75
C ILE A 23 8.85 -50.83 20.37
N ASN A 24 7.99 -51.68 19.81
CA ASN A 24 7.37 -51.47 18.50
C ASN A 24 5.97 -50.81 18.57
N GLY A 25 5.48 -50.47 19.77
CA GLY A 25 4.12 -49.96 19.99
C GLY A 25 4.05 -48.51 20.46
N GLU A 26 5.17 -47.79 20.55
CA GLU A 26 5.16 -46.34 20.69
C GLU A 26 4.66 -45.73 19.37
N ILE A 27 3.34 -45.66 19.21
CA ILE A 27 2.69 -44.86 18.18
C ILE A 27 2.97 -43.40 18.52
N ASN A 28 4.17 -42.91 18.26
CA ASN A 28 4.45 -41.49 18.29
C ASN A 28 3.55 -40.81 17.25
N LYS A 29 2.82 -39.78 17.68
CA LYS A 29 1.92 -39.03 16.79
C LYS A 29 2.81 -38.28 15.80
N LYS A 30 2.82 -38.77 14.56
CA LYS A 30 3.43 -38.06 13.41
C LYS A 30 2.82 -36.66 13.33
N THR A 31 3.65 -35.66 13.09
CA THR A 31 3.23 -34.27 12.96
C THR A 31 3.45 -33.79 11.54
N VAL A 32 2.76 -32.72 11.17
CA VAL A 32 3.07 -31.95 9.96
C VAL A 32 3.63 -30.61 10.41
N THR A 33 4.85 -30.29 9.99
CA THR A 33 5.57 -29.08 10.40
C THR A 33 5.96 -28.28 9.15
N THR A 34 5.82 -26.96 9.21
CA THR A 34 6.17 -26.06 8.10
C THR A 34 6.91 -24.82 8.56
N SER A 35 8.06 -24.55 7.94
CA SER A 35 8.86 -23.33 8.13
C SER A 35 8.87 -22.47 6.86
N LEU A 36 9.17 -21.18 7.02
CA LEU A 36 9.41 -20.25 5.92
C LEU A 36 10.66 -19.42 6.22
N HIS A 37 11.60 -19.42 5.29
CA HIS A 37 12.87 -18.72 5.42
C HIS A 37 13.02 -17.60 4.39
N ALA A 38 13.85 -16.59 4.67
CA ALA A 38 14.29 -15.64 3.66
C ALA A 38 15.51 -16.18 2.89
N LYS A 39 15.75 -15.66 1.68
CA LYS A 39 16.96 -15.97 0.89
C LYS A 39 18.26 -15.48 1.52
N TRP A 40 18.20 -14.51 2.45
CA TRP A 40 19.36 -13.90 3.07
C TRP A 40 19.58 -14.37 4.51
N SER A 41 20.84 -14.23 4.94
CA SER A 41 21.36 -14.62 6.26
C SER A 41 20.77 -13.78 7.40
N GLN A 42 20.76 -14.35 8.60
CA GLN A 42 20.33 -13.70 9.84
C GLN A 42 21.07 -12.37 10.08
N THR A 43 20.32 -11.36 10.49
CA THR A 43 20.82 -10.01 10.75
C THR A 43 21.07 -9.77 12.24
N SER A 44 21.91 -8.76 12.55
CA SER A 44 22.19 -8.37 13.93
C SER A 44 21.00 -7.63 14.53
N PHE A 45 20.50 -8.09 15.67
CA PHE A 45 19.43 -7.39 16.40
C PHE A 45 19.81 -5.95 16.80
N LEU A 46 21.10 -5.63 16.93
CA LEU A 46 21.55 -4.25 17.16
C LEU A 46 21.18 -3.35 15.99
N ALA A 47 21.48 -3.85 14.80
CA ALA A 47 21.30 -3.15 13.55
C ALA A 47 19.80 -3.04 13.24
N GLU A 48 19.03 -4.10 13.49
CA GLU A 48 17.57 -4.03 13.35
C GLU A 48 16.95 -3.03 14.33
N THR A 49 17.43 -2.97 15.57
CA THR A 49 16.98 -1.98 16.55
C THR A 49 17.33 -0.56 16.11
N SER A 50 18.51 -0.34 15.51
CA SER A 50 18.83 0.98 14.97
C SER A 50 17.92 1.37 13.81
N GLU A 51 17.60 0.43 12.90
CA GLU A 51 16.67 0.68 11.79
C GLU A 51 15.24 0.97 12.29
N PHE A 52 14.78 0.27 13.33
CA PHE A 52 13.50 0.56 13.97
C PHE A 52 13.45 2.01 14.49
N ILE A 53 14.51 2.45 15.17
CA ILE A 53 14.63 3.80 15.72
C ILE A 53 14.74 4.84 14.58
N ALA A 54 15.48 4.52 13.52
CA ALA A 54 15.66 5.41 12.38
C ALA A 54 14.37 5.70 11.62
N LYS A 55 13.46 4.71 11.51
CA LYS A 55 12.13 4.90 10.90
C LYS A 55 11.28 5.95 11.64
N ASP A 56 11.54 6.17 12.93
CA ASP A 56 10.87 7.23 13.69
C ASP A 56 11.54 8.59 13.48
N ASP A 57 12.83 8.67 13.80
CA ASP A 57 13.63 9.86 13.57
C ASP A 57 15.11 9.49 13.42
N ASN A 58 15.70 9.93 12.31
CA ASN A 58 17.13 9.80 12.05
C ASN A 58 17.99 10.46 13.14
N SER A 59 17.51 11.47 13.86
CA SER A 59 18.24 12.04 15.02
C SER A 59 18.34 11.07 16.20
N LEU A 60 17.30 10.25 16.42
CA LEU A 60 17.27 9.21 17.43
C LEU A 60 18.21 8.06 17.06
N PHE A 61 18.31 7.73 15.76
CA PHE A 61 19.30 6.78 15.27
C PHE A 61 20.71 7.16 15.73
N TRP A 62 21.14 8.40 15.45
CA TRP A 62 22.49 8.85 15.85
C TRP A 62 22.66 8.95 17.37
N SER A 63 21.59 9.23 18.11
CA SER A 63 21.62 9.21 19.58
C SER A 63 21.83 7.79 20.10
N TYR A 64 21.19 6.80 19.49
CA TYR A 64 21.37 5.38 19.78
C TYR A 64 22.80 4.91 19.46
N ILE A 65 23.35 5.32 18.31
CA ILE A 65 24.75 5.08 17.93
C ILE A 65 25.72 5.64 18.98
N ASP A 66 25.45 6.83 19.52
CA ASP A 66 26.29 7.47 20.54
C ASP A 66 26.26 6.73 21.88
N ILE A 67 25.11 6.17 22.26
CA ILE A 67 24.97 5.30 23.46
C ILE A 67 25.80 4.04 23.28
N ILE A 68 25.69 3.36 22.13
CA ILE A 68 26.47 2.15 21.83
C ILE A 68 27.98 2.42 21.93
N ASN A 69 28.43 3.55 21.40
CA ASN A 69 29.86 3.91 21.38
C ASN A 69 30.40 4.35 22.75
N SER A 70 29.54 4.81 23.67
CA SER A 70 29.94 5.33 24.98
C SER A 70 29.86 4.33 26.12
N GLU A 71 28.89 3.40 26.09
CA GLU A 71 28.58 2.57 27.26
C GLU A 71 28.80 1.06 27.06
N ILE A 72 28.89 0.57 25.82
CA ILE A 72 28.78 -0.88 25.55
C ILE A 72 30.13 -1.52 25.21
N ASN A 73 30.54 -2.50 26.03
CA ASN A 73 31.45 -3.57 25.64
C ASN A 73 30.59 -4.74 25.13
N THR A 74 30.90 -5.31 23.97
CA THR A 74 30.05 -6.29 23.24
C THR A 74 29.54 -7.48 24.07
N GLU A 75 30.19 -7.80 25.20
CA GLU A 75 29.83 -8.91 26.10
C GLU A 75 28.62 -8.64 27.03
N GLN A 76 28.15 -7.40 27.25
CA GLN A 76 27.16 -7.08 28.31
C GLN A 76 25.69 -6.97 27.84
N TRP A 77 25.35 -7.59 26.71
CA TRP A 77 24.14 -7.24 25.96
C TRP A 77 22.78 -7.67 26.52
N PRO A 78 22.56 -8.91 27.00
CA PRO A 78 21.20 -9.37 27.34
C PRO A 78 20.48 -8.46 28.36
N SER A 79 21.24 -7.69 29.14
CA SER A 79 20.74 -6.76 30.15
C SER A 79 20.53 -5.31 29.71
N CYS A 80 21.23 -4.81 28.68
CA CYS A 80 21.39 -3.35 28.50
C CYS A 80 20.54 -2.72 27.38
N SER A 81 20.09 -3.45 26.35
CA SER A 81 19.46 -2.79 25.19
C SER A 81 18.10 -2.16 25.51
N TYR A 82 17.39 -2.66 26.52
CA TYR A 82 16.04 -2.20 26.83
C TYR A 82 16.01 -0.97 27.72
N SER A 83 16.95 -0.80 28.66
CA SER A 83 16.83 0.20 29.73
C SER A 83 16.80 1.67 29.26
N TYR A 84 17.27 1.95 28.04
CA TYR A 84 17.38 3.31 27.51
C TYR A 84 16.24 3.73 26.59
N ILE A 85 15.37 2.79 26.21
CA ILE A 85 14.21 3.04 25.35
C ILE A 85 12.96 3.00 26.23
N CYS A 86 12.01 3.93 26.02
CA CYS A 86 10.74 3.96 26.74
C CYS A 86 10.09 2.57 26.70
N TYR A 87 9.55 2.10 27.84
CA TYR A 87 9.03 0.74 27.96
C TYR A 87 7.98 0.40 26.87
N ASP A 88 7.15 1.38 26.48
CA ASP A 88 6.18 1.25 25.38
C ASP A 88 6.84 0.78 24.07
N LEU A 89 7.90 1.49 23.65
CA LEU A 89 8.69 1.11 22.48
C LEU A 89 9.36 -0.25 22.66
N GLN A 90 9.68 -0.70 23.88
CA GLN A 90 10.35 -1.99 24.08
C GLN A 90 9.49 -3.16 23.61
N THR A 91 8.18 -3.14 23.86
CA THR A 91 7.26 -4.21 23.43
C THR A 91 7.08 -4.23 21.92
N LEU A 92 6.87 -3.06 21.29
CA LEU A 92 6.82 -2.97 19.84
C LEU A 92 8.16 -3.33 19.18
N ILE A 93 9.30 -2.97 19.79
CA ILE A 93 10.63 -3.38 19.31
C ILE A 93 10.77 -4.90 19.36
N LYS A 94 10.33 -5.56 20.44
CA LYS A 94 10.37 -7.02 20.54
C LYS A 94 9.53 -7.68 19.43
N CYS A 95 8.34 -7.16 19.17
CA CYS A 95 7.49 -7.61 18.07
C CYS A 95 8.09 -7.28 16.69
N ASN A 96 8.78 -6.16 16.56
CA ASN A 96 9.48 -5.80 15.32
C ASN A 96 10.64 -6.76 15.02
N MET A 97 11.37 -7.16 16.06
CA MET A 97 12.45 -8.15 15.96
C MET A 97 11.93 -9.56 15.69
N THR A 98 10.76 -9.96 16.22
CA THR A 98 10.16 -11.25 15.82
C THR A 98 9.80 -11.28 14.35
N LEU A 99 9.37 -10.15 13.79
CA LEU A 99 9.06 -10.03 12.38
C LEU A 99 10.28 -9.71 11.50
N GLN A 100 11.46 -9.51 12.09
CA GLN A 100 12.71 -9.14 11.42
C GLN A 100 12.56 -7.99 10.42
N LEU A 101 11.82 -6.95 10.82
CA LEU A 101 11.39 -5.83 9.97
C LEU A 101 12.50 -4.84 9.58
N GLY A 102 13.69 -4.96 10.17
CA GLY A 102 14.89 -4.23 9.76
C GLY A 102 15.76 -5.01 8.78
N SER A 103 15.57 -6.32 8.64
CA SER A 103 16.48 -7.20 7.91
C SER A 103 16.60 -6.88 6.42
N GLN A 104 15.56 -6.33 5.79
CA GLN A 104 15.55 -5.99 4.35
C GLN A 104 16.45 -4.80 4.06
N ILE A 105 16.39 -3.78 4.93
CA ILE A 105 17.26 -2.60 4.83
C ILE A 105 18.71 -3.00 5.05
N LEU A 106 18.96 -3.84 6.06
CA LEU A 106 20.30 -4.36 6.34
C LEU A 106 20.85 -5.23 5.21
N PHE A 107 20.01 -6.09 4.62
CA PHE A 107 20.38 -6.86 3.44
C PHE A 107 20.71 -5.95 2.26
N PHE A 108 19.89 -4.93 2.00
CA PHE A 108 20.14 -3.98 0.92
C PHE A 108 21.43 -3.17 1.15
N GLN A 109 21.65 -2.61 2.34
CA GLN A 109 22.89 -1.90 2.68
C GLN A 109 24.12 -2.83 2.57
N LYS A 110 23.96 -4.12 2.88
CA LYS A 110 24.99 -5.14 2.69
C LYS A 110 25.30 -5.37 1.21
N VAL A 111 24.29 -5.52 0.35
CA VAL A 111 24.46 -5.66 -1.11
C VAL A 111 25.22 -4.46 -1.67
N LEU A 112 24.82 -3.24 -1.31
CA LEU A 112 25.54 -2.02 -1.71
C LEU A 112 27.01 -2.02 -1.25
N GLY A 113 27.30 -2.49 -0.05
CA GLY A 113 28.69 -2.60 0.44
C GLY A 113 29.49 -3.71 -0.26
N SER A 114 28.84 -4.79 -0.71
CA SER A 114 29.48 -5.88 -1.45
C SER A 114 29.82 -5.50 -2.89
N GLU A 115 29.02 -4.64 -3.53
CA GLU A 115 29.27 -4.09 -4.86
C GLU A 115 30.55 -3.22 -4.90
N GLU A 116 30.97 -2.63 -3.79
CA GLU A 116 32.10 -1.69 -3.69
C GLU A 116 33.51 -2.35 -3.75
N GLU A 117 33.67 -3.56 -4.29
CA GLU A 117 34.95 -4.30 -4.45
C GLU A 117 35.90 -4.38 -3.22
N ALA A 118 35.49 -3.94 -2.02
CA ALA A 118 36.33 -3.79 -0.83
C ALA A 118 36.57 -5.11 -0.05
N LYS A 119 36.83 -6.21 -0.75
CA LYS A 119 36.75 -7.59 -0.23
C LYS A 119 37.65 -7.90 0.99
N ASN A 120 38.73 -7.14 1.22
CA ASN A 120 39.72 -7.43 2.27
C ASN A 120 39.51 -6.66 3.59
N CYS A 121 38.47 -5.84 3.71
CA CYS A 121 38.31 -4.92 4.83
C CYS A 121 37.21 -5.37 5.79
N ILE A 122 37.41 -5.17 7.10
CA ILE A 122 36.39 -5.48 8.13
C ILE A 122 35.41 -4.30 8.27
N ALA A 123 35.92 -3.09 8.11
CA ALA A 123 35.15 -1.86 7.95
C ALA A 123 35.92 -0.97 6.97
N PHE A 124 35.22 -0.17 6.19
CA PHE A 124 35.81 0.71 5.17
C PHE A 124 34.97 1.97 4.99
N ALA A 125 35.58 2.99 4.39
CA ALA A 125 34.93 4.24 4.04
C ALA A 125 35.07 4.50 2.53
N VAL A 126 33.95 4.88 1.91
CA VAL A 126 33.88 5.30 0.51
C VAL A 126 33.79 6.82 0.49
N VAL A 127 34.84 7.47 -0.02
CA VAL A 127 34.94 8.91 -0.24
C VAL A 127 34.81 9.16 -1.72
N HIS A 128 33.61 9.53 -2.15
CA HIS A 128 33.26 9.57 -3.57
C HIS A 128 33.44 8.21 -4.26
N ASP A 129 34.37 8.08 -5.20
CA ASP A 129 34.74 6.84 -5.90
C ASP A 129 35.97 6.15 -5.28
N LEU A 130 36.53 6.70 -4.19
CA LEU A 130 37.74 6.22 -3.55
C LEU A 130 37.44 5.46 -2.25
N ILE A 131 38.00 4.26 -2.13
CA ILE A 131 37.77 3.37 -0.99
C ILE A 131 39.00 3.32 -0.09
N THR A 132 38.81 3.44 1.22
CA THR A 132 39.87 3.26 2.22
C THR A 132 39.44 2.39 3.39
N CYS A 133 40.37 1.56 3.86
CA CYS A 133 40.22 0.73 5.05
C CYS A 133 41.04 1.27 6.23
N ASP A 134 41.73 2.39 6.04
CA ASP A 134 42.47 3.10 7.07
C ASP A 134 41.70 4.39 7.46
N PRO A 135 41.24 4.52 8.73
CA PRO A 135 40.55 5.71 9.22
C PRO A 135 41.38 7.00 9.07
N GLN A 136 42.71 6.90 9.12
CA GLN A 136 43.59 8.08 9.04
C GLN A 136 43.62 8.68 7.62
N LYS A 137 43.42 7.86 6.59
CA LYS A 137 43.43 8.30 5.19
C LYS A 137 42.14 8.99 4.75
N ILE A 138 41.05 8.91 5.52
CA ILE A 138 39.78 9.55 5.18
C ILE A 138 39.99 11.06 4.99
N GLU A 139 40.72 11.70 5.90
CA GLU A 139 40.98 13.15 5.81
C GLU A 139 41.82 13.51 4.58
N GLU A 140 42.80 12.67 4.21
CA GLU A 140 43.61 12.87 3.01
C GLU A 140 42.78 12.75 1.73
N LEU A 141 41.89 11.76 1.65
CA LEU A 141 41.01 11.55 0.50
C LEU A 141 40.01 12.70 0.35
N VAL A 142 39.39 13.14 1.45
CA VAL A 142 38.47 14.28 1.47
C VAL A 142 39.11 15.56 0.93
N ARG A 143 40.40 15.79 1.20
CA ARG A 143 41.16 16.94 0.68
C ARG A 143 41.53 16.80 -0.81
N ASN A 144 41.63 15.57 -1.31
CA ASN A 144 42.05 15.26 -2.68
C ASN A 144 40.89 15.05 -3.66
N VAL A 145 39.63 15.14 -3.20
CA VAL A 145 38.45 14.98 -4.04
C VAL A 145 38.48 15.96 -5.22
N SER A 146 38.54 15.42 -6.43
CA SER A 146 38.50 16.20 -7.66
C SER A 146 37.08 16.64 -8.01
N THR A 147 36.90 17.70 -8.79
CA THR A 147 35.58 18.11 -9.29
C THR A 147 34.94 17.11 -10.25
N ASN A 148 35.70 16.15 -10.77
CA ASN A 148 35.21 15.10 -11.69
C ASN A 148 34.86 13.79 -10.97
N SER A 149 35.05 13.72 -9.65
CA SER A 149 34.80 12.50 -8.87
C SER A 149 33.29 12.20 -8.85
N VAL A 150 32.92 10.93 -9.04
CA VAL A 150 31.52 10.52 -9.06
C VAL A 150 30.99 10.55 -7.62
N ILE A 151 29.96 11.38 -7.38
CA ILE A 151 29.34 11.46 -6.06
C ILE A 151 28.50 10.19 -5.84
N PRO A 152 28.72 9.44 -4.74
CA PRO A 152 28.00 8.22 -4.46
C PRO A 152 26.53 8.55 -4.20
N ARG A 153 25.64 7.74 -4.78
CA ARG A 153 24.22 7.96 -4.69
C ARG A 153 23.72 7.64 -3.28
N LEU A 154 22.95 8.58 -2.74
CA LEU A 154 22.25 8.43 -1.47
C LEU A 154 20.78 8.08 -1.75
N TYR A 155 20.23 7.20 -0.93
CA TYR A 155 18.85 6.72 -0.99
C TYR A 155 18.06 7.26 0.22
N SER A 156 16.72 7.27 0.13
CA SER A 156 15.86 7.76 1.21
C SER A 156 16.07 7.07 2.57
N ILE A 157 16.54 5.82 2.56
CA ILE A 157 16.82 5.04 3.77
C ILE A 157 18.21 5.31 4.38
N ASP A 158 19.07 6.10 3.73
CA ASP A 158 20.42 6.36 4.22
C ASP A 158 20.42 7.24 5.48
N HIS A 159 21.17 6.82 6.48
CA HIS A 159 21.34 7.59 7.71
C HIS A 159 22.39 8.67 7.52
N VAL A 160 21.95 9.88 7.17
CA VAL A 160 22.83 11.06 7.06
C VAL A 160 23.03 11.70 8.43
N PHE A 161 24.28 12.02 8.80
CA PHE A 161 24.59 12.65 10.08
C PHE A 161 23.90 14.03 10.22
N PRO A 162 23.34 14.36 11.40
CA PRO A 162 22.65 15.65 11.58
C PRO A 162 23.61 16.82 11.35
N ASN A 163 23.13 17.87 10.70
CA ASN A 163 23.90 19.06 10.31
C ASN A 163 24.99 18.84 9.24
N SER A 164 24.99 17.71 8.52
CA SER A 164 25.92 17.47 7.41
C SER A 164 25.28 17.40 6.02
N LYS A 165 23.97 17.66 5.88
CA LYS A 165 23.19 17.44 4.64
C LYS A 165 23.56 18.35 3.46
N GLU A 166 24.19 19.50 3.69
CA GLU A 166 24.41 20.54 2.66
C GLU A 166 25.88 20.57 2.17
N LYS A 167 26.60 19.44 2.18
CA LYS A 167 28.04 19.39 1.87
C LYS A 167 28.29 18.62 0.58
N ASN A 168 29.25 19.10 -0.23
CA ASN A 168 29.55 18.52 -1.55
C ASN A 168 30.35 17.22 -1.48
N VAL A 169 31.10 16.98 -0.39
CA VAL A 169 31.91 15.77 -0.22
C VAL A 169 31.12 14.77 0.62
N VAL A 170 30.79 13.64 0.02
CA VAL A 170 30.02 12.56 0.68
C VAL A 170 30.99 11.46 1.10
N VAL A 171 30.88 11.04 2.36
CA VAL A 171 31.65 9.91 2.91
C VAL A 171 30.67 8.90 3.49
N ILE A 172 30.70 7.69 2.95
CA ILE A 172 29.88 6.57 3.40
C ILE A 172 30.78 5.61 4.18
N VAL A 173 30.46 5.34 5.43
CA VAL A 173 31.16 4.32 6.24
C VAL A 173 30.35 3.03 6.22
N TYR A 174 31.01 1.93 5.89
CA TYR A 174 30.50 0.57 5.96
C TYR A 174 31.20 -0.18 7.10
N GLY A 175 30.42 -0.88 7.92
CA GLY A 175 30.96 -1.73 8.98
C GLY A 175 29.90 -2.22 9.96
N GLU A 176 30.28 -3.22 10.75
CA GLU A 176 29.37 -3.86 11.70
C GLU A 176 29.27 -3.00 12.97
N LEU A 177 28.04 -2.58 13.29
CA LEU A 177 27.76 -1.70 14.40
C LEU A 177 28.22 -2.33 15.72
N GLY A 178 28.97 -1.57 16.52
CA GLY A 178 29.53 -2.03 17.80
C GLY A 178 30.93 -2.66 17.72
N THR A 179 31.42 -3.00 16.53
CA THR A 179 32.79 -3.52 16.36
C THR A 179 33.84 -2.41 16.48
N LYS A 180 35.06 -2.77 16.93
CA LYS A 180 36.15 -1.80 17.11
C LYS A 180 36.59 -1.14 15.79
N SER A 181 36.68 -1.92 14.71
CA SER A 181 37.03 -1.44 13.36
C SER A 181 36.05 -0.38 12.86
N TRP A 182 34.74 -0.62 13.02
CA TRP A 182 33.71 0.37 12.69
C TRP A 182 33.81 1.61 13.59
N GLN A 183 34.02 1.45 14.90
CA GLN A 183 34.13 2.58 15.83
C GLN A 183 35.25 3.56 15.44
N GLU A 184 36.40 3.04 14.98
CA GLU A 184 37.53 3.86 14.52
C GLU A 184 37.17 4.68 13.27
N MET A 185 36.52 4.06 12.28
CA MET A 185 36.02 4.72 11.07
C MET A 185 34.95 5.78 11.39
N HIS A 186 33.97 5.41 12.22
CA HIS A 186 32.89 6.29 12.65
C HIS A 186 33.43 7.53 13.39
N LYS A 187 34.40 7.36 14.29
CA LYS A 187 35.02 8.50 15.01
C LYS A 187 35.72 9.46 14.04
N ALA A 188 36.47 8.94 13.06
CA ALA A 188 37.13 9.77 12.06
C ALA A 188 36.12 10.56 11.21
N ALA A 189 35.11 9.89 10.65
CA ALA A 189 34.07 10.54 9.85
C ALA A 189 33.24 11.55 10.67
N LYS A 190 32.89 11.23 11.92
CA LYS A 190 32.13 12.11 12.81
C LYS A 190 32.87 13.40 13.14
N ILE A 191 34.20 13.35 13.34
CA ILE A 191 35.02 14.56 13.55
C ILE A 191 34.96 15.47 12.32
N LEU A 192 35.14 14.91 11.13
CA LEU A 192 35.08 15.66 9.87
C LEU A 192 33.68 16.26 9.62
N ALA A 193 32.62 15.49 9.88
CA ALA A 193 31.24 15.95 9.75
C ALA A 193 30.93 17.11 10.72
N ARG A 194 31.36 17.00 12.00
CA ARG A 194 31.21 18.08 12.99
C ARG A 194 32.02 19.33 12.65
N SER A 195 33.17 19.16 12.02
CA SER A 195 33.96 20.29 11.49
C SER A 195 33.35 20.91 10.23
N GLY A 196 32.28 20.33 9.68
CA GLY A 196 31.55 20.83 8.53
C GLY A 196 32.24 20.57 7.19
N GLN A 197 33.16 19.60 7.12
CA GLN A 197 33.93 19.28 5.91
C GLN A 197 33.23 18.27 4.99
N ILE A 198 32.40 17.37 5.54
CA ILE A 198 31.80 16.26 4.79
C ILE A 198 30.32 16.08 5.14
N GLN A 199 29.59 15.44 4.22
CA GLN A 199 28.31 14.78 4.46
C GLN A 199 28.58 13.33 4.83
N TYR A 200 28.37 12.99 6.10
CA TYR A 200 28.64 11.65 6.61
C TYR A 200 27.38 10.78 6.55
N VAL A 201 27.52 9.58 5.98
CA VAL A 201 26.50 8.55 5.93
C VAL A 201 27.04 7.25 6.52
N PHE A 202 26.22 6.53 7.27
CA PHE A 202 26.56 5.21 7.78
C PHE A 202 25.62 4.15 7.18
N ARG A 203 26.20 3.07 6.65
CA ARG A 203 25.51 1.87 6.15
C ARG A 203 26.03 0.64 6.90
N HIS A 204 25.12 -0.21 7.34
CA HIS A 204 25.44 -1.48 7.98
C HIS A 204 26.05 -2.45 6.98
N TRP A 205 27.18 -3.06 7.34
CA TRP A 205 27.84 -4.07 6.53
C TRP A 205 28.68 -4.99 7.40
N SER A 206 28.67 -6.29 7.13
CA SER A 206 29.56 -7.25 7.79
C SER A 206 30.21 -8.14 6.74
N ARG A 207 31.51 -8.38 6.91
CA ARG A 207 32.29 -9.29 6.06
C ARG A 207 31.94 -10.75 6.36
N ASP A 208 31.81 -11.10 7.63
CA ASP A 208 31.61 -12.48 8.08
C ASP A 208 30.10 -12.72 8.16
N VAL A 209 29.57 -13.41 7.15
CA VAL A 209 28.14 -13.72 7.02
C VAL A 209 27.85 -14.99 7.81
N ARG A 210 26.79 -14.99 8.61
CA ARG A 210 26.34 -16.23 9.24
C ARG A 210 25.64 -17.12 8.21
N ASP A 211 25.80 -18.43 8.35
CA ASP A 211 25.20 -19.40 7.42
C ASP A 211 23.70 -19.65 7.69
N ASP A 212 23.17 -19.22 8.85
CA ASP A 212 21.75 -19.37 9.19
C ASP A 212 20.87 -18.37 8.41
N LYS A 213 19.89 -18.90 7.68
CA LYS A 213 18.86 -18.10 6.99
C LYS A 213 17.84 -17.58 7.99
N ILE A 214 17.30 -16.40 7.70
CA ILE A 214 16.25 -15.77 8.51
C ILE A 214 14.99 -16.64 8.55
N LEU A 215 14.52 -16.97 9.75
CA LEU A 215 13.19 -17.52 10.00
C LEU A 215 12.16 -16.39 9.96
N LEU A 216 11.21 -16.47 9.02
CA LEU A 216 10.16 -15.47 8.84
C LEU A 216 8.97 -15.74 9.77
N SER A 217 8.19 -14.69 10.04
CA SER A 217 6.99 -14.72 10.87
C SER A 217 5.93 -13.82 10.22
N GLY A 218 4.65 -14.00 10.57
CA GLY A 218 3.54 -13.26 9.97
C GLY A 218 2.86 -13.95 8.78
N TYR A 219 3.09 -15.25 8.60
CA TYR A 219 2.41 -16.06 7.59
C TYR A 219 1.50 -17.11 8.24
N ASP A 220 0.58 -17.65 7.44
CA ASP A 220 -0.32 -18.70 7.91
C ASP A 220 -0.10 -20.01 7.14
N VAL A 221 -0.47 -21.12 7.76
CA VAL A 221 -0.46 -22.44 7.15
C VAL A 221 -1.82 -23.09 7.30
N GLU A 222 -2.32 -23.62 6.19
CA GLU A 222 -3.57 -24.36 6.11
C GLU A 222 -3.28 -25.83 5.81
N LEU A 223 -4.01 -26.71 6.49
CA LEU A 223 -4.08 -28.13 6.17
C LEU A 223 -5.55 -28.50 5.90
N ALA A 224 -5.93 -28.47 4.62
CA ALA A 224 -7.31 -28.65 4.17
C ALA A 224 -7.69 -30.13 4.04
N ILE A 225 -8.94 -30.47 4.39
CA ILE A 225 -9.47 -31.83 4.21
C ILE A 225 -9.99 -31.95 2.78
N LYS A 226 -9.35 -32.81 1.98
CA LYS A 226 -9.71 -33.03 0.58
C LYS A 226 -10.90 -33.98 0.47
N ASN A 227 -11.84 -33.67 -0.44
CA ASN A 227 -12.98 -34.53 -0.69
C ASN A 227 -12.54 -35.76 -1.51
N MET A 228 -12.80 -36.96 -1.01
CA MET A 228 -12.23 -38.22 -1.51
C MET A 228 -12.92 -38.82 -2.75
N GLU A 229 -13.77 -38.06 -3.45
CA GLU A 229 -14.42 -38.57 -4.68
C GLU A 229 -13.42 -38.93 -5.79
N TYR A 230 -12.19 -38.40 -5.75
CA TYR A 230 -11.13 -38.70 -6.72
C TYR A 230 -9.89 -39.27 -6.02
N LYS A 231 -9.59 -40.56 -6.25
CA LYS A 231 -8.36 -41.22 -5.77
C LYS A 231 -7.21 -40.96 -6.74
N ALA A 232 -6.42 -39.93 -6.45
CA ALA A 232 -5.19 -39.59 -7.17
C ALA A 232 -4.04 -39.58 -6.16
N VAL A 233 -3.49 -40.76 -5.86
CA VAL A 233 -2.30 -40.92 -5.00
C VAL A 233 -1.27 -41.69 -5.84
N ASP A 234 -0.02 -41.23 -5.83
CA ASP A 234 1.08 -41.96 -6.48
C ASP A 234 1.38 -43.26 -5.69
N ASP A 235 1.76 -44.33 -6.38
CA ASP A 235 1.99 -45.66 -5.79
C ASP A 235 3.48 -45.95 -5.53
N SER A 236 4.37 -44.98 -5.77
CA SER A 236 5.80 -45.05 -5.49
C SER A 236 6.07 -45.15 -3.97
N GLU A 237 6.96 -46.06 -3.54
CA GLU A 237 7.40 -46.11 -2.14
C GLU A 237 8.14 -44.83 -1.75
N VAL A 238 7.75 -44.21 -0.63
CA VAL A 238 8.43 -43.03 -0.07
C VAL A 238 9.77 -43.46 0.54
N GLU A 239 10.82 -42.66 0.29
CA GLU A 239 12.24 -42.93 0.56
C GLU A 239 12.57 -43.16 2.05
N LYS A 240 13.83 -43.52 2.36
CA LYS A 240 14.37 -43.50 3.73
C LYS A 240 15.21 -42.24 3.91
N ALA A 241 15.02 -41.57 5.05
CA ALA A 241 15.52 -40.24 5.42
C ALA A 241 16.98 -39.96 4.99
N THR A 242 17.23 -38.72 4.59
CA THR A 242 18.58 -38.16 4.45
C THR A 242 19.10 -37.72 5.82
N ALA A 243 20.42 -37.56 5.97
CA ALA A 243 21.01 -37.12 7.25
C ALA A 243 20.48 -35.74 7.72
N ALA A 244 20.05 -34.88 6.77
CA ALA A 244 19.45 -33.58 7.08
C ALA A 244 18.06 -33.70 7.74
N ASP A 245 17.26 -34.71 7.38
CA ASP A 245 15.96 -34.95 8.01
C ASP A 245 16.11 -35.45 9.45
N ASP A 246 17.19 -36.19 9.73
CA ASP A 246 17.49 -36.70 11.08
C ASP A 246 17.94 -35.57 12.02
N GLU A 247 18.69 -34.56 11.54
CA GLU A 247 19.05 -33.36 12.34
C GLU A 247 17.80 -32.53 12.72
N ILE A 248 16.82 -32.39 11.82
CA ILE A 248 15.56 -31.66 12.10
C ILE A 248 14.67 -32.44 13.08
N GLU A 249 14.75 -33.78 13.11
CA GLU A 249 14.03 -34.61 14.09
C GLU A 249 14.58 -34.44 15.52
N GLU A 250 15.87 -34.14 15.71
CA GLU A 250 16.46 -33.93 17.05
C GLU A 250 15.88 -32.72 17.80
N ASP A 251 15.40 -31.70 17.07
CA ASP A 251 14.75 -30.49 17.63
C ASP A 251 13.25 -30.68 17.94
N ILE A 252 12.67 -31.83 17.62
CA ILE A 252 11.25 -32.11 17.89
C ILE A 252 11.11 -32.56 19.34
N ASP A 253 11.00 -31.60 20.27
CA ASP A 253 10.69 -31.90 21.68
C ASP A 253 9.45 -32.83 21.77
N ASP A 254 9.61 -33.96 22.46
CA ASP A 254 8.61 -34.98 22.78
C ASP A 254 7.54 -34.43 23.75
N TYR A 255 6.77 -33.44 23.32
CA TYR A 255 5.54 -33.04 23.99
C TYR A 255 4.43 -34.05 23.63
N GLU A 256 4.33 -35.14 24.40
CA GLU A 256 3.16 -36.02 24.38
C GLU A 256 1.93 -35.37 25.04
N ASP A 257 1.55 -34.15 24.65
CA ASP A 257 0.30 -33.50 25.06
C ASP A 257 -0.86 -33.96 24.15
N ILE A 258 -1.69 -34.87 24.65
CA ILE A 258 -2.89 -35.35 23.93
C ILE A 258 -4.12 -34.87 24.71
N ASN A 259 -4.91 -33.99 24.10
CA ASN A 259 -6.09 -33.36 24.72
C ASN A 259 -5.77 -32.70 26.10
N GLY A 260 -4.59 -32.08 26.23
CA GLY A 260 -4.12 -31.39 27.44
C GLY A 260 -3.47 -32.28 28.50
N PHE A 261 -3.23 -33.56 28.20
CA PHE A 261 -2.53 -34.48 29.10
C PHE A 261 -1.11 -34.74 28.60
N ASN A 262 -0.11 -34.34 29.39
CA ASN A 262 1.29 -34.66 29.13
C ASN A 262 1.59 -36.08 29.61
N PHE A 263 1.54 -37.05 28.71
CA PHE A 263 1.72 -38.46 29.07
C PHE A 263 3.13 -38.77 29.56
N ASN A 264 4.15 -37.99 29.15
CA ASN A 264 5.51 -38.11 29.66
C ASN A 264 5.60 -37.75 31.15
N ILE A 265 4.97 -36.65 31.56
CA ILE A 265 4.87 -36.27 32.98
C ILE A 265 3.99 -37.27 33.74
N LEU A 266 2.83 -37.68 33.20
CA LEU A 266 1.93 -38.60 33.87
C LEU A 266 2.55 -39.98 34.12
N ARG A 267 3.33 -40.50 33.15
CA ARG A 267 4.08 -41.75 33.30
C ARG A 267 5.16 -41.65 34.37
N LYS A 268 5.81 -40.47 34.51
CA LYS A 268 6.79 -40.19 35.57
C LYS A 268 6.12 -40.11 36.95
N LEU A 269 4.97 -39.43 37.06
CA LEU A 269 4.23 -39.23 38.31
C LEU A 269 3.50 -40.51 38.78
N HIS A 270 3.02 -41.34 37.85
CA HIS A 270 2.22 -42.54 38.15
C HIS A 270 2.80 -43.80 37.49
N PRO A 271 4.01 -44.26 37.91
CA PRO A 271 4.70 -45.37 37.27
C PRO A 271 3.95 -46.72 37.38
N ASN A 272 3.09 -46.87 38.38
CA ASN A 272 2.21 -48.03 38.58
C ASN A 272 0.95 -48.02 37.68
N GLN A 273 0.66 -46.93 36.97
CA GLN A 273 -0.51 -46.80 36.11
C GLN A 273 -0.16 -46.76 34.61
N LYS A 274 1.05 -47.14 34.19
CA LYS A 274 1.49 -47.06 32.79
C LYS A 274 0.55 -47.74 31.79
N GLU A 275 0.01 -48.91 32.10
CA GLU A 275 -0.95 -49.61 31.21
C GLU A 275 -2.28 -48.86 31.11
N ALA A 276 -2.82 -48.37 32.23
CA ALA A 276 -4.05 -47.58 32.24
C ALA A 276 -3.87 -46.24 31.52
N LEU A 277 -2.72 -45.59 31.70
CA LEU A 277 -2.33 -44.39 30.96
C LEU A 277 -2.22 -44.68 29.46
N ASN A 278 -1.67 -45.83 29.05
CA ASN A 278 -1.61 -46.22 27.64
C ASN A 278 -3.00 -46.52 27.07
N GLN A 279 -3.88 -47.18 27.80
CA GLN A 279 -5.28 -47.38 27.37
C GLN A 279 -6.03 -46.05 27.26
N PHE A 280 -5.83 -45.14 28.22
CA PHE A 280 -6.42 -43.81 28.17
C PHE A 280 -5.89 -43.01 26.98
N ARG A 281 -4.58 -43.06 26.72
CA ARG A 281 -3.95 -42.50 25.51
C ARG A 281 -4.61 -43.06 24.26
N LEU A 282 -4.71 -44.38 24.11
CA LEU A 282 -5.34 -45.02 22.95
C LEU A 282 -6.81 -44.60 22.78
N HIS A 283 -7.57 -44.52 23.87
CA HIS A 283 -8.95 -44.03 23.84
C HIS A 283 -9.06 -42.58 23.36
N LEU A 284 -8.14 -41.70 23.76
CA LEU A 284 -8.08 -40.33 23.27
C LEU A 284 -7.71 -40.29 21.78
N LEU A 285 -6.79 -41.15 21.33
CA LEU A 285 -6.39 -41.26 19.92
C LEU A 285 -7.54 -41.72 19.02
N GLU A 286 -8.32 -42.72 19.43
CA GLU A 286 -9.52 -43.16 18.68
C GLU A 286 -10.60 -42.09 18.60
N ARG A 287 -10.63 -41.17 19.57
CA ARG A 287 -11.58 -40.04 19.60
C ARG A 287 -11.27 -38.97 18.55
N ASP A 288 -10.03 -38.89 18.09
CA ASP A 288 -9.57 -37.86 17.15
C ASP A 288 -9.93 -38.18 15.68
N GLU A 289 -10.50 -39.34 15.38
CA GLU A 289 -11.03 -39.66 14.04
C GLU A 289 -12.31 -38.85 13.73
N LEU A 290 -12.34 -38.23 12.54
CA LEU A 290 -13.44 -37.35 12.14
C LEU A 290 -14.73 -38.14 11.87
N THR A 291 -15.77 -37.90 12.69
CA THR A 291 -17.10 -38.49 12.50
C THR A 291 -18.08 -37.52 11.84
N PRO A 292 -18.83 -37.92 10.79
CA PRO A 292 -19.77 -37.04 10.11
C PRO A 292 -20.94 -36.61 11.02
N LEU A 293 -21.32 -35.34 10.93
CA LEU A 293 -22.46 -34.76 11.64
C LEU A 293 -23.74 -34.80 10.78
N LYS A 294 -24.89 -34.97 11.43
CA LYS A 294 -26.20 -34.84 10.77
C LYS A 294 -26.53 -33.36 10.55
N VAL A 295 -27.30 -33.04 9.51
CA VAL A 295 -27.65 -31.65 9.13
C VAL A 295 -28.17 -30.81 10.31
N TRP A 296 -29.08 -31.35 11.13
CA TRP A 296 -29.61 -30.63 12.30
C TRP A 296 -28.58 -30.37 13.40
N GLN A 297 -27.49 -31.14 13.46
CA GLN A 297 -26.38 -30.91 14.41
C GLN A 297 -25.46 -29.79 13.94
N VAL A 298 -25.55 -29.38 12.67
CA VAL A 298 -24.71 -28.34 12.07
C VAL A 298 -25.31 -26.95 12.26
N GLN A 299 -26.65 -26.85 12.29
CA GLN A 299 -27.38 -25.58 12.22
C GLN A 299 -26.96 -24.52 13.23
N ASP A 300 -26.68 -24.91 14.49
CA ASP A 300 -26.36 -23.99 15.59
C ASP A 300 -24.87 -24.01 15.98
N LEU A 301 -23.98 -24.60 15.18
CA LEU A 301 -22.57 -24.79 15.55
C LEU A 301 -21.85 -23.48 15.92
N SER A 302 -22.03 -22.39 15.18
CA SER A 302 -21.42 -21.09 15.53
C SER A 302 -21.93 -20.57 16.87
N TYR A 303 -23.24 -20.66 17.13
CA TYR A 303 -23.82 -20.28 18.42
C TYR A 303 -23.31 -21.16 19.57
N GLN A 304 -23.12 -22.46 19.32
CA GLN A 304 -22.61 -23.42 20.29
C GLN A 304 -21.12 -23.18 20.60
N ALA A 305 -20.33 -22.84 19.58
CA ALA A 305 -18.93 -22.45 19.74
C ALA A 305 -18.82 -21.17 20.58
N SER A 306 -19.61 -20.14 20.24
CA SER A 306 -19.66 -18.88 20.99
C SER A 306 -20.15 -19.07 22.42
N GLN A 307 -21.17 -19.92 22.65
CA GLN A 307 -21.62 -20.27 24.01
C GLN A 307 -20.51 -20.95 24.83
N ARG A 308 -19.66 -21.76 24.20
CA ARG A 308 -18.54 -22.41 24.88
C ARG A 308 -17.45 -21.40 25.25
N ILE A 309 -17.15 -20.45 24.38
CA ILE A 309 -16.16 -19.38 24.61
C ILE A 309 -16.61 -18.44 25.74
N ILE A 310 -17.87 -17.98 25.71
CA ILE A 310 -18.40 -17.08 26.75
C ILE A 310 -18.54 -17.76 28.12
N SER A 311 -18.61 -19.10 28.15
CA SER A 311 -18.70 -19.85 29.41
C SER A 311 -17.32 -20.21 29.98
N ALA A 312 -16.23 -19.91 29.27
CA ALA A 312 -14.87 -20.20 29.72
C ALA A 312 -14.35 -19.10 30.66
N ASP A 313 -13.40 -19.46 31.52
CA ASP A 313 -12.69 -18.49 32.35
C ASP A 313 -11.91 -17.50 31.46
N LEU A 314 -11.89 -16.22 31.84
CA LEU A 314 -11.29 -15.12 31.06
C LEU A 314 -9.86 -15.43 30.58
N ASN A 315 -9.03 -16.00 31.47
CA ASN A 315 -7.63 -16.33 31.16
C ASN A 315 -7.46 -17.45 30.13
N LYS A 316 -8.50 -18.25 29.88
CA LYS A 316 -8.50 -19.35 28.91
C LYS A 316 -9.32 -19.03 27.66
N THR A 317 -10.10 -17.95 27.67
CA THR A 317 -11.02 -17.60 26.59
C THR A 317 -10.31 -17.48 25.24
N LEU A 318 -9.19 -16.74 25.17
CA LEU A 318 -8.47 -16.54 23.91
C LEU A 318 -7.81 -17.84 23.42
N ALA A 319 -7.14 -18.59 24.30
CA ALA A 319 -6.55 -19.87 23.95
C ALA A 319 -7.59 -20.87 23.44
N LEU A 320 -8.78 -20.92 24.07
CA LEU A 320 -9.89 -21.75 23.63
C LEU A 320 -10.46 -21.28 22.28
N MET A 321 -10.50 -19.96 22.03
CA MET A 321 -10.96 -19.41 20.75
C MET A 321 -10.00 -19.75 19.61
N VAL A 322 -8.68 -19.67 19.85
CA VAL A 322 -7.65 -20.15 18.94
C VAL A 322 -7.85 -21.64 18.67
N GLU A 323 -7.98 -22.46 19.72
CA GLU A 323 -8.18 -23.91 19.59
C GLU A 323 -9.43 -24.26 18.77
N ILE A 324 -10.57 -23.62 19.06
CA ILE A 324 -11.85 -23.83 18.36
C ILE A 324 -11.73 -23.45 16.88
N SER A 325 -11.20 -22.27 16.58
CA SER A 325 -11.14 -21.78 15.20
C SER A 325 -10.12 -22.55 14.35
N GLN A 326 -8.96 -22.91 14.93
CA GLN A 326 -7.85 -23.55 14.21
C GLN A 326 -7.93 -25.08 14.14
N ASN A 327 -8.63 -25.73 15.08
CA ASN A 327 -8.80 -27.19 15.14
C ASN A 327 -10.27 -27.64 15.06
N PHE A 328 -11.15 -26.78 14.51
CA PHE A 328 -12.59 -27.01 14.45
C PHE A 328 -13.01 -28.42 14.00
N PRO A 329 -12.43 -29.04 12.94
CA PRO A 329 -12.88 -30.36 12.49
C PRO A 329 -12.88 -31.43 13.59
N LEU A 330 -11.87 -31.43 14.47
CA LEU A 330 -11.78 -32.35 15.61
C LEU A 330 -12.78 -32.01 16.71
N LEU A 331 -13.11 -30.72 16.87
CA LEU A 331 -13.95 -30.21 17.94
C LEU A 331 -15.45 -30.19 17.59
N ALA A 332 -15.81 -30.26 16.30
CA ALA A 332 -17.18 -30.09 15.80
C ALA A 332 -18.20 -30.96 16.54
N ARG A 333 -17.88 -32.24 16.79
CA ARG A 333 -18.76 -33.15 17.55
C ARG A 333 -18.92 -32.74 19.00
N SER A 334 -17.86 -32.27 19.65
CA SER A 334 -17.93 -31.79 21.03
C SER A 334 -18.77 -30.51 21.13
N ILE A 335 -18.60 -29.60 20.17
CA ILE A 335 -19.33 -28.32 20.09
C ILE A 335 -20.82 -28.55 19.84
N SER A 336 -21.18 -29.48 18.93
CA SER A 336 -22.59 -29.79 18.65
C SER A 336 -23.42 -30.27 19.85
N ARG A 337 -22.77 -30.67 20.95
CA ARG A 337 -23.41 -31.10 22.20
C ARG A 337 -23.63 -29.96 23.20
N VAL A 338 -23.07 -28.78 22.95
CA VAL A 338 -23.22 -27.61 23.82
C VAL A 338 -24.64 -27.07 23.68
N SER A 339 -25.32 -26.84 24.80
CA SER A 339 -26.65 -26.21 24.82
C SER A 339 -26.52 -24.69 24.82
N VAL A 340 -27.13 -24.01 23.85
CA VAL A 340 -27.16 -22.54 23.76
C VAL A 340 -28.21 -21.99 24.72
N ARG A 341 -27.82 -21.10 25.64
CA ARG A 341 -28.75 -20.49 26.60
C ARG A 341 -29.66 -19.47 25.88
N PRO A 342 -30.98 -19.43 26.16
CA PRO A 342 -31.89 -18.46 25.53
C PRO A 342 -31.48 -17.00 25.73
N GLU A 343 -30.96 -16.67 26.93
CA GLU A 343 -30.53 -15.32 27.28
C GLU A 343 -29.31 -14.89 26.45
N PHE A 344 -28.38 -15.81 26.19
CA PHE A 344 -27.24 -15.58 25.32
C PHE A 344 -27.68 -15.31 23.88
N ARG A 345 -28.59 -16.14 23.36
CA ARG A 345 -29.11 -16.00 21.99
C ARG A 345 -29.83 -14.66 21.79
N LEU A 346 -30.65 -14.26 22.76
CA LEU A 346 -31.32 -12.95 22.72
C LEU A 346 -30.31 -11.80 22.74
N ALA A 347 -29.30 -11.84 23.62
CA ALA A 347 -28.26 -10.80 23.67
C ALA A 347 -27.51 -10.65 22.34
N VAL A 348 -27.11 -11.77 21.73
CA VAL A 348 -26.44 -11.76 20.41
C VAL A 348 -27.34 -11.15 19.34
N VAL A 349 -28.60 -11.55 19.25
CA VAL A 349 -29.55 -11.03 18.25
C VAL A 349 -29.80 -9.53 18.45
N THR A 350 -29.91 -9.07 19.69
CA THR A 350 -30.05 -7.63 20.00
C THR A 350 -28.82 -6.85 19.57
N ASN A 351 -27.62 -7.35 19.86
CA ASN A 351 -26.37 -6.72 19.43
C ASN A 351 -26.27 -6.70 17.89
N GLN A 352 -26.56 -7.81 17.22
CA GLN A 352 -26.57 -7.91 15.75
C GLN A 352 -27.49 -6.88 15.10
N ALA A 353 -28.72 -6.73 15.62
CA ALA A 353 -29.67 -5.75 15.09
C ALA A 353 -29.16 -4.31 15.20
N MET A 354 -28.53 -3.98 16.33
CA MET A 354 -27.96 -2.66 16.61
C MET A 354 -26.74 -2.34 15.71
N TYR A 355 -25.81 -3.29 15.57
CA TYR A 355 -24.61 -3.08 14.76
C TYR A 355 -24.88 -3.15 13.25
N SER A 356 -25.88 -3.95 12.82
CA SER A 356 -26.29 -3.98 11.41
C SER A 356 -26.90 -2.66 10.95
N SER A 357 -27.66 -1.96 11.80
CA SER A 357 -28.28 -0.67 11.44
C SER A 357 -27.31 0.52 11.47
N GLU A 358 -26.34 0.52 12.38
CA GLU A 358 -25.46 1.69 12.62
C GLU A 358 -24.06 1.53 12.00
N ASN A 359 -23.54 0.31 11.91
CA ASN A 359 -22.16 0.02 11.50
C ASN A 359 -22.07 -0.91 10.26
N GLU A 360 -23.20 -1.32 9.68
CA GLU A 360 -23.28 -2.19 8.50
C GLU A 360 -22.64 -3.59 8.69
N ILE A 361 -22.41 -4.02 9.94
CA ILE A 361 -21.84 -5.33 10.25
C ILE A 361 -22.92 -6.41 10.13
N MET A 362 -22.71 -7.39 9.25
CA MET A 362 -23.67 -8.47 9.00
C MET A 362 -23.52 -9.64 9.97
N GLU A 363 -24.56 -10.49 10.05
CA GLU A 363 -24.53 -11.73 10.83
C GLU A 363 -23.41 -12.68 10.33
N GLY A 364 -22.54 -13.14 11.23
CA GLY A 364 -21.42 -14.04 10.91
C GLY A 364 -20.16 -13.34 10.39
N GLU A 365 -20.20 -12.03 10.20
CA GLU A 365 -19.06 -11.23 9.77
C GLU A 365 -18.09 -10.98 10.94
N CYS A 366 -16.79 -11.06 10.65
CA CYS A 366 -15.74 -10.66 11.59
C CYS A 366 -15.23 -9.27 11.21
N ALA A 367 -15.01 -8.43 12.21
CA ALA A 367 -14.46 -7.09 12.03
C ALA A 367 -13.57 -6.73 13.23
N MET A 368 -12.54 -5.92 13.00
CA MET A 368 -11.68 -5.41 14.08
C MET A 368 -11.47 -3.91 13.91
N PHE A 369 -11.49 -3.21 15.04
CA PHE A 369 -11.28 -1.77 15.10
C PHE A 369 -10.24 -1.43 16.16
N ILE A 370 -9.29 -0.54 15.83
CA ILE A 370 -8.31 0.01 16.79
C ILE A 370 -8.55 1.50 16.90
N ASN A 371 -8.92 1.97 18.09
CA ASN A 371 -9.35 3.36 18.31
C ASN A 371 -10.40 3.81 17.27
N GLY A 372 -11.28 2.89 16.86
CA GLY A 372 -12.30 3.09 15.82
C GLY A 372 -11.82 2.98 14.37
N ILE A 373 -10.53 2.75 14.09
CA ILE A 373 -10.02 2.54 12.72
C ILE A 373 -10.34 1.10 12.28
N PRO A 374 -11.11 0.89 11.18
CA PRO A 374 -11.40 -0.46 10.69
C PRO A 374 -10.13 -1.11 10.11
N VAL A 375 -9.94 -2.38 10.45
CA VAL A 375 -8.84 -3.23 9.97
C VAL A 375 -9.40 -4.22 8.95
N ASP A 376 -8.81 -4.25 7.77
CA ASP A 376 -9.14 -5.21 6.73
C ASP A 376 -8.58 -6.59 7.12
N LEU A 377 -9.47 -7.55 7.38
CA LEU A 377 -9.10 -8.90 7.79
C LEU A 377 -8.89 -9.84 6.60
N GLU A 378 -9.37 -9.48 5.41
CA GLU A 378 -9.23 -10.29 4.20
C GLU A 378 -7.82 -10.12 3.61
N TYR A 379 -7.38 -8.87 3.46
CA TYR A 379 -6.05 -8.50 2.97
C TYR A 379 -5.13 -8.03 4.11
N PHE A 380 -5.25 -8.67 5.28
CA PHE A 380 -4.47 -8.30 6.46
C PHE A 380 -2.97 -8.52 6.22
N ASP A 381 -2.21 -7.45 6.45
CA ASP A 381 -0.75 -7.43 6.40
C ASP A 381 -0.22 -6.93 7.76
N ILE A 382 0.44 -7.81 8.49
CA ILE A 382 0.96 -7.54 9.83
C ILE A 382 2.00 -6.42 9.83
N TYR A 383 2.77 -6.25 8.75
CA TYR A 383 3.85 -5.27 8.67
C TYR A 383 3.28 -3.85 8.56
N ASN A 384 2.35 -3.64 7.63
CA ASN A 384 1.62 -2.37 7.51
C ASN A 384 0.77 -2.08 8.75
N PHE A 385 0.22 -3.12 9.38
CA PHE A 385 -0.57 -2.99 10.60
C PHE A 385 0.26 -2.53 11.81
N LEU A 386 1.51 -3.00 11.95
CA LEU A 386 2.41 -2.51 12.99
C LEU A 386 2.74 -1.03 12.86
N ASP A 387 2.86 -0.50 11.64
CA ASP A 387 3.07 0.93 11.45
C ASP A 387 1.84 1.75 11.87
N VAL A 388 0.63 1.20 11.68
CA VAL A 388 -0.60 1.79 12.25
C VAL A 388 -0.58 1.75 13.78
N LEU A 389 -0.19 0.62 14.38
CA LEU A 389 -0.08 0.47 15.84
C LEU A 389 0.92 1.45 16.45
N LYS A 390 2.09 1.66 15.84
CA LYS A 390 3.09 2.64 16.30
C LYS A 390 2.52 4.05 16.39
N VAL A 391 1.77 4.48 15.37
CA VAL A 391 1.16 5.82 15.36
C VAL A 391 0.05 5.92 16.41
N GLU A 392 -0.79 4.89 16.55
CA GLU A 392 -1.85 4.89 17.56
C GLU A 392 -1.30 4.80 18.99
N GLU A 393 -0.20 4.08 19.23
CA GLU A 393 0.48 4.04 20.52
C GLU A 393 1.09 5.40 20.87
N LYS A 394 1.76 6.07 19.92
CA LYS A 394 2.26 7.45 20.11
C LYS A 394 1.14 8.43 20.45
N LEU A 395 -0.03 8.27 19.83
CA LEU A 395 -1.22 9.04 20.17
C LEU A 395 -1.67 8.72 21.60
N ALA A 396 -1.82 7.44 21.96
CA ALA A 396 -2.26 7.02 23.29
C ALA A 396 -1.33 7.50 24.41
N ASP A 397 -0.02 7.33 24.25
CA ASP A 397 0.99 7.87 25.18
C ASP A 397 0.95 9.41 25.21
N GLY A 398 0.79 10.06 24.05
CA GLY A 398 0.65 11.50 24.00
C GLY A 398 -0.57 12.02 24.77
N PHE A 399 -1.72 11.33 24.67
CA PHE A 399 -2.90 11.64 25.48
C PHE A 399 -2.63 11.37 26.97
N PHE A 400 -1.98 10.27 27.30
CA PHE A 400 -1.61 9.95 28.68
C PHE A 400 -0.70 11.03 29.30
N ARG A 401 0.31 11.52 28.56
CA ARG A 401 1.17 12.65 28.96
C ARG A 401 0.42 13.98 29.08
N LEU A 402 -0.72 14.13 28.43
CA LEU A 402 -1.63 15.26 28.64
C LEU A 402 -2.53 15.09 29.87
N GLY A 403 -2.45 13.96 30.59
CA GLY A 403 -3.28 13.63 31.75
C GLY A 403 -4.59 12.95 31.38
N LEU A 404 -4.70 12.38 30.17
CA LEU A 404 -5.91 11.80 29.62
C LEU A 404 -5.72 10.29 29.39
N GLN A 405 -6.36 9.46 30.23
CA GLN A 405 -6.14 8.00 30.21
C GLN A 405 -6.78 7.29 29.00
N VAL A 406 -8.03 7.61 28.64
CA VAL A 406 -8.78 6.89 27.59
C VAL A 406 -8.96 7.78 26.36
N MET A 407 -8.15 7.51 25.33
CA MET A 407 -8.11 8.25 24.07
C MET A 407 -9.48 8.32 23.39
N ILE A 408 -10.21 7.20 23.27
CA ILE A 408 -11.42 7.16 22.43
C ILE A 408 -12.57 8.03 22.95
N LEU A 409 -12.70 8.22 24.27
CA LEU A 409 -13.71 9.12 24.84
C LEU A 409 -13.49 10.57 24.38
N ILE A 410 -12.24 10.96 24.16
CA ILE A 410 -11.88 12.28 23.64
C ILE A 410 -12.14 12.30 22.13
N LEU A 411 -11.70 11.28 21.39
CA LEU A 411 -11.91 11.20 19.94
C LEU A 411 -13.41 11.25 19.58
N ARG A 412 -14.29 10.62 20.37
CA ARG A 412 -15.75 10.65 20.19
C ARG A 412 -16.33 12.07 20.30
N ASN A 413 -15.75 12.92 21.15
CA ASN A 413 -16.21 14.30 21.36
C ASN A 413 -15.64 15.29 20.33
N TYR A 414 -14.66 14.87 19.53
CA TYR A 414 -14.08 15.65 18.45
C TYR A 414 -14.69 15.22 17.11
N LYS A 415 -15.53 16.08 16.52
CA LYS A 415 -16.10 15.88 15.17
C LYS A 415 -15.06 15.70 14.05
N SER A 416 -13.77 15.97 14.30
CA SER A 416 -12.73 16.12 13.28
C SER A 416 -12.04 14.87 12.77
N PHE A 417 -12.30 13.70 13.35
CA PHE A 417 -11.69 12.44 12.88
C PHE A 417 -12.31 11.87 11.60
N VAL A 418 -13.20 12.64 10.96
CA VAL A 418 -13.58 12.41 9.55
C VAL A 418 -12.32 12.53 8.70
N ALA A 419 -12.01 11.46 7.96
CA ALA A 419 -10.85 11.36 7.05
C ALA A 419 -10.68 12.63 6.22
N GLU A 420 -9.43 13.05 5.99
CA GLU A 420 -9.13 14.28 5.24
C GLU A 420 -9.80 14.32 3.85
N GLU A 421 -10.01 13.14 3.22
CA GLU A 421 -10.69 12.99 1.93
C GLU A 421 -12.15 13.48 1.92
N ASP A 422 -12.83 13.52 3.07
CA ASP A 422 -14.23 13.95 3.19
C ASP A 422 -14.36 15.47 3.48
N LYS A 423 -13.26 16.21 3.71
CA LYS A 423 -13.30 17.63 4.04
C LYS A 423 -13.38 18.48 2.76
N PRO A 424 -14.35 19.40 2.64
CA PRO A 424 -14.49 20.21 1.44
C PRO A 424 -13.28 21.13 1.28
N ALA A 425 -12.67 21.12 0.10
CA ALA A 425 -11.62 22.07 -0.26
C ALA A 425 -12.13 23.50 -0.08
N TYR A 426 -11.33 24.39 0.50
CA TYR A 426 -11.73 25.79 0.64
C TYR A 426 -11.88 26.44 -0.73
N ALA A 427 -12.93 27.22 -0.89
CA ALA A 427 -13.32 27.81 -2.18
C ALA A 427 -13.53 29.32 -2.05
N LEU A 428 -13.26 30.06 -3.11
CA LEU A 428 -13.40 31.52 -3.18
C LEU A 428 -14.80 31.94 -3.58
N ASP A 429 -15.31 32.98 -2.91
CA ASP A 429 -16.48 33.70 -3.40
C ASP A 429 -16.08 34.67 -4.50
N PHE A 430 -16.27 34.26 -5.75
CA PHE A 430 -15.93 35.08 -6.92
C PHE A 430 -17.06 36.03 -7.37
N ARG A 431 -18.18 36.14 -6.64
CA ARG A 431 -19.31 37.00 -7.04
C ARG A 431 -18.93 38.48 -7.12
N SER A 432 -18.02 38.95 -6.26
CA SER A 432 -17.54 40.33 -6.23
C SER A 432 -16.74 40.74 -7.47
N ALA A 433 -16.16 39.76 -8.18
CA ALA A 433 -15.41 39.98 -9.40
C ALA A 433 -16.30 40.26 -10.63
N SER A 434 -17.61 39.99 -10.52
CA SER A 434 -18.58 40.05 -11.63
C SER A 434 -18.09 39.32 -12.90
N PRO A 435 -17.91 37.98 -12.85
CA PRO A 435 -17.38 37.24 -13.99
C PRO A 435 -18.26 37.36 -15.24
N GLU A 436 -17.61 37.38 -16.40
CA GLU A 436 -18.23 37.37 -17.71
C GLU A 436 -18.55 35.93 -18.14
N TYR A 437 -19.81 35.54 -18.14
CA TYR A 437 -20.22 34.16 -18.45
C TYR A 437 -20.43 33.93 -19.95
N LEU A 438 -19.81 32.89 -20.50
CA LEU A 438 -19.99 32.48 -21.90
C LEU A 438 -21.33 31.78 -22.14
N ASN A 439 -21.84 31.08 -21.12
CA ASN A 439 -23.10 30.33 -21.14
C ASN A 439 -23.80 30.34 -19.78
N ASN A 440 -25.07 29.95 -19.78
CA ASN A 440 -25.90 29.73 -18.61
C ASN A 440 -26.82 28.51 -18.84
N LEU A 441 -26.51 27.39 -18.18
CA LEU A 441 -27.21 26.10 -18.36
C LEU A 441 -28.68 26.15 -17.94
N ASP A 442 -29.04 27.03 -17.01
CA ASP A 442 -30.41 27.16 -16.50
C ASP A 442 -31.34 27.88 -17.50
N THR A 443 -30.82 28.83 -18.29
CA THR A 443 -31.65 29.77 -19.07
C THR A 443 -31.40 29.74 -20.57
N ASP A 444 -30.22 29.34 -21.02
CA ASP A 444 -29.87 29.43 -22.45
C ASP A 444 -30.65 28.42 -23.28
N LYS A 445 -31.13 28.88 -24.45
CA LYS A 445 -31.91 28.03 -25.38
C LYS A 445 -31.14 26.80 -25.83
N HIS A 446 -29.81 26.85 -25.82
CA HIS A 446 -28.90 25.78 -26.24
C HIS A 446 -29.09 24.48 -25.43
N TYR A 447 -29.43 24.59 -24.14
CA TYR A 447 -29.51 23.45 -23.21
C TYR A 447 -30.96 23.02 -22.92
N ARG A 448 -31.94 23.59 -23.63
CA ARG A 448 -33.38 23.40 -23.36
C ARG A 448 -33.86 21.94 -23.47
N GLN A 449 -33.12 21.10 -24.21
CA GLN A 449 -33.45 19.68 -24.36
C GLN A 449 -33.06 18.84 -23.14
N TRP A 450 -32.16 19.32 -22.29
CA TRP A 450 -31.75 18.61 -21.08
C TRP A 450 -32.79 18.81 -19.97
N GLY A 451 -32.89 17.84 -19.07
CA GLY A 451 -33.76 17.97 -17.91
C GLY A 451 -33.26 19.07 -16.97
N ASN A 452 -34.17 19.88 -16.42
CA ASN A 452 -33.89 21.02 -15.53
C ASN A 452 -34.38 20.71 -14.09
N SER A 453 -34.04 19.53 -13.56
CA SER A 453 -34.33 19.19 -12.16
C SER A 453 -33.07 18.69 -11.47
N VAL A 454 -32.86 19.14 -10.22
CA VAL A 454 -31.73 18.71 -9.42
C VAL A 454 -31.80 17.22 -9.08
N LYS A 455 -33.01 16.65 -9.00
CA LYS A 455 -33.24 15.23 -8.69
C LYS A 455 -32.61 14.28 -9.71
N LEU A 456 -32.33 14.75 -10.93
CA LEU A 456 -31.65 13.97 -11.97
C LEU A 456 -30.22 13.56 -11.55
N MET A 457 -29.59 14.27 -10.61
CA MET A 457 -28.29 13.88 -10.04
C MET A 457 -28.31 12.55 -9.29
N LEU A 458 -29.48 12.09 -8.82
CA LEU A 458 -29.62 10.83 -8.09
C LEU A 458 -29.83 9.63 -9.02
N GLN A 459 -29.99 9.84 -10.32
CA GLN A 459 -30.15 8.75 -11.27
C GLN A 459 -28.80 8.04 -11.52
N PRO A 460 -28.81 6.69 -11.64
CA PRO A 460 -27.62 5.93 -12.03
C PRO A 460 -27.07 6.44 -13.36
N TYR A 461 -25.75 6.63 -13.44
CA TYR A 461 -25.04 7.08 -14.64
C TYR A 461 -23.69 6.36 -14.71
N PHE A 462 -23.08 6.31 -15.89
CA PHE A 462 -21.76 5.68 -16.04
C PHE A 462 -20.71 6.42 -15.19
N PRO A 463 -19.91 5.71 -14.37
CA PRO A 463 -18.83 6.31 -13.58
C PRO A 463 -17.86 7.09 -14.47
N GLY A 464 -17.47 8.30 -14.04
CA GLY A 464 -16.54 9.18 -14.78
C GLY A 464 -17.20 10.10 -15.82
N MET A 465 -18.45 9.87 -16.22
CA MET A 465 -19.15 10.76 -17.16
C MET A 465 -19.92 11.88 -16.45
N ILE A 466 -19.97 13.07 -17.06
CA ILE A 466 -20.68 14.23 -16.50
C ILE A 466 -22.16 14.23 -16.92
N ARG A 467 -23.03 14.41 -15.91
CA ARG A 467 -24.49 14.62 -15.96
C ARG A 467 -24.97 15.65 -17.00
N PRO A 468 -25.59 15.38 -18.17
CA PRO A 468 -26.14 16.45 -19.02
C PRO A 468 -27.46 16.97 -18.42
N ILE A 469 -27.36 17.90 -17.48
CA ILE A 469 -28.48 18.49 -16.74
C ILE A 469 -28.44 20.01 -16.94
N ALA A 470 -29.58 20.61 -17.31
CA ALA A 470 -29.72 22.05 -17.53
C ALA A 470 -29.81 22.83 -16.20
N ARG A 471 -28.78 22.70 -15.35
CA ARG A 471 -28.61 23.41 -14.07
C ARG A 471 -27.14 23.77 -13.91
N ASN A 472 -26.85 24.96 -13.37
CA ASN A 472 -25.47 25.39 -13.13
C ASN A 472 -24.81 24.70 -11.92
N PHE A 473 -24.65 23.37 -11.95
CA PHE A 473 -24.00 22.59 -10.91
C PHE A 473 -22.49 22.83 -10.82
N PHE A 474 -21.86 23.06 -11.97
CA PHE A 474 -20.41 23.23 -12.10
C PHE A 474 -20.15 24.54 -12.84
N THR A 475 -19.47 25.47 -12.18
CA THR A 475 -19.08 26.77 -12.75
C THR A 475 -17.56 26.86 -12.77
N LEU A 476 -16.97 26.96 -13.96
CA LEU A 476 -15.54 27.08 -14.18
C LEU A 476 -15.20 28.54 -14.52
N ILE A 477 -14.40 29.18 -13.67
CA ILE A 477 -13.99 30.59 -13.81
C ILE A 477 -12.50 30.65 -14.14
N PHE A 478 -12.17 31.32 -15.24
CA PHE A 478 -10.80 31.59 -15.66
C PHE A 478 -10.40 33.01 -15.26
N ILE A 479 -9.32 33.13 -14.49
CA ILE A 479 -8.74 34.41 -14.08
C ILE A 479 -7.46 34.60 -14.90
N ILE A 480 -7.51 35.50 -15.88
CA ILE A 480 -6.46 35.61 -16.90
C ILE A 480 -6.12 37.08 -17.20
N ASP A 481 -4.88 37.30 -17.60
CA ASP A 481 -4.39 38.58 -18.13
C ASP A 481 -4.38 38.53 -19.66
N LEU A 482 -5.14 39.43 -20.31
CA LEU A 482 -5.30 39.42 -21.76
C LEU A 482 -4.04 39.88 -22.53
N SER A 483 -3.03 40.43 -21.86
CA SER A 483 -1.76 40.81 -22.48
C SER A 483 -0.80 39.63 -22.70
N GLN A 484 -1.03 38.51 -22.02
CA GLN A 484 -0.13 37.35 -22.06
C GLN A 484 -0.61 36.32 -23.09
N THR A 485 0.22 36.00 -24.07
CA THR A 485 -0.14 35.06 -25.16
C THR A 485 -0.41 33.64 -24.66
N GLN A 486 0.24 33.22 -23.56
CA GLN A 486 0.02 31.92 -22.92
C GLN A 486 -1.44 31.66 -22.52
N ASN A 487 -2.24 32.73 -22.34
CA ASN A 487 -3.65 32.60 -21.95
C ASN A 487 -4.57 32.21 -23.12
N LEU A 488 -4.04 32.10 -24.35
CA LEU A 488 -4.76 31.57 -25.51
C LEU A 488 -5.30 30.15 -25.25
N HIS A 489 -4.53 29.31 -24.54
CA HIS A 489 -4.97 27.95 -24.21
C HIS A 489 -6.29 27.94 -23.42
N PHE A 490 -6.42 28.76 -22.38
CA PHE A 490 -7.64 28.83 -21.56
C PHE A 490 -8.85 29.31 -22.36
N LEU A 491 -8.66 30.27 -23.27
CA LEU A 491 -9.73 30.75 -24.14
C LEU A 491 -10.17 29.66 -25.13
N ASN A 492 -9.23 28.95 -25.75
CA ASN A 492 -9.51 27.83 -26.65
C ASN A 492 -10.23 26.68 -25.92
N MET A 493 -9.77 26.36 -24.72
CA MET A 493 -10.38 25.34 -23.86
C MET A 493 -11.84 25.68 -23.54
N ALA A 494 -12.09 26.89 -23.05
CA ALA A 494 -13.44 27.34 -22.74
C ALA A 494 -14.32 27.35 -24.00
N TYR A 495 -13.79 27.79 -25.14
CA TYR A 495 -14.50 27.74 -26.41
C TYR A 495 -14.86 26.31 -26.83
N ASN A 496 -13.93 25.35 -26.66
CA ASN A 496 -14.17 23.94 -26.97
C ASN A 496 -15.23 23.34 -26.03
N PHE A 497 -15.17 23.61 -24.73
CA PHE A 497 -16.19 23.16 -23.77
C PHE A 497 -17.58 23.70 -24.11
N TYR A 498 -17.67 24.98 -24.51
CA TYR A 498 -18.91 25.57 -24.99
C TYR A 498 -19.42 24.89 -26.27
N LYS A 499 -18.54 24.74 -27.26
CA LYS A 499 -18.87 24.16 -28.59
C LYS A 499 -19.31 22.70 -28.50
N HIS A 500 -18.72 21.92 -27.60
CA HIS A 500 -19.05 20.52 -27.39
C HIS A 500 -20.17 20.29 -26.37
N GLU A 501 -20.87 21.35 -25.95
CA GLU A 501 -21.97 21.28 -24.98
C GLU A 501 -21.59 20.52 -23.69
N ILE A 502 -20.37 20.73 -23.18
CA ILE A 502 -20.00 20.16 -21.89
C ILE A 502 -20.89 20.83 -20.81
N PRO A 503 -21.53 20.08 -19.89
CA PRO A 503 -22.50 20.60 -18.92
C PRO A 503 -21.82 21.36 -17.77
N ILE A 504 -21.07 22.41 -18.11
CA ILE A 504 -20.31 23.29 -17.22
C ILE A 504 -20.60 24.74 -17.63
N ARG A 505 -20.84 25.60 -16.65
CA ARG A 505 -20.95 27.05 -16.85
C ARG A 505 -19.56 27.67 -16.89
N LEU A 506 -19.24 28.39 -17.94
CA LEU A 506 -17.91 28.96 -18.18
C LEU A 506 -17.94 30.47 -17.94
N GLY A 507 -16.94 31.00 -17.22
CA GLY A 507 -16.82 32.44 -16.99
C GLY A 507 -15.39 32.95 -16.95
N PHE A 508 -15.21 34.25 -17.20
CA PHE A 508 -13.91 34.91 -17.25
C PHE A 508 -13.83 36.09 -16.28
N ILE A 509 -12.69 36.26 -15.64
CA ILE A 509 -12.29 37.45 -14.88
C ILE A 509 -11.01 37.97 -15.52
N PHE A 510 -11.09 39.14 -16.15
CA PHE A 510 -9.93 39.76 -16.80
C PHE A 510 -9.14 40.61 -15.81
N VAL A 511 -7.84 40.31 -15.69
CA VAL A 511 -6.89 41.11 -14.93
C VAL A 511 -6.19 42.05 -15.89
N VAL A 512 -6.38 43.35 -15.69
CA VAL A 512 -5.81 44.41 -16.53
C VAL A 512 -5.17 45.51 -15.70
N ASN A 513 -4.41 46.38 -16.34
CA ASN A 513 -3.80 47.54 -15.71
C ASN A 513 -4.85 48.53 -15.20
N THR A 514 -4.78 48.88 -13.91
CA THR A 514 -5.77 49.71 -13.22
C THR A 514 -5.45 51.20 -13.20
N ASP A 515 -4.29 51.61 -13.69
CA ASP A 515 -3.88 53.01 -13.73
C ASP A 515 -4.70 53.78 -14.78
N LYS A 516 -5.58 54.68 -14.33
CA LYS A 516 -6.45 55.48 -15.20
C LYS A 516 -5.72 56.45 -16.12
N SER A 517 -4.44 56.74 -15.87
CA SER A 517 -3.63 57.60 -16.75
C SER A 517 -3.14 56.89 -18.01
N ILE A 518 -3.24 55.56 -18.05
CA ILE A 518 -2.81 54.70 -19.15
C ILE A 518 -4.02 54.41 -20.03
N SER A 519 -3.90 54.55 -21.35
CA SER A 519 -4.97 54.27 -22.31
C SER A 519 -4.77 52.91 -23.00
N GLY A 520 -5.72 52.49 -23.83
CA GLY A 520 -5.56 51.32 -24.71
C GLY A 520 -4.45 51.49 -25.76
N PHE A 521 -3.96 52.72 -25.99
CA PHE A 521 -2.79 52.95 -26.82
C PHE A 521 -1.49 52.56 -26.12
N ASP A 522 -1.44 52.71 -24.79
CA ASP A 522 -0.22 52.56 -23.99
C ASP A 522 -0.04 51.13 -23.46
N ASP A 523 -1.15 50.43 -23.14
CA ASP A 523 -1.13 49.13 -22.49
C ASP A 523 -1.99 48.08 -23.23
N PRO A 524 -1.42 46.92 -23.59
CA PRO A 524 -2.11 45.89 -24.37
C PRO A 524 -3.25 45.22 -23.59
N SER A 525 -3.18 45.13 -22.26
CA SER A 525 -4.24 44.56 -21.43
C SER A 525 -5.48 45.45 -21.45
N VAL A 526 -5.28 46.77 -21.40
CA VAL A 526 -6.35 47.78 -21.51
C VAL A 526 -6.94 47.76 -22.92
N ALA A 527 -6.09 47.71 -23.96
CA ALA A 527 -6.53 47.62 -25.35
C ALA A 527 -7.44 46.41 -25.59
N MET A 528 -7.04 45.23 -25.10
CA MET A 528 -7.82 44.01 -25.22
C MET A 528 -9.17 44.08 -24.49
N LEU A 529 -9.22 44.73 -23.33
CA LEU A 529 -10.47 44.95 -22.61
C LEU A 529 -11.40 45.91 -23.34
N ASN A 530 -10.89 47.04 -23.85
CA ASN A 530 -11.70 47.99 -24.61
C ASN A 530 -12.29 47.32 -25.86
N LEU A 531 -11.45 46.57 -26.58
CA LEU A 531 -11.88 45.80 -27.73
C LEU A 531 -12.94 44.76 -27.36
N TYR A 532 -12.72 44.00 -26.27
CA TYR A 532 -13.69 43.02 -25.78
C TYR A 532 -15.05 43.67 -25.51
N ASN A 533 -15.06 44.80 -24.80
CA ASN A 533 -16.29 45.53 -24.45
C ASN A 533 -17.01 46.11 -25.68
N PHE A 534 -16.26 46.62 -26.67
CA PHE A 534 -16.81 47.07 -27.94
C PHE A 534 -17.50 45.91 -28.68
N ILE A 535 -16.80 44.80 -28.90
CA ILE A 535 -17.35 43.64 -29.63
C ILE A 535 -18.50 42.99 -28.85
N LYS A 536 -18.43 42.97 -27.52
CA LYS A 536 -19.49 42.44 -26.66
C LYS A 536 -20.79 43.24 -26.84
N THR A 537 -20.71 44.56 -26.94
CA THR A 537 -21.87 45.44 -27.09
C THR A 537 -22.59 45.19 -28.42
N ASP A 538 -21.83 45.01 -29.50
CA ASP A 538 -22.40 44.81 -30.85
C ASP A 538 -22.72 43.35 -31.19
N GLY A 539 -21.92 42.41 -30.69
CA GLY A 539 -21.87 41.02 -31.16
C GLY A 539 -22.10 39.95 -30.09
N GLY A 540 -22.22 40.34 -28.82
CA GLY A 540 -22.32 39.42 -27.69
C GLY A 540 -20.99 38.78 -27.28
N ILE A 541 -21.01 38.08 -26.16
CA ILE A 541 -19.82 37.54 -25.47
C ILE A 541 -19.08 36.51 -26.35
N LEU A 542 -19.79 35.58 -27.00
CA LEU A 542 -19.16 34.55 -27.83
C LEU A 542 -18.32 35.15 -28.97
N LYS A 543 -18.82 36.22 -29.62
CA LYS A 543 -18.12 36.91 -30.70
C LYS A 543 -16.91 37.69 -30.19
N ALA A 544 -17.01 38.24 -28.98
CA ALA A 544 -15.91 38.92 -28.30
C ALA A 544 -14.78 37.93 -27.97
N ILE A 545 -15.09 36.80 -27.31
CA ILE A 545 -14.11 35.74 -26.99
C ILE A 545 -13.45 35.18 -28.25
N THR A 546 -14.23 34.89 -29.29
CA THR A 546 -13.68 34.38 -30.57
C THR A 546 -12.75 35.41 -31.24
N SER A 547 -13.00 36.70 -31.06
CA SER A 547 -12.12 37.76 -31.56
C SER A 547 -10.81 37.85 -30.74
N LEU A 548 -10.88 37.68 -29.41
CA LEU A 548 -9.69 37.61 -28.56
C LEU A 548 -8.79 36.41 -28.94
N ILE A 549 -9.39 35.23 -29.17
CA ILE A 549 -8.68 34.04 -29.66
C ILE A 549 -7.93 34.37 -30.96
N LYS A 550 -8.60 34.98 -31.93
CA LYS A 550 -7.99 35.34 -33.22
C LYS A 550 -6.80 36.30 -33.10
N ILE A 551 -6.88 37.29 -32.21
CA ILE A 551 -5.78 38.24 -31.98
C ILE A 551 -4.58 37.53 -31.37
N LEU A 552 -4.83 36.73 -30.33
CA LEU A 552 -3.76 36.02 -29.64
C LEU A 552 -3.09 34.98 -30.54
N THR A 553 -3.86 34.26 -31.37
CA THR A 553 -3.30 33.36 -32.39
C THR A 553 -2.45 34.12 -33.42
N LYS A 554 -2.94 35.26 -33.95
CA LYS A 554 -2.18 36.10 -34.90
C LYS A 554 -0.89 36.64 -34.27
N SER A 555 -0.92 36.99 -32.98
CA SER A 555 0.24 37.47 -32.22
C SER A 555 1.27 36.36 -31.96
N GLU A 556 0.81 35.15 -31.65
CA GLU A 556 1.66 33.96 -31.47
C GLU A 556 2.38 33.59 -32.78
N GLU A 557 1.69 33.64 -33.92
CA GLU A 557 2.28 33.40 -35.25
C GLU A 557 3.35 34.44 -35.64
N ASN A 558 3.18 35.70 -35.27
CA ASN A 558 4.10 36.78 -35.63
C ASN A 558 5.36 36.84 -34.75
N SER A 559 5.36 36.18 -33.58
CA SER A 559 6.35 36.40 -32.54
C SER A 559 7.38 35.28 -32.46
N GLU A 560 8.36 35.23 -33.37
CA GLU A 560 9.49 34.29 -33.23
C GLU A 560 10.32 34.51 -31.94
N LYS A 561 10.17 35.65 -31.22
CA LYS A 561 10.99 35.95 -30.01
C LYS A 561 10.31 36.73 -28.87
N LYS A 562 9.00 36.99 -28.86
CA LYS A 562 8.35 37.75 -27.76
C LYS A 562 6.96 37.20 -27.41
N ASN A 563 6.82 36.49 -26.30
CA ASN A 563 5.54 36.02 -25.74
C ASN A 563 4.65 37.15 -25.16
N LEU A 564 4.71 38.36 -25.73
CA LEU A 564 4.06 39.56 -25.19
C LEU A 564 3.31 40.27 -26.31
N LEU A 565 1.99 40.39 -26.14
CA LEU A 565 1.11 41.15 -27.02
C LEU A 565 1.45 42.64 -26.92
N THR A 566 1.51 43.35 -28.05
CA THR A 566 1.67 44.82 -28.05
C THR A 566 0.36 45.53 -28.36
N SER A 567 0.18 46.76 -27.86
CA SER A 567 -1.03 47.56 -28.16
C SER A 567 -1.24 47.75 -29.66
N ASN A 568 -0.15 47.86 -30.43
CA ASN A 568 -0.21 47.98 -31.90
C ASN A 568 -0.80 46.74 -32.58
N ASP A 569 -0.60 45.54 -32.03
CA ASP A 569 -1.20 44.31 -32.56
C ASP A 569 -2.73 44.35 -32.44
N VAL A 570 -3.23 44.86 -31.31
CA VAL A 570 -4.66 45.03 -31.06
C VAL A 570 -5.25 46.11 -31.95
N LEU A 571 -4.58 47.27 -32.06
CA LEU A 571 -5.03 48.40 -32.89
C LEU A 571 -5.07 48.03 -34.38
N SER A 572 -4.05 47.34 -34.88
CA SER A 572 -3.99 46.92 -36.29
C SER A 572 -5.09 45.90 -36.63
N PHE A 573 -5.34 44.94 -35.74
CA PHE A 573 -6.47 44.01 -35.88
C PHE A 573 -7.82 44.75 -35.88
N PHE A 574 -7.97 45.75 -35.02
CA PHE A 574 -9.19 46.54 -34.94
C PHE A 574 -9.43 47.34 -36.23
N GLN A 575 -8.43 48.06 -36.73
CA GLN A 575 -8.54 48.85 -37.98
C GLN A 575 -8.85 47.98 -39.20
N GLU A 576 -8.28 46.77 -39.27
CA GLU A 576 -8.56 45.81 -40.36
C GLU A 576 -10.03 45.37 -40.36
N ARG A 577 -10.63 45.24 -39.17
CA ARG A 577 -11.99 44.71 -39.00
C ARG A 577 -13.08 45.78 -38.96
N TYR A 578 -12.74 46.96 -38.45
CA TYR A 578 -13.63 48.09 -38.20
C TYR A 578 -13.00 49.41 -38.71
N PRO A 579 -12.76 49.54 -40.03
CA PRO A 579 -12.07 50.70 -40.59
C PRO A 579 -12.83 52.02 -40.45
N ASP A 580 -14.15 51.96 -40.25
CA ASP A 580 -15.04 53.13 -40.16
C ASP A 580 -15.13 53.75 -38.75
N GLN A 581 -14.45 53.17 -37.75
CA GLN A 581 -14.48 53.61 -36.35
C GLN A 581 -13.24 54.44 -35.99
N ASP A 582 -13.41 55.50 -35.19
CA ASP A 582 -12.28 56.28 -34.67
C ASP A 582 -11.60 55.51 -33.54
N LEU A 583 -10.27 55.33 -33.63
CA LEU A 583 -9.51 54.65 -32.59
C LEU A 583 -9.59 55.36 -31.23
N ASN A 584 -9.70 56.69 -31.20
CA ASN A 584 -9.75 57.43 -29.94
C ASN A 584 -11.04 57.15 -29.16
N ASP A 585 -12.16 56.88 -29.85
CA ASP A 585 -13.44 56.59 -29.22
C ASP A 585 -13.42 55.22 -28.49
N ILE A 586 -12.60 54.27 -28.98
CA ILE A 586 -12.49 52.93 -28.40
C ILE A 586 -11.31 52.79 -27.42
N PHE A 587 -10.13 53.32 -27.76
CA PHE A 587 -8.89 53.08 -27.01
C PHE A 587 -8.39 54.30 -26.23
N GLY A 588 -9.02 55.46 -26.39
CA GLY A 588 -8.66 56.69 -25.68
C GLY A 588 -9.01 56.67 -24.19
N LEU A 589 -8.52 57.69 -23.46
CA LEU A 589 -8.76 57.81 -22.01
C LEU A 589 -10.23 58.03 -21.64
N ASP A 590 -11.00 58.68 -22.50
CA ASP A 590 -12.42 59.01 -22.29
C ASP A 590 -13.38 58.00 -22.97
N THR A 591 -12.91 56.79 -23.26
CA THR A 591 -13.73 55.76 -23.93
C THR A 591 -14.87 55.23 -23.06
N ASP A 592 -16.04 55.01 -23.66
CA ASP A 592 -17.17 54.32 -23.01
C ASP A 592 -16.92 52.81 -22.80
N TYR A 593 -15.86 52.25 -23.42
CA TYR A 593 -15.56 50.82 -23.40
C TYR A 593 -14.55 50.40 -22.32
N ASP A 594 -14.30 51.23 -21.29
CA ASP A 594 -13.36 50.94 -20.18
C ASP A 594 -14.02 50.23 -18.97
N SER A 595 -15.22 49.67 -19.16
CA SER A 595 -15.96 49.01 -18.08
C SER A 595 -15.24 47.76 -17.55
N GLY A 596 -15.22 47.58 -16.22
CA GLY A 596 -14.64 46.40 -15.57
C GLY A 596 -13.14 46.47 -15.26
N ARG A 597 -12.46 47.56 -15.63
CA ARG A 597 -10.98 47.72 -15.51
C ARG A 597 -10.39 47.39 -14.13
N SER A 598 -11.06 47.75 -13.05
CA SER A 598 -10.54 47.54 -11.69
C SER A 598 -11.00 46.25 -11.02
N SER A 599 -12.07 45.63 -11.51
CA SER A 599 -12.75 44.53 -10.82
C SER A 599 -11.86 43.28 -10.71
N GLY A 600 -11.23 42.85 -11.81
CA GLY A 600 -10.42 41.64 -11.83
C GLY A 600 -9.14 41.74 -11.01
N LYS A 601 -8.37 42.83 -11.16
CA LYS A 601 -7.14 43.05 -10.37
C LYS A 601 -7.43 43.23 -8.89
N LYS A 602 -8.52 43.92 -8.54
CA LYS A 602 -8.97 44.03 -7.15
C LYS A 602 -9.33 42.65 -6.58
N PHE A 603 -10.11 41.84 -7.30
CA PHE A 603 -10.43 40.48 -6.86
C PHE A 603 -9.18 39.61 -6.70
N LEU A 604 -8.20 39.69 -7.62
CA LEU A 604 -6.95 38.95 -7.52
C LEU A 604 -6.18 39.28 -6.23
N LEU A 605 -6.10 40.57 -5.87
CA LEU A 605 -5.45 41.04 -4.65
C LEU A 605 -6.24 40.63 -3.39
N ASP A 606 -7.54 40.88 -3.37
CA ASP A 606 -8.41 40.60 -2.22
C ASP A 606 -8.49 39.08 -1.94
N SER A 607 -8.52 38.25 -2.99
CA SER A 607 -8.64 36.79 -2.92
C SER A 607 -7.38 36.06 -2.47
N GLY A 608 -6.20 36.67 -2.54
CA GLY A 608 -4.93 36.07 -2.10
C GLY A 608 -4.29 35.09 -3.09
N LEU A 609 -4.79 35.03 -4.33
CA LEU A 609 -4.29 34.12 -5.38
C LEU A 609 -2.87 34.45 -5.88
N LYS A 610 -2.34 35.64 -5.54
CA LYS A 610 -1.04 36.21 -5.94
C LYS A 610 -0.91 36.43 -7.45
N ASP A 611 -0.83 35.35 -8.22
CA ASP A 611 -0.49 35.36 -9.65
C ASP A 611 -1.62 34.81 -10.54
N VAL A 612 -1.54 35.10 -11.85
CA VAL A 612 -2.39 34.56 -12.92
C VAL A 612 -1.53 33.79 -13.92
N PRO A 613 -2.06 32.77 -14.64
CA PRO A 613 -3.46 32.34 -14.70
C PRO A 613 -3.91 31.53 -13.47
N LYS A 614 -5.20 31.60 -13.13
CA LYS A 614 -5.85 30.71 -12.15
C LYS A 614 -7.19 30.23 -12.67
N VAL A 615 -7.55 29.01 -12.33
CA VAL A 615 -8.85 28.41 -12.68
C VAL A 615 -9.58 28.01 -11.40
N LEU A 616 -10.84 28.42 -11.30
CA LEU A 616 -11.71 28.08 -10.17
C LEU A 616 -12.85 27.16 -10.64
N LEU A 617 -13.06 26.02 -9.99
CA LEU A 617 -14.27 25.20 -10.16
C LEU A 617 -15.18 25.39 -8.93
N ASN A 618 -16.35 26.00 -9.11
CA ASN A 618 -17.26 26.35 -8.02
C ASN A 618 -16.58 27.15 -6.87
N GLY A 619 -15.50 27.88 -7.22
CA GLY A 619 -14.67 28.64 -6.28
C GLY A 619 -13.43 27.89 -5.78
N ILE A 620 -13.36 26.56 -5.91
CA ILE A 620 -12.18 25.77 -5.56
C ILE A 620 -11.05 26.13 -6.53
N VAL A 621 -9.90 26.55 -6.00
CA VAL A 621 -8.71 26.88 -6.80
C VAL A 621 -8.07 25.58 -7.28
N LEU A 622 -8.00 25.38 -8.59
CA LEU A 622 -7.30 24.23 -9.16
C LEU A 622 -5.79 24.40 -8.98
N ASP A 623 -5.06 23.29 -8.80
CA ASP A 623 -3.61 23.33 -8.62
C ASP A 623 -2.89 23.77 -9.90
N ASP A 624 -1.82 24.55 -9.75
CA ASP A 624 -1.04 25.10 -10.86
C ASP A 624 -0.44 24.00 -11.74
N SER A 625 -0.07 22.87 -11.12
CA SER A 625 0.41 21.68 -11.83
C SER A 625 -0.66 21.02 -12.71
N GLY A 626 -1.94 21.23 -12.41
CA GLY A 626 -3.10 20.68 -13.12
C GLY A 626 -3.71 21.64 -14.14
N ILE A 627 -3.38 22.94 -14.08
CA ILE A 627 -3.91 23.97 -15.01
C ILE A 627 -3.17 23.98 -16.36
N GLY A 628 -2.07 23.21 -16.48
CA GLY A 628 -1.31 23.08 -17.73
C GLY A 628 -2.15 22.61 -18.92
N PRO A 629 -1.69 22.89 -20.16
CA PRO A 629 -2.52 22.76 -21.36
C PRO A 629 -3.04 21.35 -21.64
N LEU A 630 -2.32 20.32 -21.15
CA LEU A 630 -2.67 18.91 -21.29
C LEU A 630 -3.46 18.34 -20.10
N ARG A 631 -3.43 19.00 -18.93
CA ARG A 631 -3.95 18.45 -17.65
C ARG A 631 -5.25 19.07 -17.17
N LEU A 632 -5.64 20.21 -17.74
CA LEU A 632 -6.79 20.98 -17.24
C LEU A 632 -8.12 20.20 -17.35
N GLU A 633 -8.35 19.45 -18.43
CA GLU A 633 -9.57 18.63 -18.59
C GLU A 633 -9.67 17.57 -17.48
N GLU A 634 -8.58 16.84 -17.21
CA GLU A 634 -8.52 15.81 -16.18
C GLU A 634 -8.72 16.41 -14.79
N THR A 635 -8.03 17.51 -14.50
CA THR A 635 -8.12 18.22 -13.21
C THR A 635 -9.55 18.67 -12.95
N VAL A 636 -10.22 19.23 -13.97
CA VAL A 636 -11.64 19.61 -13.90
C VAL A 636 -12.52 18.38 -13.69
N THR A 637 -12.30 17.28 -14.42
CA THR A 637 -13.13 16.07 -14.32
C THR A 637 -13.01 15.40 -12.95
N ASN A 638 -11.78 15.28 -12.43
CA ASN A 638 -11.52 14.74 -11.10
C ASN A 638 -12.19 15.57 -10.00
N GLU A 639 -12.13 16.89 -10.09
CA GLU A 639 -12.76 17.78 -9.10
C GLU A 639 -14.29 17.78 -9.22
N ILE A 640 -14.84 17.67 -10.44
CA ILE A 640 -16.28 17.44 -10.68
C ILE A 640 -16.75 16.14 -10.02
N MET A 641 -15.98 15.05 -10.10
CA MET A 641 -16.35 13.78 -9.47
C MET A 641 -16.44 13.90 -7.94
N LYS A 642 -15.48 14.59 -7.31
CA LYS A 642 -15.51 14.85 -5.86
C LYS A 642 -16.75 15.64 -5.45
N GLU A 643 -16.99 16.78 -6.11
CA GLU A 643 -18.14 17.66 -5.81
C GLU A 643 -19.49 17.01 -6.13
N THR A 644 -19.56 16.16 -7.15
CA THR A 644 -20.78 15.41 -7.51
C THR A 644 -21.32 14.61 -6.32
N SER A 645 -20.45 13.89 -5.60
CA SER A 645 -20.85 13.06 -4.46
C SER A 645 -21.48 13.90 -3.34
N ARG A 646 -20.98 15.12 -3.12
CA ARG A 646 -21.44 16.07 -2.11
C ARG A 646 -22.79 16.67 -2.49
N ILE A 647 -22.94 17.08 -3.74
CA ILE A 647 -24.20 17.61 -4.29
C ILE A 647 -25.29 16.52 -4.21
N GLN A 648 -24.99 15.28 -4.60
CA GLN A 648 -25.93 14.16 -4.46
C GLN A 648 -26.36 13.94 -3.01
N ARG A 649 -25.42 13.98 -2.06
CA ARG A 649 -25.72 13.88 -0.61
C ARG A 649 -26.63 15.01 -0.13
N ALA A 650 -26.43 16.24 -0.61
CA ALA A 650 -27.25 17.39 -0.26
C ALA A 650 -28.68 17.26 -0.82
N ILE A 651 -28.83 16.81 -2.07
CA ILE A 651 -30.12 16.57 -2.72
C ILE A 651 -30.87 15.44 -2.03
N ALA A 652 -30.19 14.32 -1.75
CA ALA A 652 -30.80 13.17 -1.05
C ALA A 652 -31.30 13.54 0.36
N LYS A 653 -30.63 14.49 1.04
CA LYS A 653 -31.03 15.03 2.34
C LYS A 653 -32.03 16.19 2.25
N GLY A 654 -32.48 16.59 1.06
CA GLY A 654 -33.42 17.69 0.84
C GLY A 654 -32.86 19.09 1.13
N LYS A 655 -31.53 19.25 1.18
CA LYS A 655 -30.87 20.55 1.42
C LYS A 655 -30.72 21.42 0.17
N LEU A 656 -30.86 20.83 -1.01
CA LEU A 656 -30.86 21.49 -2.31
C LEU A 656 -32.08 21.01 -3.09
N THR A 657 -32.94 21.94 -3.50
CA THR A 657 -34.21 21.69 -4.17
C THR A 657 -34.24 22.34 -5.56
N ASP A 658 -35.29 22.07 -6.34
CA ASP A 658 -35.45 22.66 -7.68
C ASP A 658 -35.66 24.19 -7.63
N ASP A 659 -36.20 24.72 -6.53
CA ASP A 659 -36.47 26.16 -6.32
C ASP A 659 -35.20 26.96 -5.98
N ASP A 660 -34.12 26.29 -5.57
CA ASP A 660 -32.87 26.94 -5.19
C ASP A 660 -32.04 27.32 -6.41
N ASN A 661 -31.48 28.54 -6.42
CA ASN A 661 -30.42 28.87 -7.38
C ASN A 661 -29.15 28.11 -6.98
N VAL A 662 -28.76 27.13 -7.81
CA VAL A 662 -27.67 26.19 -7.51
C VAL A 662 -26.35 26.90 -7.21
N MET A 663 -25.96 27.88 -8.03
CA MET A 663 -24.71 28.63 -7.84
C MET A 663 -24.71 29.41 -6.52
N ASN A 664 -25.79 30.14 -6.21
CA ASN A 664 -25.91 30.87 -4.95
C ASN A 664 -25.90 29.92 -3.75
N TRP A 665 -26.55 28.76 -3.88
CA TRP A 665 -26.51 27.75 -2.83
C TRP A 665 -25.10 27.22 -2.58
N ILE A 666 -24.33 26.93 -3.65
CA ILE A 666 -22.93 26.47 -3.57
C ILE A 666 -22.04 27.55 -2.92
N LEU A 667 -22.17 28.81 -3.34
CA LEU A 667 -21.33 29.92 -2.83
C LEU A 667 -21.76 30.44 -1.44
N ASN A 668 -22.91 30.03 -0.93
CA ASN A 668 -23.36 30.33 0.44
C ASN A 668 -22.96 29.24 1.45
N GLN A 669 -22.26 28.19 1.01
CA GLN A 669 -21.79 27.13 1.90
C GLN A 669 -20.67 27.64 2.83
N PRO A 670 -20.51 27.09 4.04
CA PRO A 670 -19.61 27.63 5.07
C PRO A 670 -18.11 27.58 4.73
N HIS A 671 -17.70 26.65 3.88
CA HIS A 671 -16.32 26.51 3.37
C HIS A 671 -15.90 27.58 2.34
N ILE A 672 -16.84 28.44 1.91
CA ILE A 672 -16.59 29.53 0.97
C ILE A 672 -15.97 30.71 1.73
N MET A 673 -14.89 31.25 1.19
CA MET A 673 -14.03 32.25 1.79
C MET A 673 -13.85 33.46 0.86
N PRO A 674 -13.73 34.69 1.40
CA PRO A 674 -13.40 35.86 0.60
C PRO A 674 -11.93 35.86 0.14
N ARG A 675 -11.05 35.19 0.89
CA ARG A 675 -9.61 35.10 0.65
C ARG A 675 -9.12 33.69 0.98
N ILE A 676 -8.21 33.18 0.16
CA ILE A 676 -7.50 31.93 0.38
C ILE A 676 -6.00 32.22 0.48
N ASN A 677 -5.32 31.52 1.37
CA ASN A 677 -3.87 31.57 1.52
C ASN A 677 -3.31 30.16 1.44
N LYS A 678 -2.53 29.89 0.39
CA LYS A 678 -1.94 28.57 0.12
C LYS A 678 -1.06 28.08 1.27
N ARG A 679 -0.32 28.98 1.94
CA ARG A 679 0.53 28.62 3.09
C ARG A 679 -0.27 28.06 4.26
N ILE A 680 -1.48 28.56 4.51
CA ILE A 680 -2.37 28.02 5.55
C ILE A 680 -2.86 26.62 5.17
N LEU A 681 -3.29 26.45 3.92
CA LEU A 681 -3.88 25.20 3.43
C LEU A 681 -2.84 24.08 3.27
N ASP A 682 -1.62 24.43 2.89
CA ASP A 682 -0.51 23.50 2.63
C ASP A 682 0.29 23.15 3.88
N ALA A 683 0.25 23.98 4.94
CA ALA A 683 1.00 23.76 6.19
C ALA A 683 0.87 22.35 6.79
N PRO A 684 -0.32 21.69 6.81
CA PRO A 684 -0.43 20.32 7.30
C PRO A 684 -0.05 19.24 6.28
N LEU A 685 0.07 19.58 4.99
CA LEU A 685 0.29 18.63 3.90
C LEU A 685 1.79 18.50 3.54
N HIS A 686 2.53 19.61 3.59
CA HIS A 686 3.92 19.66 3.15
C HIS A 686 4.87 19.89 4.34
N MET A 687 5.49 18.81 4.82
CA MET A 687 6.47 18.83 5.93
C MET A 687 5.94 19.54 7.20
N PRO A 688 4.81 19.08 7.75
CA PRO A 688 4.15 19.77 8.85
C PRO A 688 5.02 19.79 10.11
N ARG A 689 5.17 20.96 10.74
CA ARG A 689 5.82 21.11 12.04
C ARG A 689 4.78 21.38 13.12
N TYR A 690 4.64 20.43 14.03
CA TYR A 690 3.75 20.51 15.17
C TYR A 690 4.53 20.68 16.48
N LEU A 691 3.91 21.32 17.45
CA LEU A 691 4.40 21.42 18.82
C LEU A 691 4.50 20.03 19.45
N THR A 692 5.70 19.67 19.93
CA THR A 692 5.89 18.45 20.73
C THR A 692 5.13 18.57 22.07
N ILE A 693 4.47 17.48 22.49
CA ILE A 693 3.68 17.47 23.72
C ILE A 693 4.59 17.70 24.94
N PRO A 694 4.21 18.58 25.87
CA PRO A 694 4.92 18.77 27.12
C PRO A 694 4.67 17.62 28.13
N ASP A 695 5.62 17.36 29.01
CA ASP A 695 5.42 16.39 30.11
C ASP A 695 4.29 16.81 31.08
N HIS A 696 3.60 15.82 31.65
CA HIS A 696 2.70 16.00 32.79
C HIS A 696 3.50 16.36 34.06
N GLY A 697 2.97 17.26 34.91
CA GLY A 697 3.60 17.64 36.18
C GLY A 697 4.17 19.08 36.23
N PRO A 698 4.79 19.49 37.35
CA PRO A 698 5.34 20.84 37.51
C PRO A 698 6.66 21.01 36.74
N CYS A 699 6.96 22.24 36.31
CA CYS A 699 8.25 22.56 35.69
C CYS A 699 9.43 22.28 36.66
N PRO A 700 10.48 21.55 36.23
CA PRO A 700 11.58 21.14 37.12
C PRO A 700 12.52 22.28 37.54
N SER A 701 12.63 23.36 36.76
CA SER A 701 13.48 24.51 37.09
C SER A 701 12.66 25.75 37.39
N LYS A 702 13.04 26.50 38.43
CA LYS A 702 12.45 27.83 38.70
C LYS A 702 13.15 28.95 37.94
N ILE A 703 14.42 28.72 37.54
CA ILE A 703 15.30 29.69 36.91
C ILE A 703 15.04 29.70 35.40
N ILE A 704 14.66 30.86 34.86
CA ILE A 704 14.22 31.03 33.47
C ILE A 704 15.37 30.81 32.49
N SER A 705 16.56 31.31 32.83
CA SER A 705 17.76 31.14 32.00
C SER A 705 18.12 29.66 31.80
N ASP A 706 17.74 28.76 32.70
CA ASP A 706 18.06 27.32 32.57
C ASP A 706 17.12 26.57 31.61
N TYR A 707 16.00 27.17 31.21
CA TYR A 707 14.96 26.46 30.46
C TYR A 707 15.46 25.86 29.14
N HIS A 708 16.32 26.60 28.43
CA HIS A 708 16.86 26.18 27.14
C HIS A 708 17.88 25.02 27.24
N HIS A 709 18.44 24.78 28.43
CA HIS A 709 19.31 23.62 28.71
C HIS A 709 18.51 22.37 29.06
N LEU A 710 17.20 22.50 29.35
CA LEU A 710 16.35 21.35 29.60
C LEU A 710 16.12 20.51 28.32
N PRO A 711 15.86 19.20 28.48
CA PRO A 711 15.30 18.36 27.43
C PRO A 711 14.01 18.97 26.84
N LEU A 712 13.74 18.68 25.56
CA LEU A 712 12.71 19.38 24.77
C LEU A 712 11.32 19.41 25.45
N ALA A 713 10.81 18.25 25.89
CA ALA A 713 9.48 18.17 26.54
C ALA A 713 9.38 18.99 27.83
N LYS A 714 10.44 18.97 28.67
CA LYS A 714 10.53 19.75 29.90
C LYS A 714 10.66 21.25 29.63
N HIS A 715 11.43 21.62 28.60
CA HIS A 715 11.54 23.00 28.13
C HIS A 715 10.17 23.55 27.72
N ILE A 716 9.41 22.80 26.91
CA ILE A 716 8.06 23.19 26.48
C ILE A 716 7.13 23.33 27.68
N LYS A 717 7.14 22.39 28.62
CA LYS A 717 6.32 22.47 29.84
C LYS A 717 6.60 23.73 30.67
N CYS A 718 7.89 24.01 30.89
CA CYS A 718 8.33 25.19 31.63
C CYS A 718 7.94 26.51 30.94
N MET A 719 8.03 26.55 29.60
CA MET A 719 7.61 27.68 28.81
C MET A 719 6.10 27.86 28.82
N MET A 720 5.32 26.81 28.56
CA MET A 720 3.84 26.85 28.54
C MET A 720 3.26 27.38 29.86
N GLY A 721 3.79 26.96 31.01
CA GLY A 721 3.36 27.47 32.32
C GLY A 721 3.62 28.97 32.53
N ARG A 722 4.50 29.58 31.72
CA ARG A 722 4.83 31.02 31.76
C ARG A 722 4.22 31.82 30.62
N ILE A 723 3.58 31.21 29.62
CA ILE A 723 2.91 31.95 28.53
C ILE A 723 1.80 32.83 29.12
N ARG A 724 1.61 34.02 28.52
CA ARG A 724 0.52 34.94 28.86
C ARG A 724 -0.30 35.20 27.61
N TYR A 725 -1.61 35.00 27.73
CA TYR A 725 -2.53 35.12 26.62
C TYR A 725 -3.31 36.45 26.64
N LEU A 726 -3.75 36.88 25.47
CA LEU A 726 -4.66 37.99 25.21
C LEU A 726 -5.92 37.41 24.57
N SER A 727 -7.08 37.80 25.06
CA SER A 727 -8.40 37.39 24.55
C SER A 727 -9.32 38.61 24.45
N ARG A 728 -10.49 38.42 23.83
CA ARG A 728 -11.49 39.47 23.69
C ARG A 728 -12.06 39.88 25.05
N SER A 729 -12.53 38.89 25.82
CA SER A 729 -13.12 39.01 27.16
C SER A 729 -12.18 38.50 28.23
N ASP A 730 -12.23 39.12 29.41
CA ASP A 730 -11.48 38.68 30.61
C ASP A 730 -12.21 37.56 31.37
N GLU A 731 -13.36 37.12 30.85
CA GLU A 731 -14.10 35.98 31.38
C GLU A 731 -13.26 34.70 31.22
N ASP A 732 -13.26 33.87 32.27
CA ASP A 732 -12.64 32.55 32.25
C ASP A 732 -13.50 31.60 31.41
N VAL A 733 -13.29 31.65 30.10
CA VAL A 733 -13.94 30.83 29.07
C VAL A 733 -12.90 29.96 28.38
N VAL A 734 -13.35 28.80 27.92
CA VAL A 734 -12.52 27.88 27.15
C VAL A 734 -12.36 28.45 25.74
N HIS A 735 -11.14 28.81 25.39
CA HIS A 735 -10.76 29.22 24.04
C HIS A 735 -10.30 27.98 23.25
N PRO A 736 -11.06 27.52 22.23
CA PRO A 736 -10.66 26.40 21.38
C PRO A 736 -9.55 26.76 20.38
N LEU A 737 -9.33 28.04 20.09
CA LEU A 737 -8.28 28.51 19.19
C LEU A 737 -7.18 29.25 19.95
N THR A 738 -5.95 28.75 19.86
CA THR A 738 -4.74 29.34 20.42
C THR A 738 -3.80 29.74 19.31
N LEU A 739 -3.47 31.03 19.21
CA LEU A 739 -2.49 31.54 18.25
C LEU A 739 -1.25 32.05 18.98
N TRP A 740 -0.07 31.59 18.60
CA TRP A 740 1.19 32.18 19.01
C TRP A 740 1.80 32.92 17.82
N ILE A 741 1.95 34.23 17.97
CA ILE A 741 2.53 35.08 16.93
C ILE A 741 4.01 35.23 17.25
N VAL A 742 4.85 34.74 16.34
CA VAL A 742 6.31 34.89 16.38
C VAL A 742 6.68 36.01 15.43
N ALA A 743 7.31 37.05 15.96
CA ALA A 743 7.73 38.20 15.16
C ALA A 743 8.90 38.93 15.83
N ASP A 744 9.71 39.61 15.03
CA ASP A 744 10.59 40.66 15.52
C ASP A 744 9.77 41.93 15.75
N LEU A 745 9.63 42.40 16.99
CA LEU A 745 8.83 43.60 17.29
C LEU A 745 9.61 44.90 17.04
N GLU A 746 10.92 44.82 16.81
CA GLU A 746 11.72 45.95 16.37
C GLU A 746 11.56 46.19 14.85
N ASP A 747 11.14 45.15 14.11
CA ASP A 747 10.83 45.20 12.68
C ASP A 747 9.39 45.69 12.40
N THR A 748 9.22 46.48 11.33
CA THR A 748 7.91 47.04 10.94
C THR A 748 6.90 45.97 10.58
N ASP A 749 7.34 44.94 9.85
CA ASP A 749 6.43 43.92 9.35
C ASP A 749 6.10 42.92 10.45
N GLY A 750 7.03 42.69 11.37
CA GLY A 750 6.76 41.95 12.61
C GLY A 750 5.72 42.65 13.50
N ARG A 751 5.79 43.97 13.66
CA ARG A 751 4.72 44.75 14.36
C ARG A 751 3.39 44.69 13.64
N ARG A 752 3.39 44.80 12.30
CA ARG A 752 2.18 44.74 11.48
C ARG A 752 1.46 43.39 11.62
N LEU A 753 2.21 42.29 11.66
CA LEU A 753 1.67 40.94 11.90
C LEU A 753 0.94 40.87 13.25
N VAL A 754 1.58 41.34 14.33
CA VAL A 754 0.97 41.38 15.67
C VAL A 754 -0.25 42.30 15.70
N TYR A 755 -0.19 43.45 15.02
CA TYR A 755 -1.32 44.38 14.94
C TYR A 755 -2.55 43.74 14.24
N ASN A 756 -2.35 43.03 13.14
CA ASN A 756 -3.42 42.31 12.45
C ASN A 756 -4.00 41.18 13.31
N ALA A 757 -3.16 40.42 13.99
CA ALA A 757 -3.60 39.40 14.94
C ALA A 757 -4.47 40.01 16.07
N MET A 758 -4.06 41.16 16.62
CA MET A 758 -4.81 41.87 17.66
C MET A 758 -6.15 42.41 17.16
N LYS A 759 -6.28 42.79 15.88
CA LYS A 759 -7.57 43.15 15.29
C LYS A 759 -8.51 41.95 15.20
N HIS A 760 -8.02 40.79 14.78
CA HIS A 760 -8.81 39.56 14.68
C HIS A 760 -9.31 39.08 16.07
N VAL A 761 -8.51 39.19 17.13
CA VAL A 761 -8.98 38.87 18.50
C VAL A 761 -10.15 39.75 18.94
N ARG A 762 -10.27 40.98 18.42
CA ARG A 762 -11.39 41.85 18.78
C ARG A 762 -12.69 41.41 18.13
N SER A 763 -12.65 40.79 16.95
CA SER A 763 -13.84 40.24 16.29
C SER A 763 -14.22 38.86 16.84
N CYS A 764 -13.24 38.04 17.24
CA CYS A 764 -13.47 36.64 17.59
C CYS A 764 -13.53 36.36 19.12
N HIS A 765 -14.56 35.63 19.57
CA HIS A 765 -14.72 35.22 20.99
C HIS A 765 -13.96 33.94 21.36
N VAL A 766 -13.65 33.10 20.38
CA VAL A 766 -13.09 31.76 20.62
C VAL A 766 -11.56 31.71 20.58
N THR A 767 -10.91 32.83 20.31
CA THR A 767 -9.46 32.93 20.08
C THR A 767 -8.73 33.56 21.26
N ARG A 768 -7.60 32.98 21.62
CA ARG A 768 -6.59 33.58 22.51
C ARG A 768 -5.23 33.68 21.81
N ILE A 769 -4.46 34.72 22.10
CA ILE A 769 -3.18 35.01 21.44
C ILE A 769 -2.05 35.17 22.44
N ALA A 770 -0.89 34.58 22.15
CA ALA A 770 0.39 34.92 22.78
C ALA A 770 1.36 35.52 21.76
N ILE A 771 2.27 36.37 22.22
CA ILE A 771 3.28 37.03 21.37
C ILE A 771 4.66 36.56 21.83
N PHE A 772 5.46 36.05 20.91
CA PHE A 772 6.87 35.69 21.13
C PHE A 772 7.74 36.63 20.30
N SER A 773 8.60 37.40 20.98
CA SER A 773 9.62 38.20 20.29
C SER A 773 10.74 37.27 19.81
N ASN A 774 10.98 37.23 18.51
CA ASN A 774 12.08 36.51 17.87
C ASN A 774 12.98 37.49 17.10
N PRO A 775 13.66 38.39 17.81
CA PRO A 775 14.40 39.49 17.20
C PRO A 775 15.61 38.98 16.42
N LYS A 776 16.02 39.72 15.37
CA LYS A 776 17.30 39.48 14.68
C LYS A 776 18.48 39.58 15.64
N GLU A 777 18.44 40.58 16.53
CA GLU A 777 19.43 40.80 17.58
C GLU A 777 18.78 40.76 18.97
N ILE A 778 19.08 39.71 19.74
CA ILE A 778 18.47 39.53 21.07
C ILE A 778 18.91 40.65 22.04
N GLU A 779 20.15 41.13 21.94
CA GLU A 779 20.67 42.17 22.84
C GLU A 779 19.91 43.49 22.69
N SER A 780 19.71 43.96 21.45
CA SER A 780 18.96 45.20 21.18
C SER A 780 17.52 45.10 21.70
N ALA A 781 16.85 43.97 21.50
CA ALA A 781 15.51 43.72 22.00
C ALA A 781 15.40 43.65 23.53
N THR A 782 16.49 43.43 24.27
CA THR A 782 16.47 43.42 25.75
C THR A 782 16.67 44.79 26.40
N HIS A 783 16.93 45.85 25.62
CA HIS A 783 17.06 47.21 26.15
C HIS A 783 15.74 47.71 26.74
N SER A 784 15.79 48.49 27.82
CA SER A 784 14.60 48.94 28.55
C SER A 784 13.60 49.77 27.72
N GLY A 785 14.07 50.38 26.63
CA GLY A 785 13.24 51.17 25.70
C GLY A 785 12.81 50.44 24.43
N SER A 786 13.21 49.17 24.22
CA SER A 786 12.83 48.42 23.02
C SER A 786 11.33 48.13 23.01
N ILE A 787 10.75 48.01 21.83
CA ILE A 787 9.32 47.68 21.70
C ILE A 787 9.07 46.28 22.26
N SER A 788 9.99 45.34 22.01
CA SER A 788 9.93 43.98 22.52
C SER A 788 9.87 43.93 24.04
N MET A 789 10.71 44.72 24.71
CA MET A 789 10.76 44.76 26.18
C MET A 789 9.51 45.43 26.76
N LEU A 790 9.01 46.50 26.13
CA LEU A 790 7.77 47.17 26.56
C LEU A 790 6.55 46.26 26.41
N VAL A 791 6.45 45.50 25.31
CA VAL A 791 5.40 44.49 25.12
C VAL A 791 5.52 43.39 26.16
N ASN A 792 6.74 42.88 26.42
CA ASN A 792 6.97 41.87 27.45
C ASN A 792 6.56 42.36 28.85
N ALA A 793 6.94 43.58 29.22
CA ALA A 793 6.56 44.23 30.48
C ALA A 793 5.04 44.34 30.63
N ALA A 794 4.40 44.86 29.59
CA ALA A 794 2.95 45.05 29.56
C ALA A 794 2.21 43.72 29.71
N MET A 795 2.69 42.66 29.05
CA MET A 795 2.10 41.33 29.10
C MET A 795 2.10 40.71 30.51
N ARG A 796 2.98 41.19 31.40
CA ARG A 796 3.18 40.67 32.77
C ARG A 796 2.54 41.53 33.85
N VAL A 797 2.71 42.85 33.75
CA VAL A 797 2.40 43.78 34.86
C VAL A 797 0.98 44.35 34.72
N LEU A 798 0.55 44.64 33.49
CA LEU A 798 -0.70 45.36 33.29
C LEU A 798 -1.93 44.44 33.45
N PRO A 799 -3.03 44.94 34.04
CA PRO A 799 -4.31 44.27 34.02
C PRO A 799 -4.79 43.96 32.58
N PRO A 800 -5.58 42.90 32.35
CA PRO A 800 -5.94 42.42 31.01
C PRO A 800 -6.46 43.48 30.03
N ASN A 801 -7.38 44.36 30.46
CA ASN A 801 -7.91 45.44 29.61
C ASN A 801 -6.86 46.49 29.23
N GLN A 802 -6.02 46.90 30.20
CA GLN A 802 -4.94 47.86 29.95
C GLN A 802 -3.86 47.25 29.06
N LYS A 803 -3.50 45.99 29.33
CA LYS A 803 -2.56 45.20 28.54
C LYS A 803 -2.96 45.11 27.08
N LYS A 804 -4.22 44.75 26.79
CA LYS A 804 -4.76 44.67 25.41
C LYS A 804 -4.71 46.02 24.70
N LEU A 805 -5.15 47.09 25.37
CA LEU A 805 -5.11 48.45 24.82
C LEU A 805 -3.68 48.91 24.55
N PHE A 806 -2.77 48.68 25.49
CA PHE A 806 -1.38 49.05 25.40
C PHE A 806 -0.66 48.32 24.28
N VAL A 807 -0.73 46.98 24.26
CA VAL A 807 -0.11 46.16 23.22
C VAL A 807 -0.63 46.54 21.84
N THR A 808 -1.95 46.77 21.68
CA THR A 808 -2.48 47.18 20.37
C THR A 808 -1.99 48.57 19.93
N LYS A 809 -1.77 49.49 20.88
CA LYS A 809 -1.27 50.84 20.58
C LYS A 809 0.21 50.82 20.21
N ILE A 810 1.04 50.13 20.99
CA ILE A 810 2.50 50.17 20.81
C ILE A 810 2.97 49.47 19.53
N VAL A 811 2.27 48.43 19.08
CA VAL A 811 2.57 47.76 17.80
C VAL A 811 2.01 48.51 16.58
N LYS A 812 1.22 49.57 16.79
CA LYS A 812 0.73 50.39 15.68
C LYS A 812 1.85 51.30 15.19
N GLU A 813 2.14 51.26 13.89
CA GLU A 813 3.30 51.94 13.31
C GLU A 813 3.36 53.45 13.61
N GLU A 814 2.21 54.13 13.62
CA GLU A 814 2.12 55.56 13.98
C GLU A 814 2.61 55.90 15.40
N PHE A 815 2.53 54.94 16.33
CA PHE A 815 3.00 55.10 17.72
C PHE A 815 4.42 54.58 17.88
N ALA A 816 4.74 53.44 17.26
CA ALA A 816 6.07 52.84 17.27
C ALA A 816 7.13 53.80 16.69
N SER A 817 6.87 54.38 15.51
CA SER A 817 7.76 55.38 14.88
C SER A 817 8.03 56.58 15.79
N LYS A 818 6.99 57.18 16.38
CA LYS A 818 7.14 58.31 17.33
C LYS A 818 7.93 57.95 18.59
N LEU A 819 7.82 56.70 19.05
CA LEU A 819 8.57 56.22 20.20
C LEU A 819 10.05 56.03 19.83
N ILE A 820 10.33 55.42 18.68
CA ILE A 820 11.68 55.19 18.15
C ILE A 820 12.38 56.55 17.89
N ASP A 821 11.66 57.53 17.34
CA ASP A 821 12.15 58.88 17.08
C ASP A 821 12.33 59.73 18.35
N GLY A 822 11.95 59.22 19.53
CA GLY A 822 12.02 59.93 20.81
C GLY A 822 10.98 61.05 20.99
N ALA A 823 9.99 61.16 20.11
CA ALA A 823 8.93 62.15 20.17
C ALA A 823 7.88 61.85 21.27
N MET A 824 7.94 60.68 21.90
CA MET A 824 7.05 60.22 22.96
C MET A 824 7.88 59.58 24.08
N SER A 825 7.77 60.04 25.33
CA SER A 825 8.36 59.38 26.50
C SER A 825 7.32 58.50 27.21
N LEU A 826 7.71 57.28 27.61
CA LEU A 826 6.88 56.33 28.34
C LEU A 826 7.20 56.34 29.84
N GLU A 827 7.26 57.53 30.44
CA GLU A 827 7.63 57.74 31.85
C GLU A 827 6.74 56.94 32.83
N ASP A 828 5.51 56.61 32.44
CA ASP A 828 4.54 55.87 33.26
C ASP A 828 4.74 54.34 33.27
N ILE A 829 5.56 53.77 32.39
CA ILE A 829 5.74 52.31 32.26
C ILE A 829 7.05 51.83 32.90
N ALA A 830 7.83 52.73 33.51
CA ALA A 830 9.13 52.45 34.12
C ALA A 830 9.03 51.39 35.26
N VAL A 831 8.99 50.12 34.87
CA VAL A 831 9.09 48.95 35.75
C VAL A 831 10.58 48.64 35.90
N ASN A 832 11.18 49.07 37.03
CA ASN A 832 12.63 49.08 37.26
C ASN A 832 13.33 47.70 37.38
N GLN A 833 12.64 46.58 37.15
CA GLN A 833 13.19 45.21 37.27
C GLN A 833 12.72 44.28 36.14
N LEU A 834 12.96 44.72 34.90
CA LEU A 834 12.52 44.02 33.69
C LEU A 834 13.29 42.69 33.48
N LEU A 835 12.51 41.60 33.43
CA LEU A 835 12.91 40.21 33.24
C LEU A 835 13.44 39.94 31.81
N SER A 836 14.61 40.48 31.45
CA SER A 836 15.25 40.25 30.14
C SER A 836 15.39 38.75 29.82
N ASP A 837 15.63 37.94 30.85
CA ASP A 837 15.68 36.47 30.77
C ASP A 837 14.44 35.85 30.11
N GLU A 838 13.26 36.46 30.25
CA GLU A 838 12.03 35.93 29.63
C GLU A 838 11.98 36.15 28.11
N LEU A 839 12.46 37.30 27.65
CA LEU A 839 12.54 37.59 26.22
C LEU A 839 13.56 36.65 25.57
N VAL A 840 14.71 36.44 26.21
CA VAL A 840 15.73 35.49 25.79
C VAL A 840 15.18 34.06 25.78
N ALA A 841 14.46 33.65 26.83
CA ALA A 841 13.84 32.32 26.90
C ALA A 841 12.77 32.12 25.82
N GLY A 842 11.95 33.14 25.54
CA GLY A 842 10.95 33.14 24.46
C GLY A 842 11.59 32.96 23.08
N ALA A 843 12.62 33.74 22.77
CA ALA A 843 13.35 33.64 21.51
C ALA A 843 14.00 32.25 21.34
N LYS A 844 14.74 31.78 22.36
CA LYS A 844 15.37 30.45 22.34
C LYS A 844 14.36 29.31 22.29
N PHE A 845 13.18 29.47 22.89
CA PHE A 845 12.09 28.49 22.82
C PHE A 845 11.63 28.29 21.38
N VAL A 846 11.30 29.38 20.69
CA VAL A 846 10.79 29.30 19.32
C VAL A 846 11.86 28.77 18.36
N GLN A 847 13.12 29.22 18.53
CA GLN A 847 14.25 28.76 17.74
C GLN A 847 14.51 27.26 17.92
N LYS A 848 14.48 26.75 19.16
CA LYS A 848 14.75 25.33 19.47
C LYS A 848 13.58 24.40 19.12
N VAL A 849 12.33 24.83 19.35
CA VAL A 849 11.13 23.97 19.19
C VAL A 849 10.61 23.95 17.76
N PHE A 850 10.56 25.11 17.10
CA PHE A 850 10.00 25.24 15.75
C PHE A 850 11.06 25.37 14.65
N GLY A 851 12.33 25.52 15.01
CA GLY A 851 13.44 25.65 14.06
C GLY A 851 13.40 26.94 13.25
N LEU A 852 12.81 28.01 13.81
CA LEU A 852 12.79 29.34 13.20
C LEU A 852 14.13 30.06 13.48
N LYS A 853 14.68 30.75 12.48
CA LYS A 853 15.90 31.55 12.63
C LYS A 853 15.59 32.88 13.31
N SER A 854 16.60 33.55 13.85
CA SER A 854 16.43 34.89 14.44
C SER A 854 15.94 35.88 13.38
N GLY A 855 14.84 36.60 13.68
CA GLY A 855 14.16 37.50 12.74
C GLY A 855 13.02 36.86 11.95
N ASP A 856 12.93 35.53 11.89
CA ASP A 856 11.85 34.85 11.17
C ASP A 856 10.50 35.17 11.82
N ARG A 857 9.49 35.42 10.97
CA ARG A 857 8.10 35.60 11.36
C ARG A 857 7.32 34.32 11.14
N GLY A 858 6.37 34.01 12.01
CA GLY A 858 5.54 32.81 11.90
C GLY A 858 4.34 32.81 12.83
N ILE A 859 3.36 31.97 12.53
CA ILE A 859 2.13 31.84 13.30
C ILE A 859 1.98 30.39 13.72
N ILE A 860 1.94 30.12 15.02
CA ILE A 860 1.65 28.76 15.52
C ILE A 860 0.19 28.71 15.95
N THR A 861 -0.61 27.91 15.28
CA THR A 861 -2.04 27.74 15.57
C THR A 861 -2.31 26.38 16.19
N ASN A 862 -2.82 26.32 17.41
CA ASN A 862 -3.06 25.04 18.13
C ASN A 862 -1.88 24.04 18.01
N GLY A 863 -0.65 24.56 18.00
CA GLY A 863 0.60 23.79 17.83
C GLY A 863 1.13 23.61 16.41
N LEU A 864 0.34 23.85 15.34
CA LEU A 864 0.80 23.80 13.94
C LEU A 864 1.53 25.11 13.56
N LEU A 865 2.76 25.00 13.06
CA LEU A 865 3.52 26.13 12.51
C LEU A 865 3.04 26.50 11.10
N ILE A 866 2.73 27.78 10.91
CA ILE A 866 2.49 28.43 9.61
C ILE A 866 3.60 29.44 9.42
N GLY A 867 4.67 29.01 8.74
CA GLY A 867 5.86 29.80 8.50
C GLY A 867 7.10 28.94 8.26
N PRO A 868 8.30 29.55 8.18
CA PRO A 868 8.54 31.00 8.25
C PRO A 868 7.84 31.75 7.10
N LEU A 869 7.39 32.98 7.36
CA LEU A 869 6.85 33.89 6.34
C LEU A 869 8.02 34.52 5.57
N ASP A 870 7.85 34.71 4.25
CA ASP A 870 8.87 35.35 3.42
C ASP A 870 8.95 36.85 3.77
N ASP A 871 10.09 37.52 3.52
CA ASP A 871 10.30 38.94 3.92
C ASP A 871 9.19 39.88 3.42
N ASN A 872 8.67 39.67 2.22
CA ASN A 872 7.59 40.50 1.63
C ASN A 872 6.18 39.88 1.74
N GLU A 873 6.01 38.83 2.56
CA GLU A 873 4.71 38.18 2.75
C GLU A 873 3.90 38.87 3.86
N ASP A 874 2.87 39.62 3.45
CA ASP A 874 1.89 40.20 4.37
C ASP A 874 0.83 39.16 4.78
N PHE A 875 0.58 39.05 6.08
CA PHE A 875 -0.51 38.23 6.63
C PHE A 875 -1.66 39.14 7.11
N GLU A 876 -2.77 39.12 6.40
CA GLU A 876 -3.89 40.05 6.57
C GLU A 876 -4.96 39.54 7.55
N LEU A 877 -5.93 40.40 7.85
CA LEU A 877 -7.06 40.05 8.72
C LEU A 877 -7.90 38.89 8.16
N ASN A 878 -8.14 38.87 6.85
CA ASN A 878 -8.87 37.78 6.18
C ASN A 878 -8.10 36.45 6.23
N ASP A 879 -6.77 36.48 6.31
CA ASP A 879 -5.94 35.28 6.48
C ASP A 879 -6.14 34.68 7.88
N PHE A 880 -6.28 35.51 8.92
CA PHE A 880 -6.66 35.05 10.25
C PHE A 880 -8.08 34.46 10.29
N ASP A 881 -9.03 35.03 9.55
CA ASP A 881 -10.39 34.49 9.47
C ASP A 881 -10.43 33.14 8.73
N LEU A 882 -9.60 32.96 7.69
CA LEU A 882 -9.38 31.66 7.05
C LEU A 882 -8.76 30.67 8.02
N LEU A 883 -7.71 31.08 8.72
CA LEU A 883 -7.01 30.26 9.69
C LEU A 883 -7.95 29.77 10.82
N GLU A 884 -8.82 30.64 11.32
CA GLU A 884 -9.84 30.27 12.30
C GLU A 884 -10.75 29.18 11.76
N LYS A 885 -11.40 29.42 10.60
CA LYS A 885 -12.31 28.44 10.00
C LYS A 885 -11.59 27.13 9.64
N PHE A 886 -10.33 27.22 9.22
CA PHE A 886 -9.47 26.08 8.96
C PHE A 886 -9.33 25.17 10.16
N ILE A 887 -8.98 25.74 11.31
CA ILE A 887 -8.73 25.00 12.53
C ILE A 887 -10.04 24.57 13.22
N VAL A 888 -11.09 25.38 13.14
CA VAL A 888 -12.43 25.02 13.65
C VAL A 888 -13.01 23.84 12.87
N ASN A 889 -12.91 23.81 11.53
CA ASN A 889 -13.34 22.67 10.72
C ASN A 889 -12.48 21.42 10.95
N ARG A 890 -11.23 21.59 11.42
CA ARG A 890 -10.37 20.52 11.94
C ARG A 890 -10.67 20.14 13.39
N GLY A 891 -11.79 20.61 13.95
CA GLY A 891 -12.39 20.09 15.19
C GLY A 891 -12.04 20.84 16.44
N ALA A 892 -11.58 22.08 16.36
CA ALA A 892 -11.25 22.83 17.58
C ALA A 892 -12.43 22.94 18.58
N GLN A 893 -13.68 22.80 18.14
CA GLN A 893 -14.86 22.82 19.01
C GLN A 893 -15.12 21.46 19.69
N LEU A 894 -15.03 21.43 21.02
CA LEU A 894 -15.53 20.35 21.87
C LEU A 894 -17.04 20.50 22.13
N GLU A 895 -17.80 19.40 22.00
CA GLU A 895 -19.23 19.38 22.37
C GLU A 895 -19.46 19.17 23.88
N LYS A 896 -18.52 18.54 24.60
CA LYS A 896 -18.62 18.25 26.05
C LYS A 896 -17.26 18.46 26.74
N THR A 897 -17.25 19.22 27.84
CA THR A 897 -16.05 19.63 28.60
C THR A 897 -16.01 18.99 29.99
N GLU A 898 -16.15 17.67 30.11
CA GLU A 898 -16.18 16.98 31.42
C GLU A 898 -14.79 16.69 32.02
N PHE A 899 -13.70 17.05 31.33
CA PHE A 899 -12.34 16.55 31.67
C PHE A 899 -11.45 17.48 32.51
N ALA A 900 -11.83 18.74 32.77
CA ALA A 900 -10.99 19.66 33.55
C ALA A 900 -11.81 20.71 34.32
N ASP A 901 -11.57 20.83 35.63
CA ASP A 901 -12.17 21.88 36.48
C ASP A 901 -11.64 23.29 36.15
N ASP A 902 -10.41 23.38 35.66
CA ASP A 902 -9.71 24.64 35.34
C ASP A 902 -9.78 24.93 33.84
N LYS A 903 -10.58 25.94 33.48
CA LYS A 903 -10.89 26.27 32.08
C LYS A 903 -9.67 26.75 31.29
N SER A 904 -8.72 27.44 31.94
CA SER A 904 -7.50 27.88 31.25
C SER A 904 -6.61 26.70 30.88
N LYS A 905 -6.51 25.70 31.76
CA LYS A 905 -5.79 24.44 31.48
C LYS A 905 -6.47 23.65 30.38
N LEU A 906 -7.81 23.73 30.27
CA LEU A 906 -8.53 23.06 29.20
C LEU A 906 -8.13 23.61 27.82
N SER A 907 -7.97 24.93 27.66
CA SER A 907 -7.48 25.51 26.39
C SER A 907 -6.04 25.07 26.03
N ASP A 908 -5.16 24.93 27.02
CA ASP A 908 -3.82 24.37 26.80
C ASP A 908 -3.89 22.89 26.42
N THR A 909 -4.80 22.15 27.02
CA THR A 909 -5.06 20.74 26.71
C THR A 909 -5.58 20.60 25.27
N ILE A 910 -6.52 21.44 24.82
CA ILE A 910 -7.00 21.48 23.44
C ILE A 910 -5.85 21.74 22.46
N THR A 911 -4.95 22.66 22.81
CA THR A 911 -3.74 22.96 22.02
C THR A 911 -2.85 21.71 21.91
N GLY A 912 -2.62 21.01 23.02
CA GLY A 912 -1.86 19.75 23.04
C GLY A 912 -2.52 18.63 22.23
N ILE A 913 -3.83 18.44 22.36
CA ILE A 913 -4.60 17.43 21.61
C ILE A 913 -4.50 17.69 20.10
N MET A 914 -4.72 18.94 19.66
CA MET A 914 -4.66 19.30 18.25
C MET A 914 -3.25 19.17 17.68
N ALA A 915 -2.21 19.53 18.46
CA ALA A 915 -0.83 19.35 18.05
C ALA A 915 -0.47 17.86 17.89
N LEU A 916 -0.86 17.04 18.88
CA LEU A 916 -0.63 15.60 18.88
C LEU A 916 -1.31 14.89 17.71
N THR A 917 -2.61 15.16 17.53
CA THR A 917 -3.44 14.52 16.50
C THR A 917 -3.10 15.01 15.10
N GLY A 918 -2.66 16.26 14.97
CA GLY A 918 -2.11 16.77 13.72
C GLY A 918 -0.77 16.13 13.35
N ALA A 919 0.13 15.97 14.33
CA ALA A 919 1.44 15.34 14.11
C ALA A 919 1.35 13.85 13.76
N ASN A 920 0.31 13.17 14.25
CA ASN A 920 0.09 11.73 14.10
C ASN A 920 -1.25 11.47 13.39
N SER A 921 -1.52 12.19 12.32
CA SER A 921 -2.77 12.07 11.59
C SER A 921 -2.85 10.74 10.81
N MET A 922 -4.03 10.13 10.79
CA MET A 922 -4.30 8.89 10.05
C MET A 922 -5.20 9.17 8.86
N LYS A 923 -4.86 8.59 7.70
CA LYS A 923 -5.68 8.71 6.46
C LYS A 923 -7.03 8.00 6.59
N LYS A 924 -7.07 6.87 7.32
CA LYS A 924 -8.28 6.07 7.50
C LYS A 924 -9.27 6.77 8.45
N LYS A 925 -10.55 6.75 8.08
CA LYS A 925 -11.64 7.30 8.88
C LYS A 925 -11.88 6.44 10.12
N ARG A 926 -12.04 7.09 11.28
CA ARG A 926 -12.47 6.44 12.52
C ARG A 926 -13.99 6.32 12.56
N GLN A 927 -14.50 5.15 12.94
CA GLN A 927 -15.91 4.89 13.17
C GLN A 927 -16.17 4.84 14.67
N ILE A 928 -17.26 5.49 15.10
CA ILE A 928 -17.70 5.43 16.50
C ILE A 928 -18.53 4.16 16.68
N LEU A 929 -18.04 3.25 17.52
CA LEU A 929 -18.79 2.06 17.92
C LEU A 929 -19.63 2.40 19.15
N LEU A 930 -20.92 2.04 19.13
CA LEU A 930 -21.77 2.16 20.30
C LEU A 930 -21.36 1.10 21.33
N ASN A 931 -21.35 1.51 22.61
CA ASN A 931 -21.04 0.59 23.70
C ASN A 931 -22.08 -0.53 23.69
N ALA A 932 -21.65 -1.76 23.49
CA ALA A 932 -22.50 -2.90 23.74
C ALA A 932 -22.98 -2.81 25.20
N SER A 933 -24.25 -3.09 25.45
CA SER A 933 -24.71 -3.33 26.83
C SER A 933 -23.84 -4.45 27.45
N ASP A 934 -23.57 -4.39 28.76
CA ASP A 934 -22.84 -5.42 29.54
C ASP A 934 -23.63 -6.75 29.60
N SER A 935 -23.95 -7.26 28.43
CA SER A 935 -24.82 -8.37 28.12
C SER A 935 -24.01 -9.66 27.97
N ASN A 936 -24.69 -10.81 28.07
CA ASN A 936 -24.08 -12.14 27.97
C ASN A 936 -23.34 -12.43 26.64
N GLY A 937 -23.25 -11.49 25.67
CA GLY A 937 -22.60 -11.68 24.37
C GLY A 937 -21.24 -11.00 24.20
N VAL A 938 -20.72 -10.33 25.23
CA VAL A 938 -19.51 -9.48 25.16
C VAL A 938 -18.52 -9.90 26.23
N ILE A 939 -17.24 -9.97 25.86
CA ILE A 939 -16.13 -10.26 26.77
C ILE A 939 -15.17 -9.07 26.74
N LYS A 940 -14.79 -8.55 27.90
CA LYS A 940 -13.87 -7.41 28.03
C LYS A 940 -12.60 -7.86 28.73
N PHE A 941 -11.46 -7.57 28.13
CA PHE A 941 -10.14 -7.74 28.70
C PHE A 941 -9.59 -6.34 29.01
N PRO A 942 -9.38 -6.01 30.30
CA PRO A 942 -8.84 -4.72 30.67
C PRO A 942 -7.35 -4.63 30.30
N ALA A 943 -6.88 -3.41 30.07
CA ALA A 943 -5.47 -3.09 29.89
C ALA A 943 -4.62 -3.59 31.08
N GLN A 944 -3.37 -3.97 30.80
CA GLN A 944 -2.47 -4.53 31.81
C GLN A 944 -1.85 -3.46 32.71
N HIS A 945 -1.67 -2.24 32.19
CA HIS A 945 -0.96 -1.15 32.86
C HIS A 945 -1.80 0.14 32.88
N ASP A 946 -2.27 0.54 34.06
CA ASP A 946 -3.04 1.80 34.25
C ASP A 946 -2.16 3.08 34.20
N THR A 947 -0.84 2.91 34.17
CA THR A 947 0.17 3.98 34.19
C THR A 947 0.69 4.33 32.79
N MET A 948 0.02 3.88 31.73
CA MET A 948 0.44 4.04 30.34
C MET A 948 -0.76 4.44 29.48
N GLY A 949 -0.52 4.86 28.25
CA GLY A 949 -1.59 5.05 27.26
C GLY A 949 -2.34 3.73 27.03
N ILE A 950 -3.67 3.80 26.94
CA ILE A 950 -4.53 2.63 26.69
C ILE A 950 -5.14 2.77 25.30
N LEU A 951 -4.93 1.74 24.46
CA LEU A 951 -5.62 1.59 23.18
C LEU A 951 -6.99 0.92 23.37
N ASP A 952 -7.96 1.28 22.53
CA ASP A 952 -9.27 0.61 22.49
C ASP A 952 -9.32 -0.34 21.28
N ILE A 953 -9.47 -1.64 21.52
CA ILE A 953 -9.59 -2.67 20.48
C ILE A 953 -10.95 -3.32 20.56
N VAL A 954 -11.75 -3.22 19.50
CA VAL A 954 -13.07 -3.85 19.43
C VAL A 954 -13.09 -4.88 18.31
N CYS A 955 -13.44 -6.13 18.65
CA CYS A 955 -13.47 -7.25 17.71
C CYS A 955 -14.87 -7.87 17.67
N PHE A 956 -15.43 -7.96 16.47
CA PHE A 956 -16.61 -8.78 16.17
C PHE A 956 -16.13 -10.13 15.63
N ILE A 957 -16.61 -11.23 16.21
CA ILE A 957 -16.12 -12.56 15.81
C ILE A 957 -17.23 -13.61 15.72
N ASP A 958 -17.29 -14.30 14.58
CA ASP A 958 -17.82 -15.66 14.51
C ASP A 958 -16.64 -16.64 14.65
N PRO A 959 -16.53 -17.38 15.78
CA PRO A 959 -15.43 -18.31 16.03
C PRO A 959 -15.22 -19.38 14.95
N LEU A 960 -16.25 -19.65 14.14
CA LEU A 960 -16.20 -20.65 13.07
C LEU A 960 -16.09 -20.04 11.67
N SER A 961 -15.69 -18.77 11.56
CA SER A 961 -15.38 -18.14 10.27
C SER A 961 -13.90 -18.33 9.89
N LYS A 962 -13.58 -18.14 8.59
CA LYS A 962 -12.19 -18.15 8.12
C LYS A 962 -11.36 -17.02 8.74
N ALA A 963 -11.95 -15.83 8.87
CA ALA A 963 -11.29 -14.66 9.46
C ALA A 963 -10.93 -14.88 10.94
N ALA A 964 -11.77 -15.57 11.70
CA ALA A 964 -11.51 -15.88 13.11
C ALA A 964 -10.24 -16.74 13.34
N GLN A 965 -9.85 -17.56 12.37
CA GLN A 965 -8.66 -18.41 12.48
C GLN A 965 -7.37 -17.58 12.58
N ARG A 966 -7.33 -16.45 11.87
CA ARG A 966 -6.25 -15.45 11.93
C ARG A 966 -6.45 -14.47 13.08
N LEU A 967 -7.65 -13.91 13.19
CA LEU A 967 -7.99 -12.87 14.17
C LEU A 967 -7.79 -13.34 15.61
N SER A 968 -8.06 -14.62 15.91
CA SER A 968 -7.88 -15.14 17.28
C SER A 968 -6.42 -15.16 17.74
N SER A 969 -5.48 -15.59 16.91
CA SER A 969 -4.04 -15.51 17.20
C SER A 969 -3.55 -14.07 17.23
N LEU A 970 -4.05 -13.21 16.34
CA LEU A 970 -3.70 -11.80 16.33
C LEU A 970 -4.12 -11.09 17.63
N ILE A 971 -5.34 -11.33 18.11
CA ILE A 971 -5.83 -10.78 19.38
C ILE A 971 -4.95 -11.23 20.55
N PHE A 972 -4.54 -12.50 20.55
CA PHE A 972 -3.65 -13.04 21.57
C PHE A 972 -2.31 -12.29 21.60
N VAL A 973 -1.68 -12.09 20.44
CA VAL A 973 -0.42 -11.34 20.31
C VAL A 973 -0.61 -9.87 20.70
N LEU A 974 -1.71 -9.24 20.29
CA LEU A 974 -1.98 -7.82 20.61
C LEU A 974 -2.13 -7.58 22.11
N GLN A 975 -2.70 -8.54 22.85
CA GLN A 975 -2.83 -8.42 24.30
C GLN A 975 -1.46 -8.33 25.01
N GLU A 976 -0.40 -8.89 24.42
CA GLU A 976 0.97 -8.83 24.96
C GLU A 976 1.80 -7.68 24.37
N VAL A 977 1.58 -7.35 23.10
CA VAL A 977 2.39 -6.37 22.37
C VAL A 977 1.97 -4.92 22.65
N VAL A 978 0.69 -4.67 22.96
CA VAL A 978 0.20 -3.32 23.25
C VAL A 978 -0.62 -3.27 24.54
N ASN A 979 -0.59 -2.12 25.23
CA ASN A 979 -1.45 -1.87 26.36
C ASN A 979 -2.85 -1.45 25.90
N ALA A 980 -3.79 -2.39 25.83
CA ALA A 980 -5.11 -2.16 25.24
C ALA A 980 -6.27 -2.72 26.08
N ASP A 981 -7.38 -1.98 26.10
CA ASP A 981 -8.70 -2.49 26.45
C ASP A 981 -9.28 -3.22 25.24
N LEU A 982 -9.47 -4.53 25.36
CA LEU A 982 -9.99 -5.38 24.29
C LEU A 982 -11.44 -5.77 24.58
N THR A 983 -12.36 -5.37 23.70
CA THR A 983 -13.77 -5.77 23.73
C THR A 983 -14.07 -6.76 22.60
N LEU A 984 -14.35 -8.01 22.98
CA LEU A 984 -14.72 -9.08 22.07
C LEU A 984 -16.25 -9.27 22.05
N ILE A 985 -16.87 -9.04 20.89
CA ILE A 985 -18.31 -9.16 20.65
C ILE A 985 -18.55 -10.41 19.80
N LEU A 986 -19.28 -11.38 20.34
CA LEU A 986 -19.59 -12.62 19.62
C LEU A 986 -20.71 -12.39 18.59
N ASN A 987 -20.42 -12.65 17.31
CA ASN A 987 -21.32 -12.47 16.17
C ASN A 987 -21.55 -13.78 15.38
N PRO A 988 -22.05 -14.87 16.01
CA PRO A 988 -22.21 -16.16 15.35
C PRO A 988 -23.32 -16.17 14.28
N LYS A 989 -23.09 -16.93 13.21
CA LYS A 989 -24.09 -17.21 12.18
C LYS A 989 -25.08 -18.31 12.57
N ALA A 990 -26.37 -18.10 12.32
CA ALA A 990 -27.42 -19.08 12.53
C ALA A 990 -27.66 -19.95 11.28
N LYS A 991 -28.25 -21.14 11.51
CA LYS A 991 -28.80 -22.03 10.46
C LYS A 991 -27.78 -22.43 9.38
N LEU A 992 -26.60 -22.85 9.81
CA LEU A 992 -25.57 -23.39 8.90
C LEU A 992 -26.09 -24.63 8.14
N SER A 993 -25.89 -24.68 6.83
CA SER A 993 -26.25 -25.81 5.96
C SER A 993 -25.16 -26.87 5.88
N GLU A 994 -23.90 -26.47 6.08
CA GLU A 994 -22.72 -27.32 6.05
C GLU A 994 -21.68 -26.88 7.09
N LEU A 995 -20.64 -27.69 7.27
CA LEU A 995 -19.53 -27.34 8.15
C LEU A 995 -18.84 -26.07 7.64
N PRO A 996 -18.72 -25.01 8.46
CA PRO A 996 -18.18 -23.72 8.02
C PRO A 996 -16.67 -23.76 7.80
N LEU A 997 -15.95 -24.65 8.49
CA LEU A 997 -14.51 -24.87 8.34
C LEU A 997 -14.23 -26.36 8.08
N LYS A 998 -13.49 -26.65 7.01
CA LYS A 998 -13.07 -28.01 6.59
C LYS A 998 -11.53 -28.12 6.51
N ARG A 999 -10.85 -27.40 7.40
CA ARG A 999 -9.40 -27.23 7.42
C ARG A 999 -8.87 -27.10 8.84
N PHE A 1000 -7.62 -27.47 9.02
CA PHE A 1000 -6.80 -27.04 10.16
C PHE A 1000 -6.02 -25.80 9.76
N TYR A 1001 -5.71 -24.95 10.74
CA TYR A 1001 -5.04 -23.68 10.48
C TYR A 1001 -4.00 -23.39 11.54
N ARG A 1002 -2.89 -22.75 11.18
CA ARG A 1002 -1.91 -22.22 12.13
C ARG A 1002 -1.46 -20.85 11.64
N VAL A 1003 -1.36 -19.91 12.57
CA VAL A 1003 -0.77 -18.59 12.35
C VAL A 1003 0.61 -18.65 12.99
N VAL A 1004 1.66 -18.35 12.23
CA VAL A 1004 3.03 -18.26 12.75
C VAL A 1004 3.27 -16.80 13.10
N LEU A 1005 3.02 -16.44 14.37
CA LEU A 1005 3.19 -15.08 14.86
C LEU A 1005 3.45 -15.11 16.37
N GLU A 1006 4.64 -14.67 16.76
CA GLU A 1006 5.08 -14.60 18.15
C GLU A 1006 5.23 -13.14 18.61
N PRO A 1007 4.86 -12.81 19.86
CA PRO A 1007 4.94 -11.45 20.40
C PRO A 1007 6.39 -11.01 20.68
N THR A 1008 7.28 -11.94 21.00
CA THR A 1008 8.68 -11.68 21.33
C THR A 1008 9.60 -12.81 20.86
N VAL A 1009 10.87 -12.51 20.58
CA VAL A 1009 11.83 -13.50 20.07
C VAL A 1009 12.04 -14.58 21.12
N VAL A 1010 11.86 -15.83 20.71
CA VAL A 1010 12.05 -17.01 21.57
C VAL A 1010 13.43 -17.59 21.28
N PHE A 1011 14.23 -17.76 22.32
CA PHE A 1011 15.55 -18.36 22.24
C PHE A 1011 15.52 -19.80 22.75
N ASP A 1012 16.29 -20.66 22.11
CA ASP A 1012 16.50 -22.03 22.55
C ASP A 1012 17.55 -22.10 23.69
N SER A 1013 17.85 -23.32 24.15
CA SER A 1013 18.83 -23.54 25.22
C SER A 1013 20.30 -23.25 24.84
N SER A 1014 20.61 -23.18 23.53
CA SER A 1014 21.92 -22.80 22.99
C SER A 1014 22.11 -21.28 22.92
N GLY A 1015 21.01 -20.51 23.05
CA GLY A 1015 20.97 -19.07 22.84
C GLY A 1015 20.70 -18.68 21.38
N GLY A 1016 20.46 -19.65 20.49
CA GLY A 1016 19.97 -19.44 19.13
C GLY A 1016 18.49 -19.08 19.11
N ILE A 1017 18.01 -18.61 17.95
CA ILE A 1017 16.57 -18.37 17.75
C ILE A 1017 15.88 -19.74 17.65
N SER A 1018 14.84 -19.95 18.46
CA SER A 1018 14.13 -21.22 18.51
C SER A 1018 13.35 -21.48 17.23
N SER A 1019 13.84 -22.37 16.37
CA SER A 1019 13.18 -22.79 15.13
C SER A 1019 11.72 -23.18 15.33
N SER A 1020 11.41 -23.86 16.43
CA SER A 1020 10.05 -24.32 16.77
C SER A 1020 9.03 -23.18 16.97
N ALA A 1021 9.48 -21.97 17.32
CA ALA A 1021 8.62 -20.80 17.51
C ALA A 1021 8.22 -20.15 16.17
N TYR A 1022 8.98 -20.42 15.11
CA TYR A 1022 8.80 -19.88 13.76
C TYR A 1022 8.32 -20.96 12.78
N GLN A 1023 7.62 -21.97 13.31
CA GLN A 1023 7.12 -23.09 12.54
C GLN A 1023 5.64 -23.32 12.82
N ALA A 1024 4.88 -23.62 11.76
CA ALA A 1024 3.51 -24.10 11.91
C ALA A 1024 3.52 -25.59 12.19
N ARG A 1025 3.12 -26.00 13.40
CA ARG A 1025 3.04 -27.41 13.79
C ARG A 1025 1.60 -27.89 13.94
N PHE A 1026 1.27 -28.95 13.21
CA PHE A 1026 0.01 -29.68 13.32
C PHE A 1026 0.25 -31.01 14.02
N SER A 1027 -0.29 -31.12 15.23
CA SER A 1027 -0.35 -32.35 16.00
C SER A 1027 -1.77 -32.89 16.05
N SER A 1028 -1.94 -34.16 16.40
CA SER A 1028 -3.25 -34.78 16.57
C SER A 1028 -4.14 -34.82 15.34
N LEU A 1029 -3.53 -34.98 14.16
CA LEU A 1029 -4.24 -35.11 12.89
C LEU A 1029 -4.92 -36.48 12.76
N PRO A 1030 -6.04 -36.56 12.01
CA PRO A 1030 -6.74 -37.81 11.80
C PRO A 1030 -6.01 -38.67 10.75
N ASN A 1031 -6.08 -40.01 10.87
CA ASN A 1031 -5.19 -40.89 10.10
C ASN A 1031 -5.66 -41.19 8.69
N LYS A 1032 -6.99 -41.26 8.49
CA LYS A 1032 -7.61 -41.77 7.26
C LYS A 1032 -7.90 -40.69 6.21
N GLN A 1033 -7.96 -39.43 6.61
CA GLN A 1033 -8.33 -38.35 5.72
C GLN A 1033 -7.15 -37.92 4.86
N LEU A 1034 -7.46 -37.56 3.62
CA LEU A 1034 -6.50 -36.97 2.70
C LEU A 1034 -6.41 -35.47 2.98
N LEU A 1035 -5.20 -35.00 3.26
CA LEU A 1035 -4.91 -33.64 3.65
C LEU A 1035 -4.06 -32.96 2.57
N THR A 1036 -4.32 -31.67 2.33
CA THR A 1036 -3.52 -30.83 1.43
C THR A 1036 -2.96 -29.67 2.23
N LEU A 1037 -1.64 -29.52 2.22
CA LEU A 1037 -0.92 -28.45 2.89
C LEU A 1037 -0.80 -27.24 1.96
N SER A 1038 -1.00 -26.05 2.48
CA SER A 1038 -0.87 -24.80 1.73
C SER A 1038 -0.34 -23.69 2.63
N LEU A 1039 0.69 -22.99 2.15
CA LEU A 1039 1.23 -21.79 2.77
C LEU A 1039 0.41 -20.56 2.31
N ILE A 1040 0.02 -19.70 3.23
CA ILE A 1040 -0.69 -18.45 2.98
C ILE A 1040 0.22 -17.30 3.45
N PRO A 1041 1.19 -16.88 2.62
CA PRO A 1041 2.03 -15.75 2.94
C PRO A 1041 1.30 -14.42 2.69
N PRO A 1042 1.86 -13.29 3.16
CA PRO A 1042 1.51 -11.96 2.68
C PRO A 1042 1.41 -11.87 1.16
N ASP A 1043 0.50 -11.03 0.64
CA ASP A 1043 0.24 -10.97 -0.81
C ASP A 1043 1.44 -10.44 -1.61
N SER A 1044 2.27 -9.59 -1.00
CA SER A 1044 3.51 -9.08 -1.60
C SER A 1044 4.60 -10.13 -1.78
N TRP A 1045 4.45 -11.34 -1.24
CA TRP A 1045 5.49 -12.37 -1.25
C TRP A 1045 5.24 -13.42 -2.33
N ILE A 1046 6.31 -13.78 -3.04
CA ILE A 1046 6.37 -14.98 -3.88
C ILE A 1046 7.20 -16.00 -3.11
N VAL A 1047 6.58 -17.13 -2.78
CA VAL A 1047 7.19 -18.20 -1.98
C VAL A 1047 7.24 -19.50 -2.78
N GLU A 1048 8.24 -20.32 -2.48
CA GLU A 1048 8.40 -21.65 -3.06
C GLU A 1048 8.70 -22.71 -1.99
N VAL A 1049 8.39 -23.97 -2.30
CA VAL A 1049 8.82 -25.12 -1.48
C VAL A 1049 10.25 -25.47 -1.88
N VAL A 1050 11.18 -25.46 -0.93
CA VAL A 1050 12.60 -25.81 -1.16
C VAL A 1050 12.93 -27.21 -0.68
N SER A 1051 12.26 -27.70 0.37
CA SER A 1051 12.43 -29.07 0.89
C SER A 1051 11.09 -29.67 1.30
N ALA A 1052 10.80 -30.89 0.85
CA ALA A 1052 9.62 -31.66 1.22
C ALA A 1052 9.75 -33.11 0.71
N MET A 1053 9.76 -34.07 1.64
CA MET A 1053 9.86 -35.50 1.30
C MET A 1053 8.54 -36.09 0.79
N TYR A 1054 7.42 -35.69 1.40
CA TYR A 1054 6.09 -36.22 1.11
C TYR A 1054 5.33 -35.32 0.13
N ASP A 1055 4.37 -35.91 -0.59
CA ASP A 1055 3.44 -35.15 -1.44
C ASP A 1055 2.53 -34.27 -0.56
N LEU A 1056 2.83 -32.97 -0.52
CA LEU A 1056 2.09 -31.98 0.26
C LEU A 1056 0.63 -31.83 -0.20
N ASP A 1057 0.28 -32.30 -1.39
CA ASP A 1057 -1.10 -32.26 -1.90
C ASP A 1057 -1.96 -33.46 -1.48
N ASN A 1058 -1.32 -34.56 -1.05
CA ASN A 1058 -1.96 -35.84 -0.81
C ASN A 1058 -1.44 -36.52 0.46
N ILE A 1059 -1.36 -35.79 1.57
CA ILE A 1059 -0.86 -36.32 2.86
C ILE A 1059 -1.92 -37.24 3.49
N ARG A 1060 -1.54 -38.47 3.81
CA ARG A 1060 -2.31 -39.40 4.67
C ARG A 1060 -1.44 -39.89 5.81
N MET A 1061 -1.78 -39.55 7.05
CA MET A 1061 -0.93 -39.86 8.20
C MET A 1061 -0.73 -41.38 8.42
N GLU A 1062 -1.65 -42.22 7.94
CA GLU A 1062 -1.49 -43.68 7.94
C GLU A 1062 -0.35 -44.17 7.02
N GLN A 1063 -0.03 -43.43 5.95
CA GLN A 1063 0.97 -43.77 4.93
C GLN A 1063 2.34 -43.12 5.18
N VAL A 1064 2.37 -42.02 5.93
CA VAL A 1064 3.62 -41.35 6.33
C VAL A 1064 4.40 -42.27 7.27
N THR A 1065 5.72 -42.43 7.13
CA THR A 1065 6.52 -43.28 8.05
C THR A 1065 7.06 -42.49 9.24
N LYS A 1066 7.47 -41.25 9.02
CA LYS A 1066 8.05 -40.29 9.99
C LYS A 1066 7.16 -39.04 10.18
N HIS A 1067 7.71 -37.91 10.62
CA HIS A 1067 7.06 -36.61 10.56
C HIS A 1067 7.03 -36.08 9.12
N VAL A 1068 6.04 -35.24 8.77
CA VAL A 1068 6.02 -34.52 7.49
C VAL A 1068 6.61 -33.14 7.73
N ILE A 1069 7.76 -32.86 7.14
CA ILE A 1069 8.45 -31.58 7.23
C ILE A 1069 8.40 -30.93 5.84
N ALA A 1070 8.07 -29.64 5.80
CA ALA A 1070 8.05 -28.84 4.59
C ALA A 1070 8.72 -27.49 4.86
N GLU A 1071 9.77 -27.17 4.11
CA GLU A 1071 10.46 -25.89 4.20
C GLU A 1071 10.14 -25.05 2.97
N PHE A 1072 9.73 -23.81 3.23
CA PHE A 1072 9.47 -22.82 2.20
C PHE A 1072 10.54 -21.72 2.24
N GLU A 1073 10.74 -21.06 1.12
CA GLU A 1073 11.60 -19.90 1.00
C GLU A 1073 10.85 -18.73 0.35
N LEU A 1074 11.08 -17.51 0.86
CA LEU A 1074 10.68 -16.26 0.22
C LEU A 1074 11.60 -15.99 -0.96
N GLU A 1075 11.07 -16.20 -2.17
CA GLU A 1075 11.83 -16.09 -3.39
C GLU A 1075 12.01 -14.65 -3.84
N HIS A 1076 10.91 -13.87 -3.83
CA HIS A 1076 10.87 -12.48 -4.28
C HIS A 1076 9.77 -11.68 -3.55
N ILE A 1077 9.94 -10.36 -3.54
CA ILE A 1077 8.94 -9.38 -3.10
C ILE A 1077 8.36 -8.69 -4.34
N LEU A 1078 7.05 -8.42 -4.34
CA LEU A 1078 6.37 -7.78 -5.46
C LEU A 1078 6.67 -6.28 -5.57
N LEU A 1079 6.88 -5.86 -6.82
CA LEU A 1079 6.77 -4.47 -7.26
C LEU A 1079 5.51 -4.33 -8.11
N GLU A 1080 4.47 -3.74 -7.53
CA GLU A 1080 3.20 -3.47 -8.22
C GLU A 1080 3.20 -2.03 -8.76
N GLY A 1081 2.41 -1.75 -9.79
CA GLY A 1081 2.22 -0.37 -10.21
C GLY A 1081 1.01 -0.11 -11.09
N HIS A 1082 0.71 1.18 -11.24
CA HIS A 1082 -0.36 1.67 -12.09
C HIS A 1082 0.19 2.66 -13.11
N CYS A 1083 -0.10 2.44 -14.38
CA CYS A 1083 0.32 3.27 -15.48
C CYS A 1083 -0.86 3.90 -16.23
N PHE A 1084 -0.81 5.21 -16.45
CA PHE A 1084 -1.84 5.95 -17.19
C PHE A 1084 -1.18 6.91 -18.19
N ASP A 1085 -1.80 7.08 -19.34
CA ASP A 1085 -1.45 8.14 -20.28
C ASP A 1085 -1.89 9.48 -19.70
N GLU A 1086 -0.96 10.42 -19.59
CA GLU A 1086 -1.18 11.73 -18.98
C GLU A 1086 -2.23 12.57 -19.72
N ILE A 1087 -2.30 12.44 -21.05
CA ILE A 1087 -3.20 13.25 -21.87
C ILE A 1087 -4.61 12.66 -21.86
N SER A 1088 -4.72 11.33 -22.04
CA SER A 1088 -6.02 10.67 -22.16
C SER A 1088 -6.59 10.18 -20.83
N GLY A 1089 -5.78 10.06 -19.77
CA GLY A 1089 -6.12 9.43 -18.50
C GLY A 1089 -6.37 7.92 -18.58
N ALA A 1090 -6.32 7.33 -19.78
CA ALA A 1090 -6.56 5.92 -20.00
C ALA A 1090 -5.30 5.10 -19.69
N ALA A 1091 -5.48 3.83 -19.32
CA ALA A 1091 -4.37 2.90 -19.22
C ALA A 1091 -3.74 2.67 -20.62
N PRO A 1092 -2.42 2.88 -20.80
CA PRO A 1092 -1.73 2.60 -22.06
C PRO A 1092 -1.58 1.08 -22.22
N ARG A 1093 -2.68 0.42 -22.57
CA ARG A 1093 -2.81 -1.03 -22.65
C ARG A 1093 -1.75 -1.64 -23.58
N GLY A 1094 -0.99 -2.60 -23.07
CA GLY A 1094 0.08 -3.28 -23.80
C GLY A 1094 1.43 -2.55 -23.77
N LEU A 1095 1.53 -1.40 -23.09
CA LEU A 1095 2.81 -0.75 -22.81
C LEU A 1095 3.71 -1.72 -22.01
N GLN A 1096 4.99 -1.77 -22.35
CA GLN A 1096 5.92 -2.76 -21.79
C GLN A 1096 6.94 -2.08 -20.87
N PHE A 1097 7.10 -2.65 -19.68
CA PHE A 1097 8.14 -2.25 -18.74
C PHE A 1097 9.19 -3.34 -18.62
N THR A 1098 10.43 -2.93 -18.36
CA THR A 1098 11.53 -3.80 -17.91
C THR A 1098 12.00 -3.35 -16.54
N LEU A 1099 12.40 -4.31 -15.72
CA LEU A 1099 13.01 -4.10 -14.42
C LEU A 1099 14.34 -4.83 -14.39
N GLY A 1100 15.37 -4.19 -13.84
CA GLY A 1100 16.65 -4.84 -13.62
C GLY A 1100 17.60 -4.03 -12.75
N THR A 1101 18.81 -4.55 -12.60
CA THR A 1101 19.91 -3.90 -11.88
C THR A 1101 20.71 -3.02 -12.83
N SER A 1102 21.75 -2.34 -12.31
CA SER A 1102 22.68 -1.58 -13.14
C SER A 1102 23.49 -2.46 -14.10
N SER A 1103 23.83 -3.69 -13.68
CA SER A 1103 24.53 -4.70 -14.50
C SER A 1103 23.61 -5.34 -15.53
N ASN A 1104 22.40 -5.74 -15.12
CA ASN A 1104 21.44 -6.43 -15.97
C ASN A 1104 20.08 -5.72 -15.96
N PRO A 1105 19.88 -4.71 -16.84
CA PRO A 1105 18.72 -3.80 -16.78
C PRO A 1105 17.41 -4.42 -17.28
N THR A 1106 17.43 -5.63 -17.84
CA THR A 1106 16.27 -6.30 -18.42
C THR A 1106 16.08 -7.71 -17.84
N LEU A 1107 16.24 -7.85 -16.53
CA LEU A 1107 16.03 -9.10 -15.79
C LEU A 1107 14.58 -9.58 -15.86
N TYR A 1108 13.63 -8.65 -15.67
CA TYR A 1108 12.20 -8.95 -15.73
C TYR A 1108 11.48 -8.01 -16.68
N ASP A 1109 10.43 -8.50 -17.34
CA ASP A 1109 9.55 -7.70 -18.17
C ASP A 1109 8.07 -7.92 -17.81
N THR A 1110 7.23 -6.95 -18.16
CA THR A 1110 5.77 -7.04 -17.99
C THR A 1110 5.05 -6.13 -18.97
N ILE A 1111 3.74 -6.33 -19.13
CA ILE A 1111 2.85 -5.39 -19.80
C ILE A 1111 1.94 -4.65 -18.81
N VAL A 1112 1.48 -3.46 -19.21
CA VAL A 1112 0.40 -2.72 -18.55
C VAL A 1112 -0.95 -3.27 -19.01
N MET A 1113 -1.75 -3.73 -18.04
CA MET A 1113 -3.11 -4.21 -18.24
C MET A 1113 -4.10 -3.04 -18.40
N ALA A 1114 -5.22 -3.28 -19.09
CA ALA A 1114 -6.26 -2.27 -19.29
C ALA A 1114 -6.96 -1.88 -17.97
N ASN A 1115 -7.20 -2.85 -17.09
CA ASN A 1115 -7.86 -2.61 -15.82
C ASN A 1115 -6.91 -1.91 -14.85
N LEU A 1116 -7.30 -0.70 -14.40
CA LEU A 1116 -6.56 0.12 -13.45
C LEU A 1116 -5.14 0.51 -13.89
N GLY A 1117 -4.76 0.32 -15.16
CA GLY A 1117 -3.38 0.49 -15.61
C GLY A 1117 -2.39 -0.44 -14.91
N TYR A 1118 -2.84 -1.57 -14.37
CA TYR A 1118 -2.04 -2.41 -13.48
C TYR A 1118 -0.87 -3.09 -14.21
N PHE A 1119 0.30 -3.12 -13.58
CA PHE A 1119 1.44 -3.97 -13.95
C PHE A 1119 2.10 -4.55 -12.70
N GLN A 1120 2.80 -5.67 -12.86
CA GLN A 1120 3.42 -6.40 -11.75
C GLN A 1120 4.78 -6.91 -12.18
N LEU A 1121 5.78 -6.64 -11.34
CA LEU A 1121 7.15 -7.13 -11.42
C LEU A 1121 7.52 -7.71 -10.05
N LYS A 1122 8.73 -8.23 -9.93
CA LYS A 1122 9.25 -8.89 -8.73
C LYS A 1122 10.72 -8.55 -8.54
N GLY A 1123 11.19 -8.54 -7.30
CA GLY A 1123 12.57 -8.29 -6.96
C GLY A 1123 12.86 -8.56 -5.48
N ASN A 1124 14.12 -8.79 -5.16
CA ASN A 1124 14.60 -8.86 -3.77
C ASN A 1124 14.78 -7.45 -3.19
N PRO A 1125 14.93 -7.30 -1.85
CA PRO A 1125 15.23 -6.00 -1.30
C PRO A 1125 16.50 -5.41 -1.90
N GLY A 1126 16.40 -4.18 -2.40
CA GLY A 1126 17.44 -3.61 -3.26
C GLY A 1126 16.96 -2.45 -4.12
N VAL A 1127 17.87 -1.94 -4.95
CA VAL A 1127 17.61 -0.89 -5.94
C VAL A 1127 17.37 -1.52 -7.30
N TRP A 1128 16.27 -1.12 -7.91
CA TRP A 1128 15.83 -1.60 -9.22
C TRP A 1128 15.59 -0.43 -10.16
N SER A 1129 15.96 -0.61 -11.42
CA SER A 1129 15.78 0.34 -12.50
C SER A 1129 14.60 -0.08 -13.36
N LEU A 1130 13.50 0.69 -13.29
CA LEU A 1130 12.29 0.49 -14.10
C LEU A 1130 12.34 1.36 -15.35
N ARG A 1131 12.15 0.75 -16.52
CA ARG A 1131 12.28 1.43 -17.83
C ARG A 1131 11.15 1.03 -18.76
N LEU A 1132 10.83 1.92 -19.72
CA LEU A 1132 10.08 1.51 -20.90
C LEU A 1132 10.94 0.57 -21.74
N ARG A 1133 10.39 -0.59 -22.10
CA ARG A 1133 11.10 -1.57 -22.92
C ARG A 1133 11.46 -0.96 -24.28
N ALA A 1134 12.67 -1.23 -24.77
CA ALA A 1134 13.13 -0.78 -26.08
C ALA A 1134 12.18 -1.27 -27.21
N GLY A 1135 12.01 -0.43 -28.24
CA GLY A 1135 11.00 -0.59 -29.29
C GLY A 1135 9.78 0.29 -29.04
N LYS A 1136 8.64 -0.05 -29.65
CA LYS A 1136 7.45 0.84 -29.72
C LYS A 1136 6.96 1.43 -28.40
N SER A 1137 7.15 0.78 -27.26
CA SER A 1137 6.79 1.39 -25.97
C SER A 1137 7.64 2.64 -25.70
N LYS A 1138 8.96 2.54 -25.86
CA LYS A 1138 9.91 3.66 -25.78
C LYS A 1138 9.86 4.58 -27.00
N ASP A 1139 9.47 4.09 -28.17
CA ASP A 1139 9.38 4.92 -29.38
C ASP A 1139 8.12 5.80 -29.38
N ILE A 1140 7.02 5.34 -28.79
CA ILE A 1140 5.76 6.09 -28.74
C ILE A 1140 5.64 6.91 -27.46
N TYR A 1141 6.11 6.40 -26.32
CA TYR A 1141 5.92 7.05 -25.02
C TYR A 1141 7.24 7.46 -24.37
N ASP A 1142 7.18 8.56 -23.62
CA ASP A 1142 8.14 8.89 -22.57
C ASP A 1142 7.44 8.85 -21.21
N ILE A 1143 8.22 8.64 -20.15
CA ILE A 1143 7.74 8.77 -18.78
C ILE A 1143 7.62 10.27 -18.48
N ALA A 1144 6.41 10.72 -18.14
CA ALA A 1144 6.13 12.13 -17.92
C ALA A 1144 6.15 12.50 -16.43
N SER A 1145 5.68 11.59 -15.57
CA SER A 1145 5.81 11.73 -14.12
C SER A 1145 5.69 10.38 -13.42
N HIS A 1146 6.24 10.31 -12.21
CA HIS A 1146 6.26 9.10 -11.41
C HIS A 1146 6.02 9.44 -9.93
N TYR A 1147 5.41 8.51 -9.19
CA TYR A 1147 5.11 8.67 -7.77
C TYR A 1147 5.54 7.42 -7.00
N ASN A 1148 5.99 7.64 -5.76
CA ASN A 1148 6.48 6.61 -4.84
C ASN A 1148 7.75 5.87 -5.33
N THR A 1149 8.58 6.55 -6.13
CA THR A 1149 9.93 6.11 -6.54
C THR A 1149 10.99 7.00 -5.88
N GLU A 1150 12.28 6.65 -5.96
CA GLU A 1150 13.36 7.48 -5.40
C GLU A 1150 13.73 8.64 -6.33
N SER A 1151 14.04 8.34 -7.59
CA SER A 1151 14.50 9.32 -8.58
C SER A 1151 14.32 8.81 -10.01
N GLU A 1152 14.52 9.69 -10.98
CA GLU A 1152 14.68 9.37 -12.41
C GLU A 1152 16.09 9.77 -12.85
N ASP A 1153 16.75 8.90 -13.63
CA ASP A 1153 18.04 9.18 -14.26
C ASP A 1153 18.07 8.71 -15.73
N GLU A 1154 19.21 8.88 -16.42
CA GLU A 1154 19.39 8.40 -17.81
C GLU A 1154 19.18 6.88 -17.94
N ASN A 1155 19.34 6.16 -16.83
CA ASN A 1155 19.13 4.73 -16.72
C ASN A 1155 17.67 4.38 -16.36
N GLY A 1156 16.76 5.32 -16.13
CA GLY A 1156 15.33 5.07 -15.85
C GLY A 1156 14.89 5.43 -14.44
N LEU A 1157 13.76 4.87 -14.02
CA LEU A 1157 13.20 5.14 -12.69
C LEU A 1157 13.84 4.23 -11.65
N ASN A 1158 14.49 4.82 -10.65
CA ASN A 1158 15.06 4.07 -9.53
C ASN A 1158 14.00 3.81 -8.47
N ILE A 1159 13.83 2.53 -8.13
CA ILE A 1159 12.85 2.04 -7.19
C ILE A 1159 13.59 1.23 -6.13
N VAL A 1160 13.36 1.55 -4.87
CA VAL A 1160 13.89 0.80 -3.74
C VAL A 1160 12.79 -0.10 -3.18
N ILE A 1161 13.09 -1.39 -3.04
CA ILE A 1161 12.28 -2.35 -2.30
C ILE A 1161 12.91 -2.50 -0.91
N ASP A 1162 12.33 -1.85 0.10
CA ASP A 1162 12.86 -1.73 1.48
C ASP A 1162 11.92 -2.34 2.55
N SER A 1163 10.84 -3.01 2.15
CA SER A 1163 9.82 -3.54 3.05
C SER A 1163 9.25 -4.87 2.58
N PHE A 1164 8.89 -5.74 3.53
CA PHE A 1164 8.13 -6.96 3.24
C PHE A 1164 6.75 -6.70 2.63
N SER A 1165 6.17 -5.52 2.81
CA SER A 1165 4.86 -5.15 2.23
C SER A 1165 4.90 -4.95 0.70
N GLY A 1166 6.09 -5.05 0.08
CA GLY A 1166 6.31 -4.70 -1.33
C GLY A 1166 6.25 -3.21 -1.59
N ARG A 1167 6.29 -2.83 -2.88
CA ARG A 1167 6.24 -1.43 -3.31
C ARG A 1167 5.17 -1.26 -4.38
N THR A 1168 4.35 -0.22 -4.28
CA THR A 1168 3.38 0.15 -5.33
C THR A 1168 3.75 1.52 -5.90
N VAL A 1169 4.02 1.59 -7.21
CA VAL A 1169 4.39 2.83 -7.89
C VAL A 1169 3.27 3.32 -8.82
N ARG A 1170 3.21 4.63 -9.10
CA ARG A 1170 2.33 5.17 -10.14
C ARG A 1170 3.17 5.88 -11.18
N VAL A 1171 3.01 5.50 -12.44
CA VAL A 1171 3.77 6.04 -13.58
C VAL A 1171 2.81 6.67 -14.57
N ARG A 1172 3.00 7.94 -14.90
CA ARG A 1172 2.29 8.57 -16.00
C ARG A 1172 3.20 8.65 -17.22
N VAL A 1173 2.68 8.26 -18.36
CA VAL A 1173 3.40 8.30 -19.64
C VAL A 1173 2.73 9.29 -20.56
N THR A 1174 3.47 9.91 -21.46
CA THR A 1174 2.91 10.75 -22.51
C THR A 1174 3.42 10.28 -23.86
N LYS A 1175 2.60 10.40 -24.90
CA LYS A 1175 3.07 10.13 -26.26
C LYS A 1175 4.04 11.21 -26.70
N LYS A 1176 5.09 10.83 -27.42
CA LYS A 1176 6.00 11.74 -28.11
C LYS A 1176 5.25 12.56 -29.15
N GLU A 1177 5.71 13.78 -29.41
CA GLU A 1177 4.97 14.74 -30.24
C GLU A 1177 4.72 14.26 -31.67
N ASP A 1178 5.65 13.48 -32.23
CA ASP A 1178 5.60 12.88 -33.56
C ASP A 1178 4.78 11.58 -33.62
N LYS A 1179 4.32 11.05 -32.47
CA LYS A 1179 3.66 9.74 -32.34
C LYS A 1179 2.28 9.80 -31.67
N LYS A 1180 1.64 10.98 -31.59
CA LYS A 1180 0.35 11.20 -30.88
C LYS A 1180 -0.79 10.30 -31.37
N ASP A 1181 -0.90 10.10 -32.68
CA ASP A 1181 -1.97 9.29 -33.29
C ASP A 1181 -1.66 7.78 -33.31
N GLU A 1182 -0.46 7.38 -32.88
CA GLU A 1182 -0.09 5.98 -32.84
C GLU A 1182 -0.69 5.26 -31.64
N ASN A 1183 -1.21 4.07 -31.89
CA ASN A 1183 -1.77 3.19 -30.88
C ASN A 1183 -0.90 1.93 -30.77
N LEU A 1184 -0.62 1.55 -29.53
CA LEU A 1184 0.22 0.40 -29.22
C LEU A 1184 -0.31 -0.90 -29.89
N LEU A 1185 -1.63 -1.08 -29.95
CA LEU A 1185 -2.26 -2.34 -30.36
C LEU A 1185 -2.89 -2.34 -31.78
N MET A 1186 -2.61 -1.35 -32.63
CA MET A 1186 -3.22 -1.27 -33.97
C MET A 1186 -3.03 -2.55 -34.81
N GLU A 1187 -4.12 -2.96 -35.48
CA GLU A 1187 -4.12 -4.01 -36.51
C GLU A 1187 -3.60 -3.41 -37.81
N GLY A 1188 -2.41 -3.82 -38.26
CA GLY A 1188 -2.07 -3.65 -39.67
C GLY A 1188 -3.09 -4.43 -40.50
N LYS A 1189 -3.85 -3.76 -41.37
CA LYS A 1189 -4.69 -4.46 -42.35
C LYS A 1189 -3.73 -5.23 -43.25
N ALA A 1190 -3.77 -6.55 -43.18
CA ALA A 1190 -3.03 -7.43 -44.08
C ALA A 1190 -3.47 -7.13 -45.53
N GLY A 1191 -2.72 -6.29 -46.23
CA GLY A 1191 -3.01 -5.85 -47.59
C GLY A 1191 -2.45 -4.49 -47.99
N ASP A 1192 -2.15 -3.59 -47.04
CA ASP A 1192 -1.56 -2.29 -47.35
C ASP A 1192 -0.06 -2.32 -47.00
N GLU A 1193 0.80 -2.42 -48.02
CA GLU A 1193 2.27 -2.44 -47.89
C GLU A 1193 2.85 -1.14 -47.26
N GLU A 1194 2.03 -0.10 -47.11
CA GLU A 1194 2.40 1.16 -46.43
C GLU A 1194 1.98 1.22 -44.95
N SER A 1195 1.41 0.15 -44.38
CA SER A 1195 1.04 0.12 -42.95
C SER A 1195 2.21 -0.31 -42.05
N GLU A 1196 2.63 0.60 -41.15
CA GLU A 1196 3.73 0.34 -40.22
C GLU A 1196 3.51 -0.93 -39.35
N PRO A 1197 4.56 -1.72 -39.08
CA PRO A 1197 4.46 -2.95 -38.32
C PRO A 1197 3.98 -2.73 -36.87
N SER A 1198 3.10 -3.61 -36.38
CA SER A 1198 2.58 -3.64 -34.99
C SER A 1198 3.70 -3.86 -33.96
N ILE A 1199 3.54 -3.45 -32.68
CA ILE A 1199 4.54 -3.67 -31.59
C ILE A 1199 5.08 -5.09 -31.61
N TRP A 1200 4.15 -6.03 -31.70
CA TRP A 1200 4.43 -7.44 -31.63
C TRP A 1200 5.15 -7.95 -32.89
N ASN A 1201 4.99 -7.24 -34.02
CA ASN A 1201 5.77 -7.49 -35.23
C ASN A 1201 7.20 -6.92 -35.11
N THR A 1202 7.39 -5.76 -34.48
CA THR A 1202 8.75 -5.20 -34.24
C THR A 1202 9.56 -6.06 -33.27
N ILE A 1203 8.91 -6.59 -32.23
CA ILE A 1203 9.48 -7.62 -31.35
C ILE A 1203 9.86 -8.85 -32.19
N SER A 1204 9.01 -9.22 -33.17
CA SER A 1204 9.30 -10.36 -34.04
C SER A 1204 10.41 -10.14 -35.06
N SER A 1205 10.63 -8.90 -35.53
CA SER A 1205 11.55 -8.57 -36.64
C SER A 1205 12.93 -8.11 -36.19
N SER A 1206 13.04 -7.53 -34.99
CA SER A 1206 14.34 -7.18 -34.39
C SER A 1206 15.20 -8.43 -34.08
N ILE A 1207 14.57 -9.59 -33.97
CA ILE A 1207 15.21 -10.89 -33.77
C ILE A 1207 14.87 -11.79 -34.98
N THR A 1208 15.62 -11.60 -36.07
CA THR A 1208 15.76 -12.52 -37.22
C THR A 1208 14.53 -12.82 -38.11
N GLY A 1209 14.76 -12.90 -39.43
CA GLY A 1209 13.72 -13.01 -40.46
C GLY A 1209 13.16 -14.41 -40.68
N GLY A 1210 11.85 -14.46 -41.01
CA GLY A 1210 11.12 -15.64 -41.48
C GLY A 1210 10.20 -16.27 -40.43
N GLU A 1211 9.01 -16.73 -40.84
CA GLU A 1211 7.99 -17.40 -40.01
C GLU A 1211 8.40 -18.79 -39.44
N ARG A 1212 9.69 -19.13 -39.42
CA ARG A 1212 10.15 -20.40 -38.85
C ARG A 1212 10.32 -20.27 -37.35
N TYR A 1213 9.75 -21.23 -36.61
CA TYR A 1213 9.96 -21.38 -35.17
C TYR A 1213 11.23 -22.19 -34.94
N ASP A 1214 12.19 -21.65 -34.21
CA ASP A 1214 13.46 -22.35 -33.94
C ASP A 1214 13.30 -23.50 -32.92
N ALA A 1215 12.24 -23.46 -32.10
CA ALA A 1215 11.95 -24.44 -31.07
C ALA A 1215 10.45 -24.65 -30.84
N ILE A 1216 10.09 -25.84 -30.34
CA ILE A 1216 8.74 -26.16 -29.85
C ILE A 1216 8.63 -25.67 -28.41
N ASN A 1217 7.74 -24.70 -28.17
CA ASN A 1217 7.50 -24.15 -26.84
C ASN A 1217 6.27 -24.79 -26.21
N ILE A 1218 6.43 -25.43 -25.05
CA ILE A 1218 5.36 -26.18 -24.38
C ILE A 1218 5.14 -25.62 -22.98
N PHE A 1219 3.92 -25.17 -22.67
CA PHE A 1219 3.51 -24.80 -21.32
C PHE A 1219 2.77 -25.97 -20.67
N SER A 1220 3.18 -26.34 -19.47
CA SER A 1220 2.54 -27.40 -18.69
C SER A 1220 2.44 -27.04 -17.22
N LEU A 1221 1.44 -27.64 -16.57
CA LEU A 1221 1.10 -27.43 -15.17
C LEU A 1221 1.00 -28.78 -14.47
N ALA A 1222 1.60 -28.88 -13.28
CA ALA A 1222 1.40 -30.01 -12.39
C ALA A 1222 1.41 -29.57 -10.94
N SER A 1223 0.77 -30.36 -10.10
CA SER A 1223 0.73 -30.19 -8.65
C SER A 1223 0.62 -31.57 -8.02
N GLY A 1224 1.60 -31.92 -7.18
CA GLY A 1224 1.68 -33.21 -6.50
C GLY A 1224 2.38 -34.30 -7.33
N HIS A 1225 2.91 -35.31 -6.63
CA HIS A 1225 3.86 -36.28 -7.19
C HIS A 1225 3.28 -37.10 -8.34
N LEU A 1226 1.97 -37.40 -8.30
CA LEU A 1226 1.30 -38.14 -9.37
C LEU A 1226 1.31 -37.36 -10.70
N TYR A 1227 0.97 -36.07 -10.66
CA TYR A 1227 0.96 -35.24 -11.87
C TYR A 1227 2.37 -34.90 -12.34
N GLU A 1228 3.35 -34.84 -11.45
CA GLU A 1228 4.77 -34.74 -11.80
C GLU A 1228 5.28 -36.01 -12.48
N ARG A 1229 4.82 -37.19 -12.05
CA ARG A 1229 5.07 -38.45 -12.77
C ARG A 1229 4.47 -38.45 -14.16
N PHE A 1230 3.21 -38.03 -14.30
CA PHE A 1230 2.60 -37.86 -15.61
C PHE A 1230 3.38 -36.86 -16.48
N MET A 1231 3.80 -35.73 -15.92
CA MET A 1231 4.58 -34.72 -16.63
C MET A 1231 5.93 -35.23 -17.12
N ARG A 1232 6.65 -36.06 -16.33
CA ARG A 1232 7.88 -36.72 -16.79
C ARG A 1232 7.65 -37.60 -18.03
N ILE A 1233 6.54 -38.34 -18.03
CA ILE A 1233 6.14 -39.17 -19.17
C ILE A 1233 5.71 -38.31 -20.36
N MET A 1234 4.99 -37.21 -20.12
CA MET A 1234 4.61 -36.25 -21.15
C MET A 1234 5.87 -35.68 -21.83
N ILE A 1235 6.83 -35.17 -21.04
CA ILE A 1235 8.13 -34.68 -21.53
C ILE A 1235 8.82 -35.75 -22.37
N LEU A 1236 8.96 -36.98 -21.84
CA LEU A 1236 9.59 -38.08 -22.56
C LEU A 1236 8.86 -38.40 -23.88
N SER A 1237 7.52 -38.42 -23.86
CA SER A 1237 6.72 -38.70 -25.06
C SER A 1237 6.89 -37.64 -26.14
N VAL A 1238 7.05 -36.36 -25.78
CA VAL A 1238 7.39 -35.29 -26.73
C VAL A 1238 8.78 -35.52 -27.31
N MET A 1239 9.79 -35.72 -26.45
CA MET A 1239 11.18 -35.87 -26.88
C MET A 1239 11.42 -37.10 -27.77
N LYS A 1240 10.64 -38.16 -27.60
CA LYS A 1240 10.73 -39.36 -28.48
C LYS A 1240 10.11 -39.13 -29.86
N ASN A 1241 9.23 -38.14 -30.03
CA ASN A 1241 8.47 -37.91 -31.25
C ASN A 1241 8.89 -36.67 -32.06
N THR A 1242 9.88 -35.90 -31.59
CA THR A 1242 10.42 -34.75 -32.32
C THR A 1242 11.93 -34.79 -32.44
N LYS A 1243 12.46 -34.10 -33.45
CA LYS A 1243 13.90 -33.82 -33.61
C LYS A 1243 14.22 -32.33 -33.50
N TYR A 1244 13.20 -31.49 -33.35
CA TYR A 1244 13.38 -30.06 -33.16
C TYR A 1244 13.77 -29.77 -31.71
N PRO A 1245 14.48 -28.65 -31.46
CA PRO A 1245 14.69 -28.17 -30.09
C PRO A 1245 13.34 -27.96 -29.40
N VAL A 1246 13.24 -28.33 -28.13
CA VAL A 1246 12.03 -28.21 -27.32
C VAL A 1246 12.36 -27.44 -26.06
N LYS A 1247 11.52 -26.46 -25.72
CA LYS A 1247 11.59 -25.71 -24.47
C LYS A 1247 10.30 -25.88 -23.66
N PHE A 1248 10.43 -26.39 -22.44
CA PHE A 1248 9.31 -26.54 -21.51
C PHE A 1248 9.22 -25.36 -20.57
N TRP A 1249 8.05 -24.74 -20.51
CA TRP A 1249 7.70 -23.67 -19.60
C TRP A 1249 6.82 -24.26 -18.51
N LEU A 1250 7.27 -24.22 -17.25
CA LEU A 1250 6.58 -24.90 -16.14
C LEU A 1250 6.27 -23.89 -15.03
N LEU A 1251 5.08 -23.97 -14.44
CA LEU A 1251 4.69 -23.07 -13.35
C LEU A 1251 5.39 -23.45 -12.04
N LYS A 1252 6.34 -22.63 -11.60
CA LYS A 1252 7.31 -22.94 -10.55
C LYS A 1252 6.68 -23.30 -9.20
N ASN A 1253 5.77 -22.46 -8.69
CA ASN A 1253 5.33 -22.45 -7.29
C ASN A 1253 4.53 -23.69 -6.84
N TYR A 1254 4.21 -24.61 -7.75
CA TYR A 1254 3.37 -25.79 -7.49
C TYR A 1254 4.12 -27.11 -7.68
N LEU A 1255 5.38 -27.04 -8.14
CA LEU A 1255 6.25 -28.20 -8.33
C LEU A 1255 6.91 -28.59 -7.00
N SER A 1256 7.05 -29.89 -6.78
CA SER A 1256 7.80 -30.45 -5.66
C SER A 1256 9.31 -30.17 -5.80
N PRO A 1257 10.04 -30.10 -4.67
CA PRO A 1257 11.50 -30.01 -4.69
C PRO A 1257 12.16 -31.13 -5.48
N ASN A 1258 11.72 -32.38 -5.27
CA ASN A 1258 12.23 -33.55 -5.98
C ASN A 1258 12.07 -33.41 -7.50
N PHE A 1259 10.92 -32.93 -7.98
CA PHE A 1259 10.75 -32.70 -9.41
C PHE A 1259 11.71 -31.61 -9.94
N LYS A 1260 11.91 -30.51 -9.19
CA LYS A 1260 12.85 -29.44 -9.58
C LYS A 1260 14.30 -29.92 -9.60
N GLU A 1261 14.72 -30.80 -8.68
CA GLU A 1261 16.07 -31.37 -8.63
C GLU A 1261 16.34 -32.32 -9.81
N VAL A 1262 15.36 -33.13 -10.20
CA VAL A 1262 15.48 -34.09 -11.31
C VAL A 1262 15.41 -33.39 -12.68
N LEU A 1263 14.73 -32.25 -12.78
CA LEU A 1263 14.47 -31.56 -14.05
C LEU A 1263 15.76 -31.17 -14.83
N PRO A 1264 16.79 -30.54 -14.22
CA PRO A 1264 18.07 -30.28 -14.91
C PRO A 1264 18.74 -31.54 -15.46
N ILE A 1265 18.66 -32.66 -14.72
CA ILE A 1265 19.26 -33.93 -15.14
C ILE A 1265 18.49 -34.50 -16.33
N MET A 1266 17.16 -34.47 -16.28
CA MET A 1266 16.32 -34.87 -17.42
C MET A 1266 16.58 -34.01 -18.64
N ALA A 1267 16.69 -32.68 -18.48
CA ALA A 1267 16.99 -31.74 -19.54
C ALA A 1267 18.29 -32.11 -20.26
N LYS A 1268 19.35 -32.40 -19.48
CA LYS A 1268 20.65 -32.82 -20.00
C LYS A 1268 20.62 -34.18 -20.71
N ILE A 1269 19.88 -35.15 -20.19
CA ILE A 1269 19.83 -36.52 -20.73
C ILE A 1269 18.97 -36.61 -22.00
N TYR A 1270 17.82 -35.94 -22.00
CA TYR A 1270 16.87 -35.99 -23.10
C TYR A 1270 17.06 -34.85 -24.12
N GLY A 1271 17.90 -33.85 -23.81
CA GLY A 1271 18.27 -32.77 -24.72
C GLY A 1271 17.16 -31.75 -24.95
N PHE A 1272 16.47 -31.32 -23.88
CA PHE A 1272 15.48 -30.25 -23.92
C PHE A 1272 15.90 -29.09 -23.03
N ASP A 1273 15.40 -27.89 -23.34
CA ASP A 1273 15.53 -26.72 -22.48
C ASP A 1273 14.28 -26.55 -21.61
N TYR A 1274 14.40 -25.84 -20.50
CA TYR A 1274 13.24 -25.52 -19.67
C TYR A 1274 13.38 -24.17 -19.00
N GLU A 1275 12.25 -23.59 -18.60
CA GLU A 1275 12.19 -22.37 -17.82
C GLU A 1275 11.03 -22.46 -16.82
N LEU A 1276 11.31 -22.06 -15.58
CA LEU A 1276 10.32 -22.03 -14.52
C LEU A 1276 9.70 -20.62 -14.47
N VAL A 1277 8.44 -20.53 -14.86
CA VAL A 1277 7.69 -19.27 -14.86
C VAL A 1277 6.85 -19.15 -13.61
N GLU A 1278 6.62 -17.91 -13.20
CA GLU A 1278 5.82 -17.61 -12.03
C GLU A 1278 5.18 -16.23 -12.14
N TYR A 1279 4.02 -16.10 -11.51
CA TYR A 1279 3.27 -14.85 -11.48
C TYR A 1279 2.38 -14.84 -10.24
N LYS A 1280 2.31 -13.72 -9.51
CA LYS A 1280 1.37 -13.57 -8.40
C LYS A 1280 -0.01 -13.18 -8.93
N TRP A 1281 -1.06 -13.76 -8.35
CA TRP A 1281 -2.44 -13.40 -8.65
C TRP A 1281 -2.72 -11.94 -8.20
N PRO A 1282 -3.16 -11.03 -9.11
CA PRO A 1282 -3.37 -9.62 -8.76
C PRO A 1282 -4.49 -9.40 -7.74
N LYS A 1283 -4.30 -8.49 -6.78
CA LYS A 1283 -5.27 -8.20 -5.69
C LYS A 1283 -6.65 -7.74 -6.18
N TRP A 1284 -6.70 -7.02 -7.30
CA TRP A 1284 -7.95 -6.50 -7.87
C TRP A 1284 -8.81 -7.60 -8.55
N LEU A 1285 -8.20 -8.74 -8.90
CA LEU A 1285 -8.85 -9.84 -9.59
C LEU A 1285 -9.32 -10.86 -8.56
N HIS A 1286 -10.62 -11.21 -8.57
CA HIS A 1286 -11.21 -12.10 -7.58
C HIS A 1286 -10.44 -13.43 -7.49
N ARG A 1287 -9.91 -13.77 -6.31
CA ARG A 1287 -9.00 -14.91 -6.13
C ARG A 1287 -9.77 -16.22 -5.93
N GLN A 1288 -9.29 -17.28 -6.56
CA GLN A 1288 -9.79 -18.63 -6.29
C GLN A 1288 -9.16 -19.19 -5.00
N THR A 1289 -9.95 -19.93 -4.22
CA THR A 1289 -9.47 -20.50 -2.94
C THR A 1289 -9.01 -21.95 -3.06
N GLU A 1290 -9.57 -22.71 -4.01
CA GLU A 1290 -9.20 -24.11 -4.21
C GLU A 1290 -7.98 -24.22 -5.15
N LYS A 1291 -6.95 -24.97 -4.71
CA LYS A 1291 -5.67 -25.09 -5.43
C LYS A 1291 -5.84 -25.43 -6.92
N HIS A 1292 -6.73 -26.37 -7.26
CA HIS A 1292 -6.98 -26.74 -8.65
C HIS A 1292 -7.63 -25.62 -9.48
N ARG A 1293 -8.58 -24.85 -8.91
CA ARG A 1293 -9.17 -23.68 -9.59
C ARG A 1293 -8.16 -22.56 -9.76
N ILE A 1294 -7.23 -22.39 -8.83
CA ILE A 1294 -6.10 -21.46 -8.97
C ILE A 1294 -5.24 -21.86 -10.18
N MET A 1295 -4.86 -23.14 -10.28
CA MET A 1295 -4.09 -23.67 -11.41
C MET A 1295 -4.81 -23.48 -12.75
N TRP A 1296 -6.12 -23.74 -12.81
CA TRP A 1296 -6.94 -23.47 -13.98
C TRP A 1296 -6.99 -21.99 -14.35
N GLY A 1297 -6.95 -21.09 -13.36
CA GLY A 1297 -6.80 -19.66 -13.61
C GLY A 1297 -5.47 -19.33 -14.28
N PHE A 1298 -4.35 -19.86 -13.77
CA PHE A 1298 -3.01 -19.66 -14.37
C PHE A 1298 -2.89 -20.21 -15.80
N LYS A 1299 -3.62 -21.29 -16.09
CA LYS A 1299 -3.69 -21.90 -17.43
C LYS A 1299 -4.25 -20.96 -18.51
N ILE A 1300 -5.03 -19.93 -18.15
CA ILE A 1300 -5.75 -19.11 -19.14
C ILE A 1300 -5.69 -17.59 -18.94
N LEU A 1301 -5.68 -17.11 -17.68
CA LEU A 1301 -5.88 -15.69 -17.37
C LEU A 1301 -4.62 -14.83 -17.56
N PHE A 1302 -3.43 -15.43 -17.50
CA PHE A 1302 -2.16 -14.70 -17.43
C PHE A 1302 -1.19 -15.03 -18.58
N LEU A 1303 -1.67 -15.67 -19.64
CA LEU A 1303 -0.85 -16.07 -20.79
C LEU A 1303 -0.11 -14.91 -21.48
N ASP A 1304 -0.59 -13.68 -21.32
CA ASP A 1304 0.04 -12.46 -21.85
C ASP A 1304 1.22 -11.96 -21.02
N VAL A 1305 1.27 -12.28 -19.71
CA VAL A 1305 2.24 -11.77 -18.72
C VAL A 1305 3.11 -12.84 -18.07
N LEU A 1306 2.74 -14.13 -18.19
CA LEU A 1306 3.48 -15.23 -17.57
C LEU A 1306 4.78 -15.56 -18.31
N PHE A 1307 4.84 -15.26 -19.62
CA PHE A 1307 5.99 -15.57 -20.47
C PHE A 1307 6.69 -14.30 -20.94
N PRO A 1308 8.00 -14.37 -21.20
CA PRO A 1308 8.75 -13.31 -21.86
C PRO A 1308 8.06 -12.78 -23.11
N LEU A 1309 8.20 -11.48 -23.34
CA LEU A 1309 7.43 -10.78 -24.36
C LEU A 1309 7.88 -11.07 -25.79
N ASP A 1310 9.07 -11.63 -25.98
CA ASP A 1310 9.64 -12.11 -27.24
C ASP A 1310 9.11 -13.49 -27.67
N LEU A 1311 8.51 -14.26 -26.77
CA LEU A 1311 7.91 -15.55 -27.08
C LEU A 1311 6.69 -15.38 -28.00
N LYS A 1312 6.77 -15.96 -29.21
CA LYS A 1312 5.79 -15.74 -30.30
C LYS A 1312 4.56 -16.65 -30.21
N LYS A 1313 4.77 -17.95 -29.98
CA LYS A 1313 3.73 -18.97 -29.96
C LYS A 1313 4.10 -20.06 -28.95
N ILE A 1314 3.11 -20.65 -28.29
CA ILE A 1314 3.30 -21.70 -27.29
C ILE A 1314 2.15 -22.71 -27.36
N ILE A 1315 2.42 -23.96 -27.03
CA ILE A 1315 1.41 -25.03 -26.92
C ILE A 1315 1.21 -25.35 -25.45
N PHE A 1316 -0.02 -25.28 -24.96
CA PHE A 1316 -0.36 -25.84 -23.67
C PHE A 1316 -0.62 -27.35 -23.80
N VAL A 1317 0.01 -28.14 -22.92
CA VAL A 1317 -0.17 -29.60 -22.83
C VAL A 1317 -0.41 -29.96 -21.36
N ASP A 1318 -1.56 -30.55 -21.04
CA ASP A 1318 -1.81 -31.08 -19.68
C ASP A 1318 -0.78 -32.18 -19.34
N ALA A 1319 -0.37 -32.25 -18.07
CA ALA A 1319 0.67 -33.17 -17.63
C ALA A 1319 0.36 -34.66 -17.88
N ASP A 1320 -0.92 -35.03 -17.97
CA ASP A 1320 -1.39 -36.40 -18.22
C ASP A 1320 -1.64 -36.73 -19.69
N GLN A 1321 -1.15 -35.89 -20.62
CA GLN A 1321 -1.11 -36.21 -22.04
C GLN A 1321 0.05 -37.14 -22.40
N VAL A 1322 -0.18 -38.06 -23.33
CA VAL A 1322 0.89 -38.77 -24.05
C VAL A 1322 0.90 -38.35 -25.52
N VAL A 1323 2.03 -37.83 -25.98
CA VAL A 1323 2.23 -37.33 -27.33
C VAL A 1323 2.77 -38.44 -28.25
N ARG A 1324 2.18 -38.56 -29.45
CA ARG A 1324 2.50 -39.58 -30.47
C ARG A 1324 2.87 -38.98 -31.84
N THR A 1325 3.06 -37.67 -31.90
CA THR A 1325 3.36 -36.92 -33.12
C THR A 1325 4.41 -35.87 -32.82
N ASP A 1326 5.03 -35.31 -33.86
CA ASP A 1326 5.85 -34.11 -33.72
C ASP A 1326 4.93 -32.90 -33.43
N LEU A 1327 5.15 -32.21 -32.30
CA LEU A 1327 4.38 -31.02 -31.93
C LEU A 1327 4.74 -29.79 -32.77
N MET A 1328 5.80 -29.86 -33.57
CA MET A 1328 6.10 -28.80 -34.54
C MET A 1328 4.96 -28.61 -35.54
N ASP A 1329 4.26 -29.69 -35.92
CA ASP A 1329 3.05 -29.63 -36.75
C ASP A 1329 1.97 -28.71 -36.16
N LEU A 1330 1.89 -28.62 -34.82
CA LEU A 1330 0.92 -27.77 -34.12
C LEU A 1330 1.45 -26.34 -33.94
N MET A 1331 2.76 -26.17 -33.71
CA MET A 1331 3.42 -24.86 -33.69
C MET A 1331 3.24 -24.14 -35.04
N GLU A 1332 3.41 -24.85 -36.15
CA GLU A 1332 3.26 -24.32 -37.50
C GLU A 1332 1.79 -24.24 -37.96
N TYR A 1333 0.84 -24.76 -37.18
CA TYR A 1333 -0.56 -24.77 -37.56
C TYR A 1333 -1.14 -23.36 -37.68
N ASP A 1334 -1.80 -23.07 -38.80
CA ASP A 1334 -2.48 -21.80 -39.06
C ASP A 1334 -3.80 -21.68 -38.29
N LEU A 1335 -3.84 -20.70 -37.37
CA LEU A 1335 -5.01 -20.39 -36.56
C LEU A 1335 -6.03 -19.50 -37.28
N GLY A 1336 -5.75 -19.04 -38.50
CA GLY A 1336 -6.67 -18.23 -39.31
C GLY A 1336 -7.06 -16.92 -38.61
N GLY A 1337 -6.07 -16.28 -37.98
CA GLY A 1337 -6.23 -15.04 -37.21
C GLY A 1337 -6.88 -15.19 -35.83
N ALA A 1338 -7.17 -16.40 -35.37
CA ALA A 1338 -7.59 -16.65 -34.00
C ALA A 1338 -6.37 -16.63 -33.05
N PRO A 1339 -6.49 -16.07 -31.83
CA PRO A 1339 -5.39 -16.03 -30.86
C PRO A 1339 -5.01 -17.41 -30.29
N TYR A 1340 -5.91 -18.39 -30.39
CA TYR A 1340 -5.66 -19.76 -29.95
C TYR A 1340 -6.46 -20.79 -30.73
N GLY A 1341 -6.00 -22.04 -30.69
CA GLY A 1341 -6.65 -23.20 -31.27
C GLY A 1341 -6.87 -24.29 -30.24
N PHE A 1342 -8.12 -24.70 -30.06
CA PHE A 1342 -8.50 -25.78 -29.14
C PHE A 1342 -9.12 -26.95 -29.90
N THR A 1343 -9.01 -28.16 -29.33
CA THR A 1343 -9.68 -29.34 -29.87
C THR A 1343 -11.14 -29.39 -29.39
N PRO A 1344 -12.14 -29.59 -30.26
CA PRO A 1344 -13.51 -29.79 -29.83
C PRO A 1344 -13.71 -31.18 -29.21
N PHE A 1345 -14.66 -31.31 -28.28
CA PHE A 1345 -15.03 -32.64 -27.75
C PHE A 1345 -15.44 -33.60 -28.88
N CYS A 1346 -15.10 -34.88 -28.71
CA CYS A 1346 -15.57 -35.96 -29.58
C CYS A 1346 -17.06 -36.21 -29.39
N ASP A 1347 -17.78 -36.33 -30.52
CA ASP A 1347 -19.20 -36.68 -30.53
C ASP A 1347 -19.44 -38.18 -30.72
N SER A 1348 -18.41 -38.95 -31.06
CA SER A 1348 -18.54 -40.33 -31.54
C SER A 1348 -18.93 -41.37 -30.48
N ARG A 1349 -18.63 -41.16 -29.19
CA ARG A 1349 -19.08 -42.07 -28.12
C ARG A 1349 -20.49 -41.69 -27.61
N THR A 1350 -21.53 -42.24 -28.23
CA THR A 1350 -22.94 -41.95 -27.93
C THR A 1350 -23.41 -42.40 -26.54
N THR A 1351 -22.74 -43.39 -25.92
CA THR A 1351 -23.05 -43.82 -24.54
C THR A 1351 -22.86 -42.72 -23.50
N MET A 1352 -22.13 -41.65 -23.85
CA MET A 1352 -21.85 -40.51 -22.97
C MET A 1352 -22.74 -39.30 -23.23
N ASP A 1353 -23.75 -39.39 -24.12
CA ASP A 1353 -24.65 -38.27 -24.45
C ASP A 1353 -25.36 -37.66 -23.23
N GLY A 1354 -25.59 -38.46 -22.18
CA GLY A 1354 -26.17 -38.00 -20.92
C GLY A 1354 -25.29 -37.02 -20.13
N PHE A 1355 -23.97 -37.08 -20.30
CA PHE A 1355 -22.99 -36.27 -19.57
C PHE A 1355 -22.55 -35.00 -20.34
N ARG A 1356 -22.98 -34.83 -21.60
CA ARG A 1356 -22.65 -33.67 -22.45
C ARG A 1356 -23.50 -32.45 -22.08
N PHE A 1357 -23.21 -31.84 -20.94
CA PHE A 1357 -23.99 -30.71 -20.42
C PHE A 1357 -24.10 -29.54 -21.41
N TRP A 1358 -23.10 -29.33 -22.27
CA TRP A 1358 -23.10 -28.25 -23.26
C TRP A 1358 -24.09 -28.43 -24.42
N LYS A 1359 -24.65 -29.63 -24.62
CA LYS A 1359 -25.71 -29.88 -25.62
C LYS A 1359 -27.10 -29.50 -25.12
N LYS A 1360 -27.22 -29.01 -23.88
CA LYS A 1360 -28.49 -28.60 -23.26
C LYS A 1360 -28.32 -27.28 -22.49
N GLY A 1361 -29.44 -26.68 -22.08
CA GLY A 1361 -29.43 -25.52 -21.19
C GLY A 1361 -28.71 -24.29 -21.75
N TYR A 1362 -28.08 -23.51 -20.85
CA TYR A 1362 -27.39 -22.27 -21.19
C TYR A 1362 -26.36 -22.44 -22.30
N TRP A 1363 -25.49 -23.44 -22.20
CA TRP A 1363 -24.39 -23.65 -23.14
C TRP A 1363 -24.86 -23.93 -24.56
N ALA A 1364 -25.92 -24.73 -24.75
CA ALA A 1364 -26.44 -24.99 -26.09
C ALA A 1364 -26.95 -23.71 -26.78
N ASN A 1365 -27.63 -22.85 -26.01
CA ASN A 1365 -28.13 -21.57 -26.49
C ASN A 1365 -26.98 -20.59 -26.76
N HIS A 1366 -26.00 -20.51 -25.84
CA HIS A 1366 -24.86 -19.59 -25.93
C HIS A 1366 -23.92 -19.93 -27.09
N LEU A 1367 -23.64 -21.22 -27.30
CA LEU A 1367 -22.77 -21.69 -28.39
C LEU A 1367 -23.43 -21.51 -29.76
N ALA A 1368 -24.77 -21.52 -29.82
CA ALA A 1368 -25.54 -21.32 -31.05
C ALA A 1368 -25.07 -22.22 -32.22
N GLY A 1369 -24.88 -23.51 -31.93
CA GLY A 1369 -24.40 -24.50 -32.90
C GLY A 1369 -22.87 -24.56 -33.09
N ARG A 1370 -22.09 -23.68 -32.44
CA ARG A 1370 -20.63 -23.83 -32.36
C ARG A 1370 -20.26 -25.05 -31.50
N LYS A 1371 -19.11 -25.63 -31.78
CA LYS A 1371 -18.54 -26.72 -30.97
C LYS A 1371 -18.10 -26.17 -29.62
N TYR A 1372 -18.20 -27.00 -28.59
CA TYR A 1372 -17.60 -26.76 -27.28
C TYR A 1372 -16.22 -27.44 -27.24
N HIS A 1373 -15.22 -26.71 -26.74
CA HIS A 1373 -13.81 -27.10 -26.81
C HIS A 1373 -13.25 -27.56 -25.46
N ILE A 1374 -12.36 -28.55 -25.48
CA ILE A 1374 -11.64 -29.07 -24.30
C ILE A 1374 -10.28 -28.37 -24.15
N SER A 1375 -9.85 -28.11 -22.92
CA SER A 1375 -8.63 -27.37 -22.59
C SER A 1375 -7.39 -28.25 -22.34
N ALA A 1376 -7.42 -29.55 -22.61
CA ALA A 1376 -6.29 -30.44 -22.28
C ALA A 1376 -5.08 -30.31 -23.23
N LEU A 1377 -5.32 -29.83 -24.46
CA LEU A 1377 -4.31 -29.45 -25.44
C LEU A 1377 -4.82 -28.26 -26.24
N PHE A 1378 -4.05 -27.18 -26.29
CA PHE A 1378 -4.35 -26.04 -27.14
C PHE A 1378 -3.09 -25.24 -27.49
N VAL A 1379 -3.11 -24.57 -28.63
CA VAL A 1379 -1.99 -23.72 -29.10
C VAL A 1379 -2.39 -22.26 -29.01
N ILE A 1380 -1.45 -21.40 -28.60
CA ILE A 1380 -1.65 -19.97 -28.40
C ILE A 1380 -0.66 -19.19 -29.25
N ASP A 1381 -1.19 -18.34 -30.12
CA ASP A 1381 -0.42 -17.30 -30.80
C ASP A 1381 -0.34 -16.09 -29.86
N LEU A 1382 0.79 -15.95 -29.15
CA LEU A 1382 0.98 -14.91 -28.14
C LEU A 1382 1.04 -13.51 -28.78
N ILE A 1383 1.53 -13.40 -30.01
CA ILE A 1383 1.52 -12.16 -30.79
C ILE A 1383 0.07 -11.72 -31.00
N LYS A 1384 -0.80 -12.59 -31.53
CA LYS A 1384 -2.20 -12.24 -31.76
C LYS A 1384 -3.00 -12.11 -30.46
N PHE A 1385 -2.70 -12.92 -29.46
CA PHE A 1385 -3.32 -12.88 -28.13
C PHE A 1385 -3.07 -11.54 -27.45
N ARG A 1386 -1.82 -11.05 -27.45
CA ARG A 1386 -1.43 -9.72 -26.94
C ARG A 1386 -1.91 -8.59 -27.88
N GLN A 1387 -1.81 -8.81 -29.20
CA GLN A 1387 -2.58 -8.22 -30.32
C GLN A 1387 -3.91 -7.60 -29.90
N ILE A 1388 -4.89 -8.48 -29.72
CA ILE A 1388 -6.28 -8.12 -29.40
C ILE A 1388 -6.49 -7.93 -27.89
N ALA A 1389 -5.41 -8.07 -27.13
CA ALA A 1389 -5.31 -8.22 -25.69
C ALA A 1389 -6.44 -9.09 -25.11
N ALA A 1390 -6.46 -10.32 -25.58
CA ALA A 1390 -7.37 -11.37 -25.14
C ALA A 1390 -7.29 -11.58 -23.62
N GLY A 1391 -6.10 -11.45 -23.01
CA GLY A 1391 -5.90 -11.56 -21.56
C GLY A 1391 -6.78 -10.61 -20.76
N ASP A 1392 -6.82 -9.31 -21.11
CA ASP A 1392 -7.69 -8.34 -20.43
C ASP A 1392 -9.18 -8.68 -20.58
N ARG A 1393 -9.59 -9.15 -21.76
CA ARG A 1393 -11.00 -9.55 -22.01
C ARG A 1393 -11.37 -10.75 -21.16
N LEU A 1394 -10.49 -11.75 -21.07
CA LEU A 1394 -10.69 -12.95 -20.25
C LEU A 1394 -10.76 -12.59 -18.77
N ARG A 1395 -9.85 -11.74 -18.27
CA ARG A 1395 -9.87 -11.24 -16.89
C ARG A 1395 -11.12 -10.44 -16.58
N GLY A 1396 -11.57 -9.57 -17.48
CA GLY A 1396 -12.81 -8.81 -17.34
C GLY A 1396 -14.05 -9.70 -17.24
N GLN A 1397 -14.17 -10.70 -18.13
CA GLN A 1397 -15.27 -11.66 -18.08
C GLN A 1397 -15.23 -12.53 -16.82
N TYR A 1398 -14.02 -12.99 -16.44
CA TYR A 1398 -13.82 -13.74 -15.22
C TYR A 1398 -14.23 -12.94 -13.98
N GLN A 1399 -13.86 -11.67 -13.87
CA GLN A 1399 -14.23 -10.82 -12.74
C GLN A 1399 -15.75 -10.73 -12.58
N GLY A 1400 -16.50 -10.66 -13.68
CA GLY A 1400 -17.96 -10.61 -13.66
C GLY A 1400 -18.65 -11.93 -13.29
N LEU A 1401 -18.00 -13.08 -13.51
CA LEU A 1401 -18.59 -14.41 -13.30
C LEU A 1401 -18.10 -15.11 -12.02
N SER A 1402 -16.89 -14.81 -11.56
CA SER A 1402 -16.20 -15.57 -10.53
C SER A 1402 -16.74 -15.39 -9.11
N SER A 1403 -17.57 -14.37 -8.88
CA SER A 1403 -18.24 -14.13 -7.60
C SER A 1403 -19.31 -15.18 -7.26
N ASP A 1404 -19.85 -15.88 -8.27
CA ASP A 1404 -20.74 -17.02 -8.06
C ASP A 1404 -19.94 -18.33 -8.08
N PRO A 1405 -19.89 -19.09 -6.97
CA PRO A 1405 -19.13 -20.34 -6.89
C PRO A 1405 -19.64 -21.43 -7.85
N ASN A 1406 -20.90 -21.35 -8.30
CA ASN A 1406 -21.47 -22.31 -9.27
C ASN A 1406 -21.14 -21.95 -10.73
N SER A 1407 -20.59 -20.76 -10.97
CA SER A 1407 -20.14 -20.32 -12.28
C SER A 1407 -18.70 -20.79 -12.55
N LEU A 1408 -18.40 -21.03 -13.84
CA LEU A 1408 -17.09 -21.47 -14.31
C LEU A 1408 -16.58 -22.73 -13.58
N ALA A 1409 -17.43 -23.77 -13.51
CA ALA A 1409 -17.14 -25.01 -12.78
C ALA A 1409 -15.84 -25.67 -13.25
N ASN A 1410 -15.57 -25.66 -14.57
CA ASN A 1410 -14.27 -25.99 -15.15
C ASN A 1410 -13.66 -24.73 -15.75
N LEU A 1411 -13.10 -23.86 -14.91
CA LEU A 1411 -12.69 -22.50 -15.24
C LEU A 1411 -11.91 -22.35 -16.56
N ASP A 1412 -10.86 -23.16 -16.76
CA ASP A 1412 -9.97 -23.12 -17.92
C ASP A 1412 -10.66 -23.51 -19.23
N GLN A 1413 -11.74 -24.28 -19.15
CA GLN A 1413 -12.53 -24.73 -20.28
C GLN A 1413 -13.75 -23.84 -20.52
N ASP A 1414 -14.49 -23.50 -19.46
CA ASP A 1414 -15.72 -22.72 -19.53
C ASP A 1414 -15.43 -21.28 -19.96
N LEU A 1415 -14.38 -20.63 -19.45
CA LEU A 1415 -14.12 -19.22 -19.73
C LEU A 1415 -13.84 -18.96 -21.23
N PRO A 1416 -12.95 -19.70 -21.93
CA PRO A 1416 -12.75 -19.53 -23.37
C PRO A 1416 -14.01 -19.83 -24.19
N ASN A 1417 -14.75 -20.89 -23.85
CA ASN A 1417 -15.99 -21.24 -24.54
C ASN A 1417 -17.08 -20.18 -24.33
N ASN A 1418 -17.14 -19.56 -23.15
CA ASN A 1418 -18.03 -18.44 -22.88
C ASN A 1418 -17.64 -17.22 -23.73
N MET A 1419 -16.34 -16.99 -23.90
CA MET A 1419 -15.80 -15.86 -24.65
C MET A 1419 -15.69 -16.09 -26.16
N ILE A 1420 -16.17 -17.22 -26.69
CA ILE A 1420 -16.00 -17.62 -28.10
C ILE A 1420 -16.44 -16.57 -29.13
N HIS A 1421 -17.39 -15.69 -28.77
CA HIS A 1421 -17.90 -14.61 -29.63
C HIS A 1421 -16.99 -13.37 -29.65
N GLN A 1422 -16.19 -13.16 -28.58
CA GLN A 1422 -15.31 -12.00 -28.43
C GLN A 1422 -13.83 -12.36 -28.64
N VAL A 1423 -13.44 -13.59 -28.32
CA VAL A 1423 -12.10 -14.15 -28.47
C VAL A 1423 -12.26 -15.46 -29.24
N ARG A 1424 -12.00 -15.38 -30.55
CA ARG A 1424 -12.25 -16.49 -31.49
C ARG A 1424 -11.41 -17.72 -31.13
N ILE A 1425 -12.03 -18.89 -31.15
CA ILE A 1425 -11.35 -20.18 -31.05
C ILE A 1425 -11.21 -20.80 -32.45
N LYS A 1426 -9.99 -21.15 -32.86
CA LYS A 1426 -9.80 -22.07 -34.00
C LYS A 1426 -10.08 -23.49 -33.52
N SER A 1427 -10.97 -24.21 -34.21
CA SER A 1427 -11.19 -25.63 -33.93
C SER A 1427 -10.08 -26.46 -34.57
N LEU A 1428 -9.30 -27.16 -33.75
CA LEU A 1428 -8.30 -28.12 -34.22
C LEU A 1428 -8.98 -29.44 -34.67
N PRO A 1429 -8.35 -30.21 -35.57
CA PRO A 1429 -8.77 -31.57 -35.88
C PRO A 1429 -8.88 -32.45 -34.63
N GLN A 1430 -9.91 -33.30 -34.54
CA GLN A 1430 -10.16 -34.15 -33.35
C GLN A 1430 -9.04 -35.15 -33.06
N GLU A 1431 -8.27 -35.54 -34.07
CA GLU A 1431 -7.09 -36.41 -33.89
C GLU A 1431 -6.00 -35.79 -33.01
N TRP A 1432 -6.00 -34.46 -32.80
CA TRP A 1432 -5.06 -33.79 -31.89
C TRP A 1432 -5.30 -34.12 -30.42
N LEU A 1433 -6.49 -34.55 -30.02
CA LEU A 1433 -6.79 -34.90 -28.63
C LEU A 1433 -7.81 -36.03 -28.61
N TRP A 1434 -7.33 -37.25 -28.33
CA TRP A 1434 -8.19 -38.40 -28.11
C TRP A 1434 -8.33 -38.68 -26.62
N CYS A 1435 -9.54 -38.93 -26.14
CA CYS A 1435 -9.80 -39.38 -24.77
C CYS A 1435 -10.86 -40.49 -24.78
N GLU A 1436 -10.65 -41.52 -23.96
CA GLU A 1436 -11.52 -42.72 -23.91
C GLU A 1436 -12.98 -42.37 -23.60
N THR A 1437 -13.20 -41.38 -22.73
CA THR A 1437 -14.53 -40.96 -22.31
C THR A 1437 -15.35 -40.39 -23.49
N TRP A 1438 -14.75 -39.66 -24.44
CA TRP A 1438 -15.53 -38.93 -25.44
C TRP A 1438 -15.40 -39.47 -26.86
N CYS A 1439 -14.23 -40.04 -27.18
CA CYS A 1439 -13.89 -40.52 -28.51
C CYS A 1439 -14.09 -42.03 -28.59
N ASP A 1440 -14.53 -42.53 -29.75
CA ASP A 1440 -14.69 -43.95 -30.03
C ASP A 1440 -13.32 -44.66 -30.17
N ASP A 1441 -13.31 -45.98 -29.97
CA ASP A 1441 -12.07 -46.77 -29.96
C ASP A 1441 -11.40 -46.84 -31.34
N ALA A 1442 -12.17 -46.74 -32.44
CA ALA A 1442 -11.63 -46.80 -33.80
C ALA A 1442 -10.82 -45.54 -34.16
N SER A 1443 -11.17 -44.38 -33.59
CA SER A 1443 -10.43 -43.14 -33.78
C SER A 1443 -9.06 -43.10 -33.09
N LYS A 1444 -8.84 -43.96 -32.07
CA LYS A 1444 -7.61 -44.00 -31.26
C LYS A 1444 -6.33 -44.25 -32.07
N SER A 1445 -6.41 -45.05 -33.13
CA SER A 1445 -5.23 -45.36 -33.95
C SER A 1445 -4.71 -44.15 -34.73
N LYS A 1446 -5.51 -43.09 -34.89
CA LYS A 1446 -5.14 -41.84 -35.54
C LYS A 1446 -4.80 -40.73 -34.53
N ALA A 1447 -4.89 -41.01 -33.24
CA ALA A 1447 -4.67 -40.03 -32.19
C ALA A 1447 -3.21 -39.55 -32.17
N LYS A 1448 -3.03 -38.24 -32.29
CA LYS A 1448 -1.76 -37.53 -32.18
C LYS A 1448 -1.37 -37.28 -30.72
N THR A 1449 -2.34 -37.05 -29.84
CA THR A 1449 -2.16 -37.10 -28.39
C THR A 1449 -3.30 -37.89 -27.74
N ILE A 1450 -3.00 -38.50 -26.60
CA ILE A 1450 -3.97 -39.20 -25.76
C ILE A 1450 -4.07 -38.49 -24.42
N ASP A 1451 -5.29 -38.07 -24.08
CA ASP A 1451 -5.70 -37.48 -22.81
C ASP A 1451 -6.25 -38.54 -21.86
N LEU A 1452 -5.72 -38.60 -20.64
CA LEU A 1452 -6.19 -39.48 -19.56
C LEU A 1452 -7.37 -38.85 -18.80
N CYS A 1453 -8.41 -38.51 -19.55
CA CYS A 1453 -9.64 -37.93 -19.01
C CYS A 1453 -10.34 -38.84 -18.00
N ASN A 1454 -10.94 -38.24 -16.97
CA ASN A 1454 -11.74 -39.00 -16.02
C ASN A 1454 -13.00 -39.56 -16.70
N ASN A 1455 -13.33 -40.81 -16.43
CA ASN A 1455 -14.56 -41.44 -16.91
C ASN A 1455 -15.60 -41.49 -15.77
N PRO A 1456 -16.70 -40.72 -15.86
CA PRO A 1456 -17.68 -40.64 -14.78
C PRO A 1456 -18.50 -41.93 -14.58
N GLN A 1457 -18.47 -42.87 -15.54
CA GLN A 1457 -19.11 -44.18 -15.40
C GLN A 1457 -18.24 -45.18 -14.64
N THR A 1458 -16.94 -45.26 -14.96
CA THR A 1458 -16.05 -46.27 -14.37
C THR A 1458 -15.40 -45.80 -13.07
N LYS A 1459 -15.09 -44.50 -12.93
CA LYS A 1459 -14.35 -43.91 -11.80
C LYS A 1459 -13.03 -44.65 -11.48
N GLU A 1460 -12.40 -45.22 -12.52
CA GLU A 1460 -11.12 -45.91 -12.43
C GLU A 1460 -10.00 -44.94 -12.03
N PRO A 1461 -9.00 -45.35 -11.22
CA PRO A 1461 -7.82 -44.53 -10.93
C PRO A 1461 -7.02 -44.21 -12.20
N LYS A 1462 -6.43 -43.00 -12.26
CA LYS A 1462 -5.71 -42.53 -13.45
C LYS A 1462 -4.54 -43.43 -13.85
N LEU A 1463 -3.75 -43.94 -12.91
CA LEU A 1463 -2.61 -44.83 -13.20
C LEU A 1463 -3.04 -46.14 -13.87
N ASP A 1464 -4.08 -46.78 -13.34
CA ASP A 1464 -4.65 -48.01 -13.91
C ASP A 1464 -5.17 -47.76 -15.33
N SER A 1465 -5.88 -46.64 -15.51
CA SER A 1465 -6.37 -46.23 -16.83
C SER A 1465 -5.22 -45.97 -17.81
N ALA A 1466 -4.11 -45.35 -17.36
CA ALA A 1466 -2.95 -45.08 -18.21
C ALA A 1466 -2.31 -46.38 -18.73
N MET A 1467 -2.04 -47.33 -17.83
CA MET A 1467 -1.43 -48.62 -18.17
C MET A 1467 -2.32 -49.51 -19.05
N ARG A 1468 -3.64 -49.34 -18.96
CA ARG A 1468 -4.63 -50.06 -19.78
C ARG A 1468 -4.82 -49.42 -21.15
N ILE A 1469 -4.91 -48.09 -21.20
CA ILE A 1469 -5.25 -47.34 -22.40
C ILE A 1469 -4.01 -47.19 -23.30
N ILE A 1470 -2.82 -46.97 -22.75
CA ILE A 1470 -1.65 -46.56 -23.54
C ILE A 1470 -0.55 -47.62 -23.40
N PRO A 1471 -0.38 -48.55 -24.36
CA PRO A 1471 0.60 -49.62 -24.26
C PRO A 1471 2.03 -49.13 -23.98
N GLU A 1472 2.46 -48.08 -24.68
CA GLU A 1472 3.79 -47.50 -24.57
C GLU A 1472 4.04 -46.74 -23.25
N TRP A 1473 2.98 -46.42 -22.49
CA TRP A 1473 3.11 -45.71 -21.22
C TRP A 1473 3.94 -46.51 -20.21
N LYS A 1474 3.82 -47.85 -20.21
CA LYS A 1474 4.61 -48.74 -19.35
C LYS A 1474 6.11 -48.65 -19.66
N ASP A 1475 6.45 -48.52 -20.94
CA ASP A 1475 7.84 -48.43 -21.38
C ASP A 1475 8.45 -47.09 -20.95
N TYR A 1476 7.72 -45.99 -21.15
CA TYR A 1476 8.12 -44.66 -20.67
C TYR A 1476 8.25 -44.57 -19.16
N ASP A 1477 7.27 -45.10 -18.41
CA ASP A 1477 7.32 -45.14 -16.94
C ASP A 1477 8.52 -45.95 -16.43
N THR A 1478 8.83 -47.07 -17.09
CA THR A 1478 9.99 -47.90 -16.75
C THR A 1478 11.31 -47.19 -17.07
N GLU A 1479 11.39 -46.46 -18.19
CA GLU A 1479 12.57 -45.66 -18.55
C GLU A 1479 12.83 -44.57 -17.52
N ILE A 1480 11.80 -43.82 -17.12
CA ILE A 1480 11.89 -42.78 -16.09
C ILE A 1480 12.26 -43.37 -14.73
N LYS A 1481 11.66 -44.50 -14.32
CA LYS A 1481 12.02 -45.19 -13.07
C LYS A 1481 13.48 -45.60 -13.05
N ASN A 1482 13.98 -46.16 -14.16
CA ASN A 1482 15.39 -46.53 -14.28
C ASN A 1482 16.31 -45.31 -14.21
N LEU A 1483 15.90 -44.18 -14.82
CA LEU A 1483 16.65 -42.93 -14.71
C LEU A 1483 16.73 -42.44 -13.26
N LEU A 1484 15.60 -42.37 -12.55
CA LEU A 1484 15.56 -41.95 -11.15
C LEU A 1484 16.39 -42.86 -10.26
N LEU A 1485 16.38 -44.17 -10.52
CA LEU A 1485 17.25 -45.13 -9.81
C LEU A 1485 18.73 -44.87 -10.09
N ARG A 1486 19.10 -44.50 -11.33
CA ARG A 1486 20.50 -44.18 -11.68
C ARG A 1486 20.99 -42.90 -11.01
N ILE A 1487 20.16 -41.85 -11.00
CA ILE A 1487 20.44 -40.58 -10.31
C ILE A 1487 20.72 -40.83 -8.82
N LYS A 1488 20.07 -41.83 -8.22
CA LYS A 1488 20.32 -42.23 -6.82
C LYS A 1488 21.61 -43.03 -6.61
N THR A 1489 22.09 -43.77 -7.60
CA THR A 1489 23.25 -44.68 -7.46
C THR A 1489 24.57 -44.07 -7.90
N GLU A 1490 24.53 -43.21 -8.91
CA GLU A 1490 25.68 -42.46 -9.37
C GLU A 1490 25.51 -41.07 -8.74
N ASP A 1491 26.42 -40.68 -7.83
CA ASP A 1491 26.55 -39.28 -7.42
C ASP A 1491 26.87 -38.47 -8.68
N PHE A 1492 25.83 -38.09 -9.43
CA PHE A 1492 25.93 -37.05 -10.43
C PHE A 1492 26.15 -35.79 -9.62
N GLU A 1493 27.40 -35.54 -9.20
CA GLU A 1493 27.80 -34.19 -8.80
C GLU A 1493 27.36 -33.30 -9.97
N PRO A 1494 26.43 -32.36 -9.76
CA PRO A 1494 26.27 -31.30 -10.71
C PRO A 1494 27.63 -30.62 -10.74
N GLN A 1495 28.45 -30.92 -11.75
CA GLN A 1495 29.51 -30.02 -12.14
C GLN A 1495 28.79 -28.72 -12.42
N ILE A 1496 28.81 -27.82 -11.44
CA ILE A 1496 28.32 -26.45 -11.53
C ILE A 1496 29.17 -25.82 -12.62
N SER A 1497 28.76 -26.04 -13.86
CA SER A 1497 29.37 -25.44 -15.04
C SER A 1497 28.87 -24.01 -15.06
N ASP A 1498 29.66 -23.10 -14.48
CA ASP A 1498 29.56 -21.65 -14.63
C ASP A 1498 28.13 -21.12 -14.85
N LEU A 1499 27.18 -21.59 -14.04
CA LEU A 1499 25.97 -20.84 -13.78
C LEU A 1499 26.49 -19.69 -12.96
N ASP A 1500 26.71 -18.54 -13.60
CA ASP A 1500 27.23 -17.29 -13.07
C ASP A 1500 26.74 -17.08 -11.63
N THR A 1501 27.50 -17.67 -10.71
CA THR A 1501 27.40 -17.40 -9.29
C THR A 1501 28.17 -16.12 -9.19
N HIS A 1502 27.46 -15.00 -9.41
CA HIS A 1502 27.77 -13.63 -8.96
C HIS A 1502 27.17 -12.55 -9.89
N GLU A 1503 25.86 -12.55 -10.09
CA GLU A 1503 25.15 -11.28 -10.37
C GLU A 1503 24.03 -10.95 -9.37
N GLU A 1504 23.48 -11.93 -8.62
CA GLU A 1504 22.50 -11.66 -7.55
C GLU A 1504 23.13 -11.32 -6.18
N LEU A 1505 24.45 -11.47 -6.05
CA LEU A 1505 25.29 -11.03 -4.92
C LEU A 1505 26.26 -9.98 -5.42
#